data_AF-A0A9P7H449-F1
#
_entry.id   AF-A0A9P7H449-F1
#
_cell.length_a   1.000
_cell.length_b   1.000
_cell.length_c   1.000
_cell.angle_alpha   90.00
_cell.angle_beta   90.00
_cell.angle_gamma   90.00
#
_symmetry.space_group_name_H-M   'P 1'
#
loop_
_entity.id
_entity.type
_entity.pdbx_description
1 polymer ?
#
loop_
_entity_poly.entity_id
_entity_poly.type
_entity_poly.pdbx_seq_one_letter_code
_entity_poly.pdbx_strand_id
1 'polypeptide(L)'
;MPGEVIDRPNPAPLDSHLPDNTLDLAYTPPKKELDKRIAQSLNDFQHAACYLAGSMIFLRDNVLLERELKAQDIKPRLLGHWGTCPGIILVWSHLNLLIRNHDLEMIFVIGPGHGAPAALASLWLEGSLERFFPQKYAVDKNGLQNLISGFSVPGGFPSHINSETPGSIHEGGELGYSLAVSFGAVMDNPDLLVTCLVGDGEAESGPTAAAWHSIKYIDPAESGAVIPILHVNGFKISERTIFGCMDNKELASLFSGYGYQPTIVETLDEIDAELSGALEWAVSEIKKIQKAARDGKPIIKPRWPMIVLRTPKGWTGPKKVDGEFIEGSFRSHQIPVPNASKDEEHVKILEDWLKTYGTDHLLKDGKPAESILEIIPEKEKRLGQLKKTYDPYQQLTLPDWKQFGVEKFSQDSCMKKTGDFLNQVIKENPKSFRIFSPDELESNKLSAVFENTGRNFQWDEFSRGQGGRVIEILSEHCCQGWMQGYTLTGRTALFPSYESFLGIIHTMMVQYSKFNKMARETNWRGDLSSINYIETSTWARQEHNGFSHQNPSFIGSVLNLKAEAARVYLPPDANCFLSTIHHCLGSKNYVNLMIGSKQPTGVYLSPEEAAKHCKKGASTWEFASTDSGKEPDVVVVGIGVEVTFEVVKAAELLRNWFPELRVRVVNVTDLMVLAAESRHPHALSRADFLDMFTEDKAICFNYHGYAAELQGLLFGRPGLHRMTVEGYKEEGTTTTPFDMMLVNWVSRFDVAKRALKGAAESNDKVKTKLDEMLKKIDEKVSEVKKFIQDEGKDPEDLYDMPKFDIPIRDCLDAICSNRSACVTYPDEPIFAWWAKPFNLEFPVIPAAIIRPENTIEVAETVKCARKHGFKVQAKSGGHSYGNYGLGGVDGAVSIDLVNLKDFQMDNATWYASFGSGNSLDELDKHLHANGKRAIAHGTCPSVGTGGHLTVGGLGPVSRTWGSALDHLIEMEVVTAEGTIQTASQDKNSDLFWAMRGAGASFGIVTNFVVKTREEPGNVVQYAYNIALGSQDDTASLYKEWQALVGDPELDRQFASLFVVHPLGALITGTFFGTEDEYQTTGIPARLPGVGKGDVWVTNWVGHLLHEAEVAGCTFGSMPNAFYSKSLSLSKQDLLNDSAITDLFNYLEDAHSEKTPVTIIFNTEGGAMMDIPANATAYPHRDSVVMYQSYGVGVGKVSAATRKLLDGVHERILRSAPGARSTYAGYIDAWIGREAAQKLYWADNLPQLREIKKVWDPEDVFQNPQSVEPAD
;
A
#
# COMPACT_ATOMS: atom_id res chain seq x y z
N MET A 1 -16.26 36.75 -48.57
CA MET A 1 -17.73 36.70 -48.58
C MET A 1 -18.22 38.07 -48.14
N PRO A 2 -19.23 38.71 -48.76
CA PRO A 2 -19.82 39.88 -48.14
C PRO A 2 -20.36 39.45 -46.76
N GLY A 3 -19.95 40.13 -45.69
CA GLY A 3 -20.38 39.82 -44.32
C GLY A 3 -21.88 40.03 -44.12
N GLU A 4 -22.40 39.63 -42.96
CA GLU A 4 -23.80 39.85 -42.58
C GLU A 4 -24.15 41.35 -42.71
N VAL A 5 -25.20 41.66 -43.48
CA VAL A 5 -25.69 43.03 -43.66
C VAL A 5 -26.64 43.36 -42.52
N ILE A 6 -26.23 44.30 -41.67
CA ILE A 6 -27.06 44.83 -40.60
C ILE A 6 -27.74 46.11 -41.11
N ASP A 7 -29.01 46.02 -41.48
CA ASP A 7 -29.79 47.11 -42.06
C ASP A 7 -30.39 48.05 -41.00
N ARG A 8 -30.45 47.62 -39.73
CA ARG A 8 -30.91 48.38 -38.57
C ARG A 8 -30.20 47.93 -37.28
N PRO A 9 -30.06 48.79 -36.25
CA PRO A 9 -29.46 48.38 -34.99
C PRO A 9 -30.41 47.46 -34.23
N ASN A 10 -29.86 46.45 -33.54
CA ASN A 10 -30.57 45.49 -32.70
C ASN A 10 -31.79 44.85 -33.39
N PRO A 11 -31.60 44.13 -34.52
CA PRO A 11 -32.71 43.52 -35.24
C PRO A 11 -33.45 42.51 -34.36
N ALA A 12 -34.77 42.70 -34.22
CA ALA A 12 -35.63 41.79 -33.48
C ALA A 12 -35.61 40.36 -34.07
N PRO A 13 -35.80 39.32 -33.24
CA PRO A 13 -36.07 37.97 -33.75
C PRO A 13 -37.36 37.96 -34.58
N LEU A 14 -37.45 37.01 -35.50
CA LEU A 14 -38.70 36.77 -36.23
C LEU A 14 -39.67 36.00 -35.32
N ASP A 15 -40.96 36.29 -35.45
CA ASP A 15 -41.98 35.57 -34.68
C ASP A 15 -41.97 34.07 -35.02
N SER A 16 -41.90 33.23 -33.99
CA SER A 16 -42.02 31.79 -34.13
C SER A 16 -43.49 31.37 -34.32
N HIS A 17 -43.69 30.17 -34.86
CA HIS A 17 -45.01 29.55 -34.99
C HIS A 17 -45.54 28.91 -33.69
N LEU A 18 -44.87 29.13 -32.55
CA LEU A 18 -45.36 28.66 -31.26
C LEU A 18 -46.64 29.42 -30.85
N PRO A 19 -47.60 28.76 -30.18
CA PRO A 19 -48.81 29.42 -29.66
C PRO A 19 -48.50 30.54 -28.65
N ASP A 20 -49.29 31.61 -28.61
CA ASP A 20 -49.02 32.75 -27.72
C ASP A 20 -49.13 32.41 -26.22
N ASN A 21 -49.98 31.45 -25.85
CA ASN A 21 -50.06 30.95 -24.47
C ASN A 21 -48.79 30.21 -24.00
N THR A 22 -47.81 30.00 -24.89
CA THR A 22 -46.47 29.54 -24.52
C THR A 22 -45.77 30.55 -23.61
N LEU A 23 -46.08 31.85 -23.72
CA LEU A 23 -45.53 32.88 -22.85
C LEU A 23 -45.98 32.72 -21.39
N ASP A 24 -47.08 32.01 -21.12
CA ASP A 24 -47.52 31.69 -19.75
C ASP A 24 -46.52 30.79 -19.00
N LEU A 25 -45.58 30.17 -19.72
CA LEU A 25 -44.46 29.44 -19.13
C LEU A 25 -43.41 30.37 -18.52
N ALA A 26 -43.32 31.62 -18.96
CA ALA A 26 -42.46 32.63 -18.36
C ALA A 26 -43.15 33.32 -17.19
N TYR A 27 -42.38 33.64 -16.15
CA TYR A 27 -42.87 34.42 -15.03
C TYR A 27 -42.70 35.92 -15.34
N THR A 28 -43.73 36.69 -15.04
CA THR A 28 -43.68 38.16 -15.10
C THR A 28 -43.75 38.70 -13.67
N PRO A 29 -42.63 39.19 -13.10
CA PRO A 29 -42.64 39.79 -11.78
C PRO A 29 -43.58 41.00 -11.73
N PRO A 30 -44.25 41.25 -10.60
CA PRO A 30 -45.00 42.48 -10.43
C PRO A 30 -44.05 43.69 -10.55
N LYS A 31 -44.41 44.65 -11.40
CA LYS A 31 -43.63 45.89 -11.55
C LYS A 31 -43.55 46.62 -10.21
N LYS A 32 -42.33 46.79 -9.70
CA LYS A 32 -42.06 47.57 -8.49
C LYS A 32 -41.28 48.80 -8.90
N GLU A 33 -41.84 49.98 -8.69
CA GLU A 33 -41.12 51.23 -8.93
C GLU A 33 -39.90 51.30 -8.01
N LEU A 34 -38.74 51.58 -8.60
CA LEU A 34 -37.54 51.91 -7.85
C LEU A 34 -37.73 53.27 -7.17
N ASP A 35 -37.28 53.37 -5.93
CA ASP A 35 -37.16 54.67 -5.27
C ASP A 35 -36.30 55.60 -6.14
N LYS A 36 -36.74 56.86 -6.34
CA LYS A 36 -36.07 57.79 -7.27
C LYS A 36 -34.60 58.00 -6.95
N ARG A 37 -34.24 58.01 -5.66
CA ARG A 37 -32.84 58.15 -5.23
C ARG A 37 -32.04 56.91 -5.63
N ILE A 38 -32.60 55.72 -5.39
CA ILE A 38 -31.94 54.45 -5.78
C ILE A 38 -31.81 54.33 -7.29
N ALA A 39 -32.84 54.72 -8.06
CA ALA A 39 -32.79 54.73 -9.52
C ALA A 39 -31.67 55.66 -10.03
N GLN A 40 -31.53 56.85 -9.44
CA GLN A 40 -30.42 57.75 -9.75
C GLN A 40 -29.07 57.14 -9.38
N SER A 41 -28.93 56.54 -8.20
CA SER A 41 -27.67 55.93 -7.75
C SER A 41 -27.25 54.73 -8.61
N LEU A 42 -28.20 53.94 -9.12
CA LEU A 42 -27.94 52.90 -10.12
C LEU A 42 -27.43 53.52 -11.43
N ASN A 43 -28.11 54.54 -11.96
CA ASN A 43 -27.71 55.21 -13.19
C ASN A 43 -26.32 55.85 -13.06
N ASP A 44 -26.04 56.53 -11.94
CA ASP A 44 -24.75 57.15 -11.65
C ASP A 44 -23.62 56.12 -11.61
N PHE A 45 -23.82 54.97 -10.94
CA PHE A 45 -22.85 53.88 -10.95
C PHE A 45 -22.62 53.34 -12.36
N GLN A 46 -23.69 53.07 -13.10
CA GLN A 46 -23.62 52.52 -14.45
C GLN A 46 -22.89 53.48 -15.41
N HIS A 47 -23.21 54.77 -15.38
CA HIS A 47 -22.53 55.78 -16.19
C HIS A 47 -21.05 55.92 -15.82
N ALA A 48 -20.72 55.98 -14.53
CA ALA A 48 -19.33 56.03 -14.08
C ALA A 48 -18.55 54.78 -14.54
N ALA A 49 -19.11 53.59 -14.36
CA ALA A 49 -18.49 52.34 -14.78
C ALA A 49 -18.34 52.22 -16.31
N CYS A 50 -19.35 52.64 -17.08
CA CYS A 50 -19.29 52.66 -18.55
C CYS A 50 -18.23 53.64 -19.05
N TYR A 51 -18.14 54.83 -18.45
CA TYR A 51 -17.07 55.78 -18.73
C TYR A 51 -15.69 55.20 -18.46
N LEU A 52 -15.49 54.60 -17.28
CA LEU A 52 -14.23 53.94 -16.89
C LEU A 52 -13.86 52.82 -17.87
N ALA A 53 -14.82 51.96 -18.21
CA ALA A 53 -14.65 50.86 -19.15
C ALA A 53 -14.27 51.32 -20.56
N GLY A 54 -14.99 52.33 -21.09
CA GLY A 54 -14.64 52.96 -22.37
C GLY A 54 -13.26 53.60 -22.31
N SER A 55 -12.99 54.39 -21.27
CA SER A 55 -11.70 55.08 -21.10
C SER A 55 -10.53 54.10 -21.00
N MET A 56 -10.67 52.97 -20.32
CA MET A 56 -9.64 51.91 -20.27
C MET A 56 -9.23 51.40 -21.66
N ILE A 57 -10.14 51.35 -22.62
CA ILE A 57 -9.84 50.88 -23.99
C ILE A 57 -9.01 51.93 -24.75
N PHE A 58 -9.27 53.22 -24.54
CA PHE A 58 -8.75 54.28 -25.39
C PHE A 58 -7.69 55.17 -24.74
N LEU A 59 -7.85 55.62 -23.50
CA LEU A 59 -7.08 56.72 -22.93
C LEU A 59 -5.80 56.25 -22.22
N ARG A 60 -4.71 57.01 -22.40
CA ARG A 60 -3.47 56.90 -21.62
C ARG A 60 -3.16 58.17 -20.82
N ASP A 61 -3.79 59.29 -21.14
CA ASP A 61 -3.70 60.58 -20.44
C ASP A 61 -5.06 61.29 -20.53
N ASN A 62 -5.24 62.38 -19.78
CA ASN A 62 -6.50 63.15 -19.74
C ASN A 62 -7.72 62.29 -19.36
N VAL A 63 -7.55 61.41 -18.38
CA VAL A 63 -8.52 60.36 -17.99
C VAL A 63 -9.80 60.86 -17.30
N LEU A 64 -9.95 62.18 -17.16
CA LEU A 64 -11.14 62.85 -16.62
C LEU A 64 -11.72 63.87 -17.63
N LEU A 65 -11.18 63.94 -18.85
CA LEU A 65 -11.60 64.90 -19.89
C LEU A 65 -11.56 66.39 -19.44
N GLU A 66 -10.61 66.75 -18.57
CA GLU A 66 -10.43 68.13 -18.06
C GLU A 66 -10.06 69.14 -19.16
N ARG A 67 -9.58 68.63 -20.30
CA ARG A 67 -9.28 69.38 -21.54
C ARG A 67 -9.79 68.61 -22.76
N GLU A 68 -9.85 69.29 -23.91
CA GLU A 68 -10.17 68.61 -25.19
C GLU A 68 -9.23 67.44 -25.47
N LEU A 69 -9.79 66.32 -25.95
CA LEU A 69 -9.01 65.13 -26.30
C LEU A 69 -8.14 65.37 -27.54
N LYS A 70 -6.89 64.90 -27.46
CA LYS A 70 -5.93 64.89 -28.56
C LYS A 70 -5.49 63.47 -28.85
N ALA A 71 -5.00 63.20 -30.07
CA ALA A 71 -4.47 61.89 -30.45
C ALA A 71 -3.38 61.39 -29.48
N GLN A 72 -2.60 62.29 -28.88
CA GLN A 72 -1.58 61.94 -27.88
C GLN A 72 -2.15 61.44 -26.54
N ASP A 73 -3.41 61.71 -26.24
CA ASP A 73 -4.08 61.25 -25.02
C ASP A 73 -4.57 59.81 -25.16
N ILE A 74 -4.58 59.30 -26.40
CA ILE A 74 -5.09 57.99 -26.77
C ILE A 74 -3.93 56.99 -26.85
N LYS A 75 -4.20 55.75 -26.47
CA LYS A 75 -3.24 54.64 -26.51
C LYS A 75 -2.80 54.40 -27.96
N PRO A 76 -1.50 54.15 -28.18
CA PRO A 76 -0.99 53.83 -29.52
C PRO A 76 -1.49 52.48 -30.04
N ARG A 77 -1.95 51.59 -29.14
CA ARG A 77 -2.59 50.31 -29.45
C ARG A 77 -3.91 50.23 -28.69
N LEU A 78 -5.02 50.15 -29.42
CA LEU A 78 -6.35 49.99 -28.85
C LEU A 78 -6.62 48.51 -28.66
N LEU A 79 -6.76 48.08 -27.41
CA LEU A 79 -6.97 46.68 -27.03
C LEU A 79 -8.07 46.62 -25.96
N GLY A 80 -8.99 45.66 -26.10
CA GLY A 80 -10.13 45.49 -25.20
C GLY A 80 -11.43 45.22 -25.95
N HIS A 81 -12.50 45.00 -25.19
CA HIS A 81 -13.83 44.71 -25.73
C HIS A 81 -14.88 45.60 -25.07
N TRP A 82 -15.62 46.37 -25.88
CA TRP A 82 -16.73 47.19 -25.40
C TRP A 82 -18.05 46.43 -25.37
N GLY A 83 -18.34 45.60 -26.38
CA GLY A 83 -19.70 45.15 -26.70
C GLY A 83 -20.48 44.49 -25.55
N THR A 84 -19.81 43.79 -24.63
CA THR A 84 -20.46 43.14 -23.47
C THR A 84 -20.46 44.01 -22.20
N CYS A 85 -19.59 45.03 -22.13
CA CYS A 85 -19.34 45.80 -20.90
C CYS A 85 -20.61 46.43 -20.29
N PRO A 86 -21.48 47.10 -21.05
CA PRO A 86 -22.70 47.72 -20.50
C PRO A 86 -23.62 46.73 -19.80
N GLY A 87 -23.80 45.53 -20.35
CA GLY A 87 -24.66 44.52 -19.73
C GLY A 87 -24.05 43.92 -18.46
N ILE A 88 -22.72 43.73 -18.42
CA ILE A 88 -22.01 43.32 -17.21
C ILE A 88 -22.18 44.39 -16.10
N ILE A 89 -22.01 45.67 -16.45
CA ILE A 89 -22.13 46.80 -15.52
C ILE A 89 -23.55 46.93 -14.98
N LEU A 90 -24.56 46.80 -15.85
CA LEU A 90 -25.96 46.79 -15.46
C LEU A 90 -26.19 45.73 -14.38
N VAL A 91 -25.82 44.48 -14.65
CA VAL A 91 -25.97 43.39 -13.67
C VAL A 91 -25.18 43.68 -12.40
N TRP A 92 -23.91 44.10 -12.49
CA TRP A 92 -23.07 44.39 -11.32
C TRP A 92 -23.70 45.43 -10.38
N SER A 93 -24.25 46.52 -10.94
CA SER A 93 -24.91 47.58 -10.16
C SER A 93 -26.11 47.06 -9.38
N HIS A 94 -26.93 46.22 -10.01
CA HIS A 94 -28.09 45.60 -9.35
C HIS A 94 -27.70 44.52 -8.33
N LEU A 95 -26.62 43.77 -8.58
CA LEU A 95 -26.11 42.81 -7.59
C LEU A 95 -25.58 43.51 -6.34
N ASN A 96 -24.87 44.63 -6.48
CA ASN A 96 -24.44 45.44 -5.34
C ASN A 96 -25.64 45.90 -4.49
N LEU A 97 -26.68 46.44 -5.15
CA LEU A 97 -27.93 46.83 -4.50
C LEU A 97 -28.63 45.65 -3.80
N LEU A 98 -28.69 44.50 -4.46
CA LEU A 98 -29.34 43.30 -3.95
C LEU A 98 -28.61 42.74 -2.72
N ILE A 99 -27.28 42.66 -2.76
CA ILE A 99 -26.46 42.25 -1.62
C ILE A 99 -26.65 43.20 -0.45
N ARG A 100 -26.61 44.52 -0.69
CA ARG A 100 -26.82 45.54 0.34
C ARG A 100 -28.18 45.41 1.02
N ASN A 101 -29.23 45.15 0.25
CA ASN A 101 -30.61 45.08 0.76
C ASN A 101 -30.91 43.78 1.52
N HIS A 102 -30.20 42.69 1.23
CA HIS A 102 -30.53 41.34 1.75
C HIS A 102 -29.41 40.65 2.53
N ASP A 103 -28.25 41.30 2.71
CA ASP A 103 -27.05 40.76 3.36
C ASP A 103 -26.61 39.38 2.81
N LEU A 104 -26.49 39.31 1.48
CA LEU A 104 -26.22 38.04 0.77
C LEU A 104 -24.71 37.76 0.66
N GLU A 105 -24.33 36.49 0.76
CA GLU A 105 -23.04 36.03 0.25
C GLU A 105 -23.18 35.70 -1.23
N MET A 106 -22.51 36.46 -2.09
CA MET A 106 -22.66 36.32 -3.53
C MET A 106 -21.33 36.35 -4.27
N ILE A 107 -21.19 35.44 -5.23
CA ILE A 107 -20.14 35.49 -6.25
C ILE A 107 -20.79 35.86 -7.59
N PHE A 108 -20.13 36.73 -8.35
CA PHE A 108 -20.53 37.03 -9.72
C PHE A 108 -19.57 36.37 -10.70
N VAL A 109 -20.06 35.34 -11.40
CA VAL A 109 -19.32 34.66 -12.46
C VAL A 109 -19.69 35.29 -13.80
N ILE A 110 -18.69 35.82 -14.49
CA ILE A 110 -18.85 36.47 -15.79
C ILE A 110 -18.36 35.52 -16.87
N GLY A 111 -19.31 34.90 -17.58
CA GLY A 111 -19.05 34.07 -18.75
C GLY A 111 -18.36 34.82 -19.90
N PRO A 112 -18.85 36.00 -20.34
CA PRO A 112 -18.15 36.83 -21.33
C PRO A 112 -16.94 37.57 -20.69
N GLY A 113 -15.93 36.81 -20.25
CA GLY A 113 -14.79 37.30 -19.48
C GLY A 113 -13.86 38.27 -20.23
N HIS A 114 -14.02 38.36 -21.56
CA HIS A 114 -13.42 39.41 -22.38
C HIS A 114 -13.92 40.83 -22.03
N GLY A 115 -15.01 40.94 -21.25
CA GLY A 115 -15.53 42.17 -20.65
C GLY A 115 -14.76 42.66 -19.42
N ALA A 116 -13.45 42.42 -19.32
CA ALA A 116 -12.61 42.86 -18.21
C ALA A 116 -12.73 44.35 -17.85
N PRO A 117 -12.87 45.30 -18.81
CA PRO A 117 -13.06 46.71 -18.48
C PRO A 117 -14.29 46.95 -17.58
N ALA A 118 -15.40 46.26 -17.80
CA ALA A 118 -16.59 46.38 -16.96
C ALA A 118 -16.34 45.88 -15.53
N ALA A 119 -15.68 44.73 -15.38
CA ALA A 119 -15.35 44.17 -14.08
C ALA A 119 -14.39 45.08 -13.32
N LEU A 120 -13.29 45.51 -13.94
CA LEU A 120 -12.28 46.36 -13.31
C LEU A 120 -12.83 47.74 -12.93
N ALA A 121 -13.67 48.34 -13.78
CA ALA A 121 -14.36 49.60 -13.48
C ALA A 121 -15.24 49.45 -12.23
N SER A 122 -16.06 48.40 -12.20
CA SER A 122 -16.96 48.12 -11.08
C SER A 122 -16.19 47.84 -9.79
N LEU A 123 -15.11 47.04 -9.85
CA LEU A 123 -14.23 46.71 -8.73
C LEU A 123 -13.48 47.92 -8.16
N TRP A 124 -13.14 48.90 -9.01
CA TRP A 124 -12.55 50.16 -8.56
C TRP A 124 -13.58 51.03 -7.85
N LEU A 125 -14.79 51.18 -8.42
CA LEU A 125 -15.87 51.96 -7.80
C LEU A 125 -16.30 51.40 -6.44
N GLU A 126 -16.36 50.08 -6.28
CA GLU A 126 -16.63 49.44 -4.98
C GLU A 126 -15.39 49.34 -4.05
N GLY A 127 -14.22 49.85 -4.45
CA GLY A 127 -13.00 49.87 -3.63
C GLY A 127 -12.35 48.49 -3.41
N SER A 128 -12.70 47.49 -4.21
CA SER A 128 -12.08 46.15 -4.16
C SER A 128 -10.67 46.16 -4.72
N LEU A 129 -10.41 46.92 -5.79
CA LEU A 129 -9.04 47.07 -6.30
C LEU A 129 -8.12 47.75 -5.29
N GLU A 130 -8.60 48.76 -4.57
CA GLU A 130 -7.85 49.43 -3.50
C GLU A 130 -7.49 48.45 -2.37
N ARG A 131 -8.42 47.59 -1.95
CA ARG A 131 -8.14 46.60 -0.88
C ARG A 131 -6.96 45.69 -1.21
N PHE A 132 -6.90 45.16 -2.44
CA PHE A 132 -5.91 44.16 -2.83
C PHE A 132 -4.64 44.77 -3.46
N PHE A 133 -4.74 46.00 -3.97
CA PHE A 133 -3.63 46.73 -4.60
C PHE A 133 -3.58 48.20 -4.13
N PRO A 134 -3.46 48.47 -2.82
CA PRO A 134 -3.69 49.80 -2.23
C PRO A 134 -2.75 50.88 -2.75
N GLN A 135 -1.54 50.52 -3.17
CA GLN A 135 -0.56 51.48 -3.69
C GLN A 135 -0.75 51.82 -5.16
N LYS A 136 -1.44 50.97 -5.94
CA LYS A 136 -1.53 51.11 -7.41
C LYS A 136 -2.90 51.59 -7.86
N TYR A 137 -3.98 51.11 -7.23
CA TYR A 137 -5.36 51.34 -7.65
C TYR A 137 -6.24 51.90 -6.51
N ALA A 138 -5.68 52.82 -5.72
CA ALA A 138 -6.45 53.56 -4.71
C ALA A 138 -7.66 54.29 -5.35
N VAL A 139 -8.71 54.54 -4.56
CA VAL A 139 -9.89 55.29 -5.03
C VAL A 139 -9.61 56.79 -4.96
N ASP A 140 -8.70 57.24 -5.82
CA ASP A 140 -8.29 58.63 -6.02
C ASP A 140 -7.86 58.89 -7.48
N LYS A 141 -7.51 60.15 -7.80
CA LYS A 141 -7.06 60.57 -9.14
C LYS A 141 -5.88 59.75 -9.67
N ASN A 142 -4.92 59.36 -8.82
CA ASN A 142 -3.73 58.64 -9.24
C ASN A 142 -4.05 57.16 -9.53
N GLY A 143 -4.82 56.52 -8.65
CA GLY A 143 -5.26 55.14 -8.85
C GLY A 143 -6.17 55.00 -10.06
N LEU A 144 -7.04 55.99 -10.31
CA LEU A 144 -7.86 56.09 -11.50
C LEU A 144 -7.01 56.21 -12.78
N GLN A 145 -6.03 57.13 -12.78
CA GLN A 145 -5.07 57.28 -13.88
C GLN A 145 -4.32 55.97 -14.15
N ASN A 146 -3.85 55.29 -13.10
CA ASN A 146 -3.14 54.02 -13.22
C ASN A 146 -4.04 52.91 -13.79
N LEU A 147 -5.31 52.84 -13.38
CA LEU A 147 -6.25 51.86 -13.90
C LEU A 147 -6.50 52.06 -15.40
N ILE A 148 -6.86 53.29 -15.80
CA ILE A 148 -7.20 53.62 -17.19
C ILE A 148 -5.98 53.46 -18.10
N SER A 149 -4.87 54.12 -17.77
CA SER A 149 -3.66 54.08 -18.60
C SER A 149 -2.98 52.70 -18.59
N GLY A 150 -3.12 51.94 -17.50
CA GLY A 150 -2.50 50.63 -17.29
C GLY A 150 -3.28 49.44 -17.87
N PHE A 151 -4.54 49.60 -18.29
CA PHE A 151 -5.29 48.49 -18.88
C PHE A 151 -4.74 48.05 -20.24
N SER A 152 -4.53 46.74 -20.42
CA SER A 152 -4.04 46.12 -21.67
C SER A 152 -2.76 46.73 -22.25
N VAL A 153 -1.86 47.20 -21.38
CA VAL A 153 -0.49 47.61 -21.73
C VAL A 153 0.53 46.75 -20.97
N PRO A 154 1.80 46.66 -21.42
CA PRO A 154 2.81 45.89 -20.72
C PRO A 154 2.94 46.30 -19.23
N GLY A 155 2.81 45.33 -18.31
CA GLY A 155 2.92 45.56 -16.86
C GLY A 155 1.63 46.00 -16.14
N GLY A 156 0.49 46.03 -16.84
CA GLY A 156 -0.83 46.26 -16.24
C GLY A 156 -1.78 45.06 -16.41
N PHE A 157 -3.07 45.27 -16.14
CA PHE A 157 -4.08 44.20 -16.25
C PHE A 157 -4.28 43.76 -17.72
N PRO A 158 -4.50 42.46 -17.99
CA PRO A 158 -4.81 41.98 -19.32
C PRO A 158 -6.24 42.33 -19.75
N SER A 159 -6.59 41.96 -20.99
CA SER A 159 -7.91 42.26 -21.58
C SER A 159 -9.04 41.34 -21.13
N HIS A 160 -8.75 40.29 -20.37
CA HIS A 160 -9.70 39.34 -19.82
C HIS A 160 -9.66 39.37 -18.30
N ILE A 161 -10.77 39.01 -17.67
CA ILE A 161 -10.81 38.71 -16.24
C ILE A 161 -9.83 37.55 -15.98
N ASN A 162 -9.10 37.61 -14.88
CA ASN A 162 -8.12 36.58 -14.53
C ASN A 162 -8.07 36.40 -13.01
N SER A 163 -7.15 35.58 -12.51
CA SER A 163 -6.97 35.42 -11.06
C SER A 163 -6.41 36.67 -10.38
N GLU A 164 -5.73 37.60 -11.06
CA GLU A 164 -5.37 38.89 -10.45
C GLU A 164 -6.59 39.80 -10.22
N THR A 165 -7.76 39.45 -10.77
CA THR A 165 -9.01 40.20 -10.59
C THR A 165 -9.69 39.75 -9.29
N PRO A 166 -9.89 40.65 -8.30
CA PRO A 166 -10.61 40.32 -7.07
C PRO A 166 -12.03 39.79 -7.32
N GLY A 167 -12.46 38.80 -6.55
CA GLY A 167 -13.78 38.14 -6.71
C GLY A 167 -13.84 37.07 -7.83
N SER A 168 -12.88 37.04 -8.75
CA SER A 168 -12.91 36.07 -9.85
C SER A 168 -12.57 34.65 -9.38
N ILE A 169 -13.40 33.70 -9.82
CA ILE A 169 -13.17 32.25 -9.81
C ILE A 169 -13.27 31.66 -11.23
N HIS A 170 -13.36 32.51 -12.26
CA HIS A 170 -13.51 32.09 -13.64
C HIS A 170 -13.00 33.21 -14.55
N GLU A 171 -12.13 32.88 -15.50
CA GLU A 171 -11.54 33.86 -16.43
C GLU A 171 -12.48 34.18 -17.60
N GLY A 172 -13.24 33.21 -18.13
CA GLY A 172 -14.16 33.43 -19.26
C GLY A 172 -13.47 33.80 -20.57
N GLY A 173 -12.22 33.35 -20.76
CA GLY A 173 -11.49 33.47 -22.02
C GLY A 173 -11.91 32.38 -23.02
N GLU A 174 -11.72 31.12 -22.65
CA GLU A 174 -12.38 30.00 -23.34
C GLU A 174 -13.82 29.88 -22.81
N LEU A 175 -14.78 30.21 -23.66
CA LEU A 175 -16.20 30.21 -23.30
C LEU A 175 -16.74 28.80 -23.17
N GLY A 176 -17.72 28.60 -22.28
CA GLY A 176 -18.57 27.41 -22.30
C GLY A 176 -18.83 26.77 -20.95
N TYR A 177 -18.04 27.08 -19.92
CA TYR A 177 -18.09 26.38 -18.63
C TYR A 177 -18.28 27.30 -17.43
N SER A 178 -18.63 28.57 -17.63
CA SER A 178 -19.00 29.52 -16.57
C SER A 178 -20.15 29.00 -15.71
N LEU A 179 -21.18 28.45 -16.35
CA LEU A 179 -22.36 27.90 -15.68
C LEU A 179 -22.02 26.67 -14.84
N ALA A 180 -21.27 25.71 -15.40
CA ALA A 180 -20.83 24.52 -14.66
C ALA A 180 -19.95 24.89 -13.45
N VAL A 181 -19.01 25.82 -13.61
CA VAL A 181 -18.20 26.36 -12.50
C VAL A 181 -19.08 26.97 -11.41
N SER A 182 -20.12 27.73 -11.79
CA SER A 182 -21.07 28.33 -10.84
C SER A 182 -21.81 27.28 -10.02
N PHE A 183 -22.25 26.18 -10.64
CA PHE A 183 -22.91 25.09 -9.91
C PHE A 183 -21.96 24.35 -8.99
N GLY A 184 -20.71 24.11 -9.41
CA GLY A 184 -19.68 23.51 -8.55
C GLY A 184 -19.41 24.34 -7.29
N ALA A 185 -19.40 25.68 -7.44
CA ALA A 185 -19.12 26.61 -6.36
C ALA A 185 -20.19 26.59 -5.24
N VAL A 186 -21.46 26.34 -5.58
CA VAL A 186 -22.59 26.33 -4.60
C VAL A 186 -22.82 24.99 -3.93
N MET A 187 -22.30 23.88 -4.48
CA MET A 187 -22.46 22.55 -3.88
C MET A 187 -21.88 22.51 -2.46
N ASP A 188 -22.64 21.97 -1.50
CA ASP A 188 -22.33 21.96 -0.05
C ASP A 188 -22.11 23.34 0.61
N ASN A 189 -22.56 24.42 -0.04
CA ASN A 189 -22.39 25.78 0.43
C ASN A 189 -23.76 26.48 0.52
N PRO A 190 -24.57 26.16 1.54
CA PRO A 190 -26.02 26.38 1.55
C PRO A 190 -26.45 27.85 1.45
N ASP A 191 -25.62 28.78 1.90
CA ASP A 191 -25.95 30.19 1.96
C ASP A 191 -25.29 31.00 0.82
N LEU A 192 -24.48 30.36 -0.03
CA LEU A 192 -23.86 31.00 -1.17
C LEU A 192 -24.85 31.12 -2.34
N LEU A 193 -24.97 32.33 -2.88
CA LEU A 193 -25.56 32.57 -4.19
C LEU A 193 -24.47 32.82 -5.22
N VAL A 194 -24.63 32.25 -6.41
CA VAL A 194 -23.78 32.59 -7.56
C VAL A 194 -24.65 33.15 -8.66
N THR A 195 -24.45 34.40 -9.02
CA THR A 195 -25.04 34.94 -10.23
C THR A 195 -24.09 34.63 -11.39
N CYS A 196 -24.58 33.95 -12.42
CA CYS A 196 -23.77 33.56 -13.58
C CYS A 196 -24.29 34.27 -14.82
N LEU A 197 -23.51 35.22 -15.36
CA LEU A 197 -23.83 35.86 -16.62
C LEU A 197 -23.32 34.98 -17.77
N VAL A 198 -24.23 34.37 -18.52
CA VAL A 198 -23.91 33.51 -19.67
C VAL A 198 -24.08 34.34 -20.94
N GLY A 199 -23.02 34.50 -21.73
CA GLY A 199 -23.13 35.15 -23.03
C GLY A 199 -24.02 34.34 -23.97
N ASP A 200 -24.88 34.98 -24.76
CA ASP A 200 -25.70 34.28 -25.77
C ASP A 200 -24.88 33.52 -26.81
N GLY A 201 -23.68 34.01 -27.18
CA GLY A 201 -22.73 33.26 -27.99
C GLY A 201 -22.04 32.11 -27.24
N GLU A 202 -21.80 32.25 -25.93
CA GLU A 202 -21.28 31.16 -25.08
C GLU A 202 -22.31 30.04 -24.93
N ALA A 203 -23.59 30.39 -24.85
CA ALA A 203 -24.70 29.46 -24.74
C ALA A 203 -24.84 28.52 -25.95
N GLU A 204 -24.22 28.83 -27.09
CA GLU A 204 -24.14 27.96 -28.27
C GLU A 204 -23.13 26.80 -28.10
N SER A 205 -22.26 26.87 -27.09
CA SER A 205 -21.25 25.84 -26.86
C SER A 205 -21.85 24.56 -26.27
N GLY A 206 -21.31 23.40 -26.69
CA GLY A 206 -21.68 22.10 -26.13
C GLY A 206 -21.59 22.03 -24.59
N PRO A 207 -20.50 22.51 -23.97
CA PRO A 207 -20.38 22.54 -22.50
C PRO A 207 -21.48 23.35 -21.80
N THR A 208 -21.87 24.52 -22.31
CA THR A 208 -22.94 25.33 -21.69
C THR A 208 -24.30 24.68 -21.89
N ALA A 209 -24.58 24.14 -23.07
CA ALA A 209 -25.83 23.45 -23.37
C ALA A 209 -26.09 22.31 -22.36
N ALA A 210 -25.07 21.51 -22.02
CA ALA A 210 -25.16 20.47 -20.99
C ALA A 210 -25.28 21.05 -19.57
N ALA A 211 -24.55 22.13 -19.26
CA ALA A 211 -24.50 22.72 -17.92
C ALA A 211 -25.86 23.24 -17.41
N TRP A 212 -26.82 23.57 -18.29
CA TRP A 212 -28.19 23.91 -17.89
C TRP A 212 -28.88 22.81 -17.10
N HIS A 213 -28.45 21.55 -17.22
CA HIS A 213 -29.00 20.44 -16.45
C HIS A 213 -28.51 20.37 -15.00
N SER A 214 -27.52 21.18 -14.60
CA SER A 214 -26.91 21.14 -13.25
C SER A 214 -27.89 21.39 -12.10
N ILE A 215 -29.01 22.11 -12.33
CA ILE A 215 -30.09 22.27 -11.33
C ILE A 215 -30.67 20.94 -10.83
N LYS A 216 -30.50 19.86 -11.60
CA LYS A 216 -30.96 18.52 -11.26
C LYS A 216 -30.04 17.81 -10.25
N TYR A 217 -28.89 18.41 -9.95
CA TYR A 217 -27.83 17.82 -9.10
C TYR A 217 -27.48 18.68 -7.88
N ILE A 218 -28.22 19.76 -7.62
CA ILE A 218 -28.08 20.58 -6.42
C ILE A 218 -29.24 20.34 -5.45
N ASP A 219 -28.92 19.77 -4.29
CA ASP A 219 -29.88 19.61 -3.20
C ASP A 219 -30.08 20.96 -2.47
N PRO A 220 -31.29 21.57 -2.48
CA PRO A 220 -31.51 22.87 -1.84
C PRO A 220 -31.33 22.86 -0.31
N ALA A 221 -31.31 21.69 0.32
CA ALA A 221 -31.09 21.57 1.76
C ALA A 221 -29.61 21.79 2.15
N GLU A 222 -28.67 21.34 1.32
CA GLU A 222 -27.22 21.40 1.61
C GLU A 222 -26.43 22.33 0.69
N SER A 223 -26.96 22.64 -0.49
CA SER A 223 -26.29 23.48 -1.50
C SER A 223 -26.90 24.87 -1.57
N GLY A 224 -26.07 25.81 -2.02
CA GLY A 224 -26.50 27.15 -2.39
C GLY A 224 -27.32 27.14 -3.68
N ALA A 225 -27.39 28.27 -4.36
CA ALA A 225 -28.14 28.37 -5.60
C ALA A 225 -27.45 29.25 -6.65
N VAL A 226 -27.70 28.94 -7.92
CA VAL A 226 -27.21 29.73 -9.05
C VAL A 226 -28.38 30.54 -9.61
N ILE A 227 -28.16 31.83 -9.86
CA ILE A 227 -29.05 32.69 -10.66
C ILE A 227 -28.39 32.85 -12.03
N PRO A 228 -28.74 32.01 -13.01
CA PRO A 228 -28.23 32.18 -14.36
C PRO A 228 -28.95 33.34 -15.06
N ILE A 229 -28.16 34.22 -15.68
CA ILE A 229 -28.63 35.30 -16.53
C ILE A 229 -28.12 35.01 -17.94
N LEU A 230 -29.00 34.65 -18.85
CA LEU A 230 -28.68 34.58 -20.27
C LEU A 230 -28.65 36.01 -20.83
N HIS A 231 -27.45 36.51 -21.17
CA HIS A 231 -27.27 37.84 -21.73
C HIS A 231 -27.45 37.81 -23.25
N VAL A 232 -28.68 38.03 -23.70
CA VAL A 232 -29.06 38.07 -25.11
C VAL A 232 -28.82 39.46 -25.66
N ASN A 233 -27.56 39.76 -26.00
CA ASN A 233 -27.21 41.00 -26.67
C ASN A 233 -27.29 40.93 -28.20
N GLY A 234 -27.62 39.75 -28.72
CA GLY A 234 -28.04 39.50 -30.09
C GLY A 234 -26.90 39.10 -31.03
N PHE A 235 -25.64 39.23 -30.62
CA PHE A 235 -24.49 39.07 -31.50
C PHE A 235 -23.28 38.44 -30.80
N LYS A 236 -22.49 37.68 -31.55
CA LYS A 236 -21.14 37.25 -31.19
C LYS A 236 -20.08 38.09 -31.91
N ILE A 237 -18.96 37.52 -32.37
CA ILE A 237 -17.83 38.29 -32.90
C ILE A 237 -18.21 39.03 -34.19
N SER A 238 -18.84 38.32 -35.11
CA SER A 238 -19.08 38.82 -36.48
C SER A 238 -20.45 38.44 -37.05
N GLU A 239 -21.33 37.89 -36.21
CA GLU A 239 -22.68 37.48 -36.61
C GLU A 239 -23.67 37.48 -35.44
N ARG A 240 -24.96 37.35 -35.75
CA ARG A 240 -26.01 37.09 -34.76
C ARG A 240 -25.84 35.75 -34.03
N THR A 241 -26.45 35.65 -32.86
CA THR A 241 -26.49 34.42 -32.05
C THR A 241 -27.80 33.65 -32.25
N ILE A 242 -27.79 32.34 -32.02
CA ILE A 242 -28.99 31.49 -32.05
C ILE A 242 -30.05 32.04 -31.07
N PHE A 243 -29.65 32.32 -29.83
CA PHE A 243 -30.55 32.89 -28.81
C PHE A 243 -30.97 34.33 -29.12
N GLY A 244 -30.11 35.09 -29.82
CA GLY A 244 -30.45 36.41 -30.35
C GLY A 244 -31.51 36.36 -31.47
N CYS A 245 -31.62 35.22 -32.16
CA CYS A 245 -32.60 34.95 -33.21
C CYS A 245 -33.89 34.29 -32.71
N MET A 246 -33.90 33.73 -31.51
CA MET A 246 -35.09 33.15 -30.88
C MET A 246 -36.04 34.23 -30.40
N ASP A 247 -37.34 34.05 -30.62
CA ASP A 247 -38.36 34.88 -29.99
C ASP A 247 -38.56 34.51 -28.51
N ASN A 248 -39.41 35.25 -27.80
CA ASN A 248 -39.66 34.99 -26.38
C ASN A 248 -40.42 33.68 -26.11
N LYS A 249 -41.22 33.20 -27.07
CA LYS A 249 -41.95 31.92 -26.94
C LYS A 249 -40.98 30.74 -26.99
N GLU A 250 -40.00 30.80 -27.88
CA GLU A 250 -38.93 29.80 -28.00
C GLU A 250 -38.06 29.76 -26.74
N LEU A 251 -37.62 30.92 -26.24
CA LEU A 251 -36.82 30.99 -25.01
C LEU A 251 -37.60 30.50 -23.78
N ALA A 252 -38.86 30.92 -23.62
CA ALA A 252 -39.70 30.48 -22.52
C ALA A 252 -39.91 28.95 -22.55
N SER A 253 -40.14 28.38 -23.74
CA SER A 253 -40.30 26.94 -23.94
C SER A 253 -39.04 26.16 -23.57
N LEU A 254 -37.89 26.60 -24.09
CA LEU A 254 -36.61 25.89 -23.92
C LEU A 254 -36.22 25.79 -22.44
N PHE A 255 -36.16 26.93 -21.74
CA PHE A 255 -35.69 26.95 -20.35
C PHE A 255 -36.72 26.34 -19.38
N SER A 256 -38.01 26.48 -19.67
CA SER A 256 -39.04 25.74 -18.95
C SER A 256 -38.91 24.23 -19.16
N GLY A 257 -38.53 23.78 -20.37
CA GLY A 257 -38.22 22.38 -20.65
C GLY A 257 -37.03 21.86 -19.85
N TYR A 258 -35.99 22.67 -19.67
CA TYR A 258 -34.84 22.31 -18.84
C TYR A 258 -35.13 22.25 -17.34
N GLY A 259 -36.22 22.87 -16.87
CA GLY A 259 -36.62 22.85 -15.47
C GLY A 259 -36.57 24.21 -14.78
N TYR A 260 -36.22 25.29 -15.48
CA TYR A 260 -36.18 26.63 -14.92
C TYR A 260 -37.56 27.32 -14.97
N GLN A 261 -37.71 28.40 -14.22
CA GLN A 261 -38.74 29.41 -14.39
C GLN A 261 -38.09 30.63 -15.07
N PRO A 262 -38.27 30.84 -16.38
CA PRO A 262 -37.69 31.98 -17.07
C PRO A 262 -38.43 33.27 -16.74
N THR A 263 -37.71 34.37 -16.55
CA THR A 263 -38.22 35.75 -16.55
C THR A 263 -37.49 36.53 -17.63
N ILE A 264 -38.22 37.26 -18.47
CA ILE A 264 -37.65 38.04 -19.58
C ILE A 264 -37.59 39.51 -19.18
N VAL A 265 -36.41 40.11 -19.35
CA VAL A 265 -36.12 41.52 -19.08
C VAL A 265 -35.62 42.14 -20.39
N GLU A 266 -36.38 43.07 -20.97
CA GLU A 266 -36.12 43.57 -22.33
C GLU A 266 -36.59 45.01 -22.60
N THR A 267 -37.39 45.62 -21.71
CA THR A 267 -37.91 46.97 -21.93
C THR A 267 -36.84 48.00 -21.57
N LEU A 268 -36.15 48.56 -22.57
CA LEU A 268 -34.96 49.41 -22.35
C LEU A 268 -35.20 50.64 -21.45
N ASP A 269 -36.34 51.31 -21.57
CA ASP A 269 -36.68 52.48 -20.75
C ASP A 269 -37.04 52.12 -19.29
N GLU A 270 -37.36 50.84 -19.03
CA GLU A 270 -37.72 50.31 -17.72
C GLU A 270 -36.71 49.25 -17.23
N ILE A 271 -35.55 49.13 -17.88
CA ILE A 271 -34.64 47.99 -17.72
C ILE A 271 -34.23 47.77 -16.26
N ASP A 272 -34.00 48.86 -15.52
CA ASP A 272 -33.53 48.82 -14.14
C ASP A 272 -34.65 48.35 -13.21
N ALA A 273 -35.88 48.79 -13.45
CA ALA A 273 -37.03 48.35 -12.68
C ALA A 273 -37.35 46.87 -12.97
N GLU A 274 -37.30 46.44 -14.23
CA GLU A 274 -37.49 45.04 -14.62
C GLU A 274 -36.42 44.12 -14.04
N LEU A 275 -35.13 44.47 -14.20
CA LEU A 275 -34.03 43.66 -13.68
C LEU A 275 -34.01 43.60 -12.16
N SER A 276 -34.25 44.73 -11.47
CA SER A 276 -34.35 44.75 -10.01
C SER A 276 -35.49 43.85 -9.52
N GLY A 277 -36.66 43.94 -10.14
CA GLY A 277 -37.81 43.09 -9.82
C GLY A 277 -37.54 41.61 -10.07
N ALA A 278 -36.88 41.28 -11.18
CA ALA A 278 -36.51 39.90 -11.52
C ALA A 278 -35.50 39.30 -10.53
N LEU A 279 -34.48 40.05 -10.11
CA LEU A 279 -33.48 39.60 -9.14
C LEU A 279 -34.06 39.43 -7.72
N GLU A 280 -34.88 40.38 -7.27
CA GLU A 280 -35.63 40.29 -6.01
C GLU A 280 -36.54 39.04 -5.99
N TRP A 281 -37.28 38.82 -7.08
CA TRP A 281 -38.09 37.61 -7.24
C TRP A 281 -37.24 36.34 -7.23
N ALA A 282 -36.13 36.30 -7.96
CA ALA A 282 -35.26 35.13 -8.03
C ALA A 282 -34.73 34.74 -6.64
N VAL A 283 -34.25 35.71 -5.85
CA VAL A 283 -33.81 35.48 -4.47
C VAL A 283 -34.96 34.97 -3.60
N SER A 284 -36.15 35.56 -3.72
CA SER A 284 -37.33 35.12 -2.98
C SER A 284 -37.71 33.66 -3.32
N GLU A 285 -37.73 33.30 -4.60
CA GLU A 285 -38.07 31.95 -5.03
C GLU A 285 -37.01 30.92 -4.62
N ILE A 286 -35.73 31.27 -4.72
CA ILE A 286 -34.62 30.44 -4.20
C ILE A 286 -34.79 30.19 -2.69
N LYS A 287 -35.01 31.25 -1.90
CA LYS A 287 -35.22 31.13 -0.45
C LYS A 287 -36.43 30.26 -0.13
N LYS A 288 -37.50 30.34 -0.91
CA LYS A 288 -38.68 29.47 -0.78
C LYS A 288 -38.34 28.00 -1.08
N ILE A 289 -37.61 27.72 -2.16
CA ILE A 289 -37.18 26.36 -2.53
C ILE A 289 -36.27 25.76 -1.43
N GLN A 290 -35.25 26.51 -1.02
CA GLN A 290 -34.31 26.10 0.02
C GLN A 290 -35.02 25.91 1.37
N LYS A 291 -35.88 26.84 1.77
CA LYS A 291 -36.67 26.72 3.01
C LYS A 291 -37.54 25.47 3.00
N ALA A 292 -38.25 25.20 1.90
CA ALA A 292 -39.09 24.01 1.78
C ALA A 292 -38.27 22.72 1.95
N ALA A 293 -37.09 22.63 1.32
CA ALA A 293 -36.20 21.48 1.48
C ALA A 293 -35.67 21.35 2.92
N ARG A 294 -35.20 22.45 3.53
CA ARG A 294 -34.65 22.49 4.90
C ARG A 294 -35.71 22.21 5.98
N ASP A 295 -36.97 22.56 5.72
CA ASP A 295 -38.11 22.26 6.60
C ASP A 295 -38.62 20.79 6.44
N GLY A 296 -37.94 19.96 5.63
CA GLY A 296 -38.32 18.56 5.39
C GLY A 296 -39.54 18.39 4.47
N LYS A 297 -39.93 19.43 3.73
CA LYS A 297 -41.05 19.42 2.78
C LYS A 297 -40.58 19.90 1.39
N PRO A 298 -39.61 19.23 0.77
CA PRO A 298 -39.00 19.70 -0.47
C PRO A 298 -40.05 19.84 -1.59
N ILE A 299 -39.94 20.92 -2.36
CA ILE A 299 -40.70 21.08 -3.60
C ILE A 299 -40.07 20.11 -4.62
N ILE A 300 -40.82 19.11 -5.05
CA ILE A 300 -40.34 18.12 -6.03
C ILE A 300 -40.20 18.78 -7.40
N LYS A 301 -39.02 18.64 -8.03
CA LYS A 301 -38.67 19.28 -9.31
C LYS A 301 -38.98 20.79 -9.27
N PRO A 302 -38.35 21.55 -8.35
CA PRO A 302 -38.62 22.96 -8.22
C PRO A 302 -38.24 23.69 -9.51
N ARG A 303 -39.00 24.73 -9.84
CA ARG A 303 -38.71 25.60 -10.98
C ARG A 303 -37.70 26.66 -10.54
N TRP A 304 -36.41 26.39 -10.74
CA TRP A 304 -35.35 27.33 -10.37
C TRP A 304 -35.43 28.61 -11.21
N PRO A 305 -35.27 29.81 -10.63
CA PRO A 305 -35.37 31.04 -11.39
C PRO A 305 -34.20 31.18 -12.37
N MET A 306 -34.49 31.66 -13.57
CA MET A 306 -33.47 32.13 -14.52
C MET A 306 -33.95 33.42 -15.18
N ILE A 307 -33.00 34.27 -15.60
CA ILE A 307 -33.30 35.56 -16.21
C ILE A 307 -32.77 35.56 -17.65
N VAL A 308 -33.62 35.96 -18.59
CA VAL A 308 -33.21 36.32 -19.95
C VAL A 308 -33.10 37.83 -20.00
N LEU A 309 -31.89 38.34 -20.16
CA LEU A 309 -31.62 39.78 -20.25
C LEU A 309 -31.34 40.16 -21.71
N ARG A 310 -32.29 40.85 -22.35
CA ARG A 310 -32.14 41.37 -23.72
C ARG A 310 -31.76 42.85 -23.70
N THR A 311 -30.53 43.15 -24.10
CA THR A 311 -30.01 44.53 -24.20
C THR A 311 -29.13 44.66 -25.44
N PRO A 312 -29.12 45.77 -26.19
CA PRO A 312 -28.27 45.91 -27.38
C PRO A 312 -26.79 45.65 -27.09
N LYS A 313 -26.09 44.92 -27.96
CA LYS A 313 -24.63 44.83 -27.86
C LYS A 313 -23.98 46.20 -28.00
N GLY A 314 -23.05 46.54 -27.11
CA GLY A 314 -22.38 47.84 -27.07
C GLY A 314 -23.27 49.00 -26.62
N TRP A 315 -24.37 48.70 -25.90
CA TRP A 315 -25.34 49.68 -25.41
C TRP A 315 -24.70 50.91 -24.76
N THR A 316 -25.28 52.09 -24.98
CA THR A 316 -24.77 53.42 -24.56
C THR A 316 -23.50 53.88 -25.30
N GLY A 317 -22.93 53.03 -26.15
CA GLY A 317 -21.80 53.32 -27.02
C GLY A 317 -22.14 54.24 -28.21
N PRO A 318 -21.17 54.47 -29.11
CA PRO A 318 -21.42 55.17 -30.37
C PRO A 318 -22.51 54.44 -31.17
N LYS A 319 -23.49 55.18 -31.68
CA LYS A 319 -24.60 54.59 -32.45
C LYS A 319 -24.12 54.19 -33.86
N LYS A 320 -23.36 55.06 -34.51
CA LYS A 320 -22.76 54.84 -35.83
C LYS A 320 -21.33 55.39 -35.89
N VAL A 321 -20.48 54.73 -36.65
CA VAL A 321 -19.14 55.18 -37.03
C VAL A 321 -18.95 54.84 -38.51
N ASP A 322 -18.47 55.78 -39.31
CA ASP A 322 -18.27 55.61 -40.77
C ASP A 322 -19.53 55.14 -41.53
N GLY A 323 -20.72 55.58 -41.07
CA GLY A 323 -22.02 55.19 -41.64
C GLY A 323 -22.55 53.82 -41.21
N GLU A 324 -21.72 53.01 -40.54
CA GLU A 324 -22.05 51.66 -40.07
C GLU A 324 -22.64 51.68 -38.66
N PHE A 325 -23.61 50.80 -38.39
CA PHE A 325 -24.18 50.65 -37.04
C PHE A 325 -23.16 49.96 -36.11
N ILE A 326 -22.90 50.57 -34.95
CA ILE A 326 -21.98 50.05 -33.93
C ILE A 326 -22.78 49.46 -32.76
N GLU A 327 -23.53 50.29 -32.04
CA GLU A 327 -24.48 49.80 -31.03
C GLU A 327 -25.58 48.94 -31.68
N GLY A 328 -25.92 47.82 -31.03
CA GLY A 328 -26.87 46.85 -31.56
C GLY A 328 -26.34 46.10 -32.80
N SER A 329 -25.02 45.96 -32.91
CA SER A 329 -24.35 45.22 -33.98
C SER A 329 -23.13 44.47 -33.44
N PHE A 330 -22.70 43.42 -34.15
CA PHE A 330 -21.43 42.72 -33.89
C PHE A 330 -20.22 43.67 -33.95
N ARG A 331 -20.31 44.79 -34.68
CA ARG A 331 -19.22 45.79 -34.82
C ARG A 331 -18.82 46.44 -33.49
N SER A 332 -19.68 46.41 -32.47
CA SER A 332 -19.34 46.86 -31.11
C SER A 332 -18.49 45.86 -30.31
N HIS A 333 -18.25 44.64 -30.82
CA HIS A 333 -17.66 43.55 -30.02
C HIS A 333 -16.29 43.89 -29.43
N GLN A 334 -15.36 44.40 -30.25
CA GLN A 334 -14.02 44.80 -29.81
C GLN A 334 -13.95 46.32 -29.59
N ILE A 335 -13.38 47.05 -30.55
CA ILE A 335 -13.09 48.48 -30.47
C ILE A 335 -14.14 49.25 -31.29
N PRO A 336 -15.06 50.00 -30.66
CA PRO A 336 -16.15 50.67 -31.37
C PRO A 336 -15.71 51.86 -32.23
N VAL A 337 -14.53 52.45 -31.95
CA VAL A 337 -13.97 53.60 -32.68
C VAL A 337 -12.51 53.29 -33.09
N PRO A 338 -12.28 52.43 -34.10
CA PRO A 338 -10.98 51.81 -34.34
C PRO A 338 -9.86 52.78 -34.73
N ASN A 339 -10.19 53.94 -35.33
CA ASN A 339 -9.21 54.92 -35.81
C ASN A 339 -8.96 56.09 -34.84
N ALA A 340 -9.41 56.00 -33.58
CA ALA A 340 -9.31 57.11 -32.62
C ALA A 340 -7.86 57.59 -32.34
N SER A 341 -6.84 56.77 -32.60
CA SER A 341 -5.43 57.18 -32.46
C SER A 341 -4.82 57.85 -33.69
N LYS A 342 -5.54 57.89 -34.82
CA LYS A 342 -5.01 58.28 -36.14
C LYS A 342 -5.85 59.33 -36.86
N ASP A 343 -7.11 59.49 -36.51
CA ASP A 343 -8.08 60.33 -37.21
C ASP A 343 -8.77 61.30 -36.23
N GLU A 344 -8.71 62.60 -36.52
CA GLU A 344 -9.30 63.67 -35.71
C GLU A 344 -10.83 63.54 -35.61
N GLU A 345 -11.51 63.05 -36.64
CA GLU A 345 -12.96 62.81 -36.60
C GLU A 345 -13.29 61.70 -35.59
N HIS A 346 -12.50 60.62 -35.58
CA HIS A 346 -12.65 59.54 -34.61
C HIS A 346 -12.26 59.95 -33.18
N VAL A 347 -11.26 60.84 -33.01
CA VAL A 347 -10.97 61.46 -31.70
C VAL A 347 -12.20 62.21 -31.20
N LYS A 348 -12.87 62.95 -32.08
CA LYS A 348 -14.08 63.71 -31.73
C LYS A 348 -15.26 62.80 -31.40
N ILE A 349 -15.49 61.75 -32.19
CA ILE A 349 -16.51 60.72 -31.89
C ILE A 349 -16.27 60.09 -30.51
N LEU A 350 -15.03 59.74 -30.18
CA LEU A 350 -14.66 59.19 -28.88
C LEU A 350 -14.91 60.20 -27.76
N GLU A 351 -14.50 61.45 -27.94
CA GLU A 351 -14.69 62.51 -26.97
C GLU A 351 -16.18 62.75 -26.67
N ASP A 352 -16.99 62.92 -27.73
CA ASP A 352 -18.41 63.19 -27.61
C ASP A 352 -19.15 62.02 -26.97
N TRP A 353 -18.77 60.79 -27.30
CA TRP A 353 -19.28 59.59 -26.62
C TRP A 353 -18.92 59.57 -25.14
N LEU A 354 -17.65 59.73 -24.77
CA LEU A 354 -17.25 59.66 -23.35
C LEU A 354 -17.87 60.80 -22.51
N LYS A 355 -18.11 61.98 -23.11
CA LYS A 355 -18.78 63.11 -22.44
C LYS A 355 -20.24 62.83 -22.10
N THR A 356 -20.93 61.91 -22.78
CA THR A 356 -22.35 61.62 -22.50
C THR A 356 -22.58 61.06 -21.10
N TYR A 357 -21.56 60.46 -20.48
CA TYR A 357 -21.64 59.89 -19.14
C TYR A 357 -21.51 60.92 -18.01
N GLY A 358 -21.11 62.17 -18.29
CA GLY A 358 -21.14 63.24 -17.29
C GLY A 358 -20.11 63.13 -16.15
N THR A 359 -18.85 62.87 -16.49
CA THR A 359 -17.76 62.65 -15.51
C THR A 359 -17.52 63.75 -14.49
N ASP A 360 -17.83 65.02 -14.81
CA ASP A 360 -17.55 66.18 -13.96
C ASP A 360 -18.22 66.12 -12.58
N HIS A 361 -19.36 65.44 -12.49
CA HIS A 361 -20.10 65.25 -11.24
C HIS A 361 -19.96 63.83 -10.67
N LEU A 362 -19.76 62.82 -11.52
CA LEU A 362 -19.66 61.41 -11.09
C LEU A 362 -18.28 61.04 -10.53
N LEU A 363 -17.21 61.65 -11.04
CA LEU A 363 -15.82 61.31 -10.73
C LEU A 363 -14.98 62.53 -10.33
N LYS A 364 -15.60 63.51 -9.67
CA LYS A 364 -14.97 64.78 -9.30
C LYS A 364 -13.67 64.55 -8.52
N ASP A 365 -12.59 65.21 -8.95
CA ASP A 365 -11.23 65.05 -8.39
C ASP A 365 -10.72 63.60 -8.40
N GLY A 366 -11.24 62.76 -9.30
CA GLY A 366 -10.91 61.34 -9.39
C GLY A 366 -11.53 60.48 -8.28
N LYS A 367 -12.67 60.91 -7.70
CA LYS A 367 -13.39 60.18 -6.65
C LYS A 367 -14.84 59.93 -7.04
N PRO A 368 -15.40 58.74 -6.76
CA PRO A 368 -16.83 58.46 -6.97
C PRO A 368 -17.73 59.43 -6.19
N ALA A 369 -18.81 59.88 -6.81
CA ALA A 369 -19.87 60.64 -6.15
C ALA A 369 -20.54 59.82 -5.02
N GLU A 370 -21.12 60.51 -4.03
CA GLU A 370 -21.80 59.87 -2.90
C GLU A 370 -22.94 58.96 -3.36
N SER A 371 -23.69 59.36 -4.40
CA SER A 371 -24.76 58.57 -5.00
C SER A 371 -24.28 57.19 -5.49
N ILE A 372 -23.09 57.10 -6.09
CA ILE A 372 -22.50 55.83 -6.54
C ILE A 372 -22.27 54.89 -5.35
N LEU A 373 -21.82 55.43 -4.22
CA LEU A 373 -21.51 54.65 -3.02
C LEU A 373 -22.77 54.11 -2.33
N GLU A 374 -23.95 54.71 -2.56
CA GLU A 374 -25.18 54.32 -1.87
C GLU A 374 -25.56 52.86 -2.13
N ILE A 375 -25.37 52.35 -3.35
CA ILE A 375 -25.76 50.98 -3.71
C ILE A 375 -24.72 49.92 -3.32
N ILE A 376 -23.55 50.32 -2.84
CA ILE A 376 -22.43 49.42 -2.57
C ILE A 376 -22.60 48.75 -1.20
N PRO A 377 -22.48 47.41 -1.08
CA PRO A 377 -22.64 46.72 0.20
C PRO A 377 -21.44 46.92 1.14
N GLU A 378 -21.59 46.41 2.38
CA GLU A 378 -20.50 46.35 3.36
C GLU A 378 -19.26 45.63 2.80
N LYS A 379 -18.07 46.03 3.27
CA LYS A 379 -16.78 45.70 2.64
C LYS A 379 -16.61 44.20 2.38
N GLU A 380 -16.90 43.36 3.37
CA GLU A 380 -16.71 41.91 3.33
C GLU A 380 -17.73 41.18 2.43
N LYS A 381 -18.84 41.85 2.08
CA LYS A 381 -19.92 41.34 1.25
C LYS A 381 -19.85 41.82 -0.20
N ARG A 382 -18.96 42.76 -0.52
CA ARG A 382 -18.71 43.22 -1.91
C ARG A 382 -18.28 42.06 -2.79
N LEU A 383 -18.70 42.09 -4.05
CA LEU A 383 -18.44 41.03 -5.04
C LEU A 383 -16.94 40.74 -5.19
N GLY A 384 -16.09 41.78 -5.16
CA GLY A 384 -14.64 41.62 -5.22
C GLY A 384 -13.96 41.15 -3.92
N GLN A 385 -14.67 41.12 -2.79
CA GLN A 385 -14.08 40.99 -1.44
C GLN A 385 -14.57 39.79 -0.64
N LEU A 386 -15.45 38.96 -1.21
CA LEU A 386 -15.92 37.75 -0.56
C LEU A 386 -14.76 36.76 -0.36
N LYS A 387 -14.49 36.38 0.89
CA LYS A 387 -13.35 35.52 1.27
C LYS A 387 -13.26 34.21 0.47
N LYS A 388 -14.40 33.61 0.17
CA LYS A 388 -14.53 32.36 -0.60
C LYS A 388 -13.92 32.42 -2.00
N THR A 389 -13.58 33.61 -2.52
CA THR A 389 -13.02 33.78 -3.87
C THR A 389 -11.49 33.92 -3.88
N TYR A 390 -10.84 34.19 -2.75
CA TYR A 390 -9.38 34.44 -2.71
C TYR A 390 -8.62 33.72 -1.59
N ASP A 391 -9.28 33.28 -0.52
CA ASP A 391 -8.65 32.49 0.55
C ASP A 391 -9.62 31.43 1.10
N PRO A 392 -9.98 30.40 0.29
CA PRO A 392 -11.06 29.48 0.64
C PRO A 392 -10.61 28.11 1.17
N TYR A 393 -9.31 27.77 1.12
CA TYR A 393 -8.81 26.41 1.35
C TYR A 393 -9.36 25.72 2.60
N GLN A 394 -9.90 24.51 2.40
CA GLN A 394 -10.39 23.62 3.43
C GLN A 394 -9.64 22.28 3.33
N GLN A 395 -8.85 21.97 4.35
CA GLN A 395 -8.12 20.72 4.45
C GLN A 395 -9.07 19.54 4.73
N LEU A 396 -8.80 18.38 4.11
CA LEU A 396 -9.47 17.12 4.43
C LEU A 396 -8.85 16.44 5.65
N THR A 397 -9.68 15.76 6.43
CA THR A 397 -9.25 14.74 7.39
C THR A 397 -9.08 13.42 6.66
N LEU A 398 -7.85 12.93 6.51
CA LEU A 398 -7.57 11.69 5.78
C LEU A 398 -7.32 10.53 6.76
N PRO A 399 -7.99 9.37 6.58
CA PRO A 399 -7.72 8.17 7.36
C PRO A 399 -6.36 7.57 6.96
N ASP A 400 -5.76 6.76 7.85
CA ASP A 400 -4.54 6.03 7.52
C ASP A 400 -4.83 4.99 6.43
N TRP A 401 -4.29 5.24 5.23
CA TRP A 401 -4.53 4.40 4.05
C TRP A 401 -3.99 2.98 4.23
N LYS A 402 -3.02 2.76 5.13
CA LYS A 402 -2.42 1.43 5.37
C LYS A 402 -3.42 0.40 5.89
N GLN A 403 -4.49 0.86 6.54
CA GLN A 403 -5.58 -0.01 7.02
C GLN A 403 -6.33 -0.71 5.88
N PHE A 404 -6.24 -0.17 4.66
CA PHE A 404 -6.83 -0.71 3.44
C PHE A 404 -5.81 -1.50 2.60
N GLY A 405 -4.60 -1.70 3.14
CA GLY A 405 -3.51 -2.35 2.44
C GLY A 405 -3.80 -3.80 2.06
N VAL A 406 -3.10 -4.25 1.03
CA VAL A 406 -3.18 -5.60 0.47
C VAL A 406 -1.89 -6.37 0.76
N GLU A 407 -2.02 -7.68 0.97
CA GLU A 407 -0.88 -8.56 1.22
C GLU A 407 0.08 -8.57 0.01
N LYS A 408 1.39 -8.46 0.30
CA LYS A 408 2.45 -8.54 -0.71
C LYS A 408 2.44 -9.90 -1.40
N PHE A 409 2.66 -9.92 -2.71
CA PHE A 409 2.61 -11.10 -3.58
C PHE A 409 1.23 -11.76 -3.70
N SER A 410 0.16 -11.00 -3.47
CA SER A 410 -1.21 -11.38 -3.82
C SER A 410 -1.69 -10.62 -5.07
N GLN A 411 -2.98 -10.72 -5.40
CA GLN A 411 -3.61 -9.94 -6.46
C GLN A 411 -4.84 -9.19 -5.94
N ASP A 412 -4.99 -7.92 -6.32
CA ASP A 412 -6.19 -7.13 -6.02
C ASP A 412 -6.37 -5.98 -7.03
N SER A 413 -7.54 -5.37 -7.01
CA SER A 413 -7.90 -4.22 -7.84
C SER A 413 -7.52 -2.92 -7.16
N CYS A 414 -6.76 -2.06 -7.86
CA CYS A 414 -6.40 -0.74 -7.34
C CYS A 414 -7.64 0.09 -7.05
N MET A 415 -8.62 0.07 -7.97
CA MET A 415 -9.84 0.85 -7.82
C MET A 415 -10.75 0.32 -6.71
N LYS A 416 -10.88 -1.00 -6.54
CA LYS A 416 -11.73 -1.55 -5.47
C LYS A 416 -11.24 -1.09 -4.09
N LYS A 417 -9.94 -1.24 -3.82
CA LYS A 417 -9.31 -0.78 -2.57
C LYS A 417 -9.36 0.73 -2.40
N THR A 418 -9.21 1.46 -3.49
CA THR A 418 -9.43 2.92 -3.49
C THR A 418 -10.87 3.27 -3.12
N GLY A 419 -11.86 2.53 -3.60
CA GLY A 419 -13.26 2.68 -3.21
C GLY A 419 -13.47 2.51 -1.70
N ASP A 420 -12.85 1.48 -1.10
CA ASP A 420 -12.91 1.21 0.34
C ASP A 420 -12.31 2.37 1.15
N PHE A 421 -11.15 2.89 0.71
CA PHE A 421 -10.51 4.07 1.32
C PHE A 421 -11.37 5.34 1.18
N LEU A 422 -11.91 5.60 -0.01
CA LEU A 422 -12.73 6.78 -0.29
C LEU A 422 -14.05 6.77 0.48
N ASN A 423 -14.62 5.59 0.75
CA ASN A 423 -15.77 5.43 1.63
C ASN A 423 -15.49 6.01 3.04
N GLN A 424 -14.30 5.76 3.59
CA GLN A 424 -13.89 6.35 4.87
C GLN A 424 -13.59 7.85 4.73
N VAL A 425 -12.94 8.30 3.64
CA VAL A 425 -12.72 9.74 3.40
C VAL A 425 -14.04 10.51 3.38
N ILE A 426 -15.09 9.97 2.75
CA ILE A 426 -16.42 10.58 2.69
C ILE A 426 -17.05 10.70 4.10
N LYS A 427 -16.90 9.68 4.95
CA LYS A 427 -17.39 9.72 6.34
C LYS A 427 -16.74 10.83 7.15
N GLU A 428 -15.43 10.99 7.02
CA GLU A 428 -14.66 12.01 7.75
C GLU A 428 -14.91 13.43 7.20
N ASN A 429 -15.36 13.54 5.94
CA ASN A 429 -15.47 14.82 5.22
C ASN A 429 -16.84 15.01 4.53
N PRO A 430 -17.97 14.95 5.25
CA PRO A 430 -19.31 14.89 4.66
C PRO A 430 -19.75 16.17 3.91
N LYS A 431 -18.99 17.27 4.00
CA LYS A 431 -19.32 18.57 3.36
C LYS A 431 -18.18 19.18 2.54
N SER A 432 -17.03 18.52 2.50
CA SER A 432 -15.79 19.06 1.91
C SER A 432 -15.16 18.14 0.87
N PHE A 433 -15.74 16.96 0.63
CA PHE A 433 -15.30 16.03 -0.40
C PHE A 433 -16.45 15.55 -1.29
N ARG A 434 -16.24 15.57 -2.61
CA ARG A 434 -17.17 15.02 -3.61
C ARG A 434 -16.47 14.25 -4.70
N ILE A 435 -17.20 13.31 -5.31
CA ILE A 435 -16.80 12.60 -6.52
C ILE A 435 -17.72 13.01 -7.66
N PHE A 436 -17.14 13.46 -8.77
CA PHE A 436 -17.84 13.76 -10.01
C PHE A 436 -17.45 12.72 -11.06
N SER A 437 -18.40 11.93 -11.54
CA SER A 437 -18.09 10.85 -12.50
C SER A 437 -19.04 10.89 -13.69
N PRO A 438 -18.58 10.58 -14.91
CA PRO A 438 -19.41 10.67 -16.09
C PRO A 438 -20.24 9.41 -16.32
N ASP A 439 -21.03 8.98 -15.31
CA ASP A 439 -21.77 7.70 -15.28
C ASP A 439 -20.86 6.46 -15.30
N GLU A 440 -19.69 6.55 -14.66
CA GLU A 440 -18.65 5.53 -14.74
C GLU A 440 -18.20 5.00 -13.38
N LEU A 441 -18.70 5.51 -12.25
CA LEU A 441 -18.14 5.22 -10.93
C LEU A 441 -18.15 3.71 -10.61
N GLU A 442 -19.27 3.04 -10.83
CA GLU A 442 -19.39 1.60 -10.60
C GLU A 442 -18.60 0.78 -11.62
N SER A 443 -18.59 1.20 -12.89
CA SER A 443 -17.79 0.55 -13.94
C SER A 443 -16.30 0.62 -13.63
N ASN A 444 -15.87 1.74 -13.05
CA ASN A 444 -14.52 1.99 -12.55
C ASN A 444 -14.26 1.30 -11.19
N LYS A 445 -15.19 0.48 -10.68
CA LYS A 445 -15.05 -0.34 -9.45
C LYS A 445 -14.85 0.47 -8.16
N LEU A 446 -15.36 1.71 -8.11
CA LEU A 446 -15.32 2.57 -6.92
C LEU A 446 -16.62 2.52 -6.11
N SER A 447 -17.47 1.50 -6.30
CA SER A 447 -18.82 1.42 -5.73
C SER A 447 -18.89 1.30 -4.21
N ALA A 448 -17.80 0.93 -3.54
CA ALA A 448 -17.74 0.84 -2.07
C ALA A 448 -18.08 2.17 -1.36
N VAL A 449 -17.92 3.32 -2.04
CA VAL A 449 -18.39 4.61 -1.50
C VAL A 449 -19.90 4.63 -1.23
N PHE A 450 -20.69 3.84 -1.95
CA PHE A 450 -22.14 3.78 -1.78
C PHE A 450 -22.59 3.03 -0.52
N GLU A 451 -21.66 2.44 0.25
CA GLU A 451 -22.00 1.86 1.55
C GLU A 451 -22.44 2.92 2.57
N ASN A 452 -21.95 4.15 2.46
CA ASN A 452 -22.22 5.24 3.42
C ASN A 452 -22.63 6.56 2.78
N THR A 453 -22.73 6.60 1.44
CA THR A 453 -23.32 7.72 0.73
C THR A 453 -24.15 7.22 -0.45
N GLY A 454 -24.78 8.14 -1.17
CA GLY A 454 -25.53 7.86 -2.38
C GLY A 454 -25.14 8.79 -3.52
N ARG A 455 -25.82 8.60 -4.65
CA ARG A 455 -25.85 9.58 -5.73
C ARG A 455 -26.67 10.79 -5.32
N ASN A 456 -26.32 11.96 -5.83
CA ASN A 456 -27.07 13.19 -5.62
C ASN A 456 -27.74 13.62 -6.93
N PHE A 457 -28.91 13.04 -7.21
CA PHE A 457 -29.74 13.37 -8.37
C PHE A 457 -31.16 13.72 -7.92
N GLN A 458 -31.47 15.01 -7.89
CA GLN A 458 -32.67 15.55 -7.24
C GLN A 458 -33.98 15.29 -7.98
N TRP A 459 -33.91 14.80 -9.22
CA TRP A 459 -35.10 14.46 -10.01
C TRP A 459 -35.49 12.98 -9.93
N ASP A 460 -34.59 12.14 -9.43
CA ASP A 460 -34.86 10.74 -9.11
C ASP A 460 -35.44 10.61 -7.70
N GLU A 461 -36.38 9.70 -7.51
CA GLU A 461 -37.07 9.57 -6.23
C GLU A 461 -36.29 8.84 -5.15
N PHE A 462 -35.32 8.01 -5.54
CA PHE A 462 -34.54 7.19 -4.63
C PHE A 462 -33.31 7.94 -4.09
N SER A 463 -32.83 8.96 -4.81
CA SER A 463 -31.64 9.74 -4.43
C SER A 463 -31.92 11.18 -3.96
N ARG A 464 -33.05 11.79 -4.34
CA ARG A 464 -33.38 13.18 -3.94
C ARG A 464 -33.42 13.38 -2.43
N GLY A 465 -32.82 14.47 -1.94
CA GLY A 465 -32.85 14.84 -0.53
C GLY A 465 -32.10 13.88 0.44
N GLN A 466 -31.28 12.95 -0.07
CA GLN A 466 -30.58 11.94 0.74
C GLN A 466 -29.10 12.31 1.04
N GLY A 467 -28.64 13.53 0.70
CA GLY A 467 -27.29 14.00 1.04
C GLY A 467 -26.13 13.21 0.39
N GLY A 468 -26.29 12.78 -0.87
CA GLY A 468 -25.28 12.03 -1.61
C GLY A 468 -24.01 12.83 -1.94
N ARG A 469 -22.84 12.19 -1.87
CA ARG A 469 -21.51 12.78 -2.20
C ARG A 469 -20.97 12.42 -3.57
N VAL A 470 -21.67 11.54 -4.30
CA VAL A 470 -21.37 11.23 -5.70
C VAL A 470 -22.36 11.95 -6.59
N ILE A 471 -21.87 12.64 -7.61
CA ILE A 471 -22.71 13.24 -8.67
C ILE A 471 -22.28 12.63 -10.00
N GLU A 472 -23.26 12.08 -10.74
CA GLU A 472 -23.03 11.49 -12.05
C GLU A 472 -23.89 12.12 -13.14
N ILE A 473 -23.24 12.52 -14.24
CA ILE A 473 -23.86 12.96 -15.48
C ILE A 473 -22.98 12.49 -16.63
N LEU A 474 -23.53 11.99 -17.73
CA LEU A 474 -22.73 11.59 -18.90
C LEU A 474 -22.23 12.83 -19.67
N SER A 475 -21.31 13.59 -19.05
CA SER A 475 -20.67 14.78 -19.58
C SER A 475 -19.42 15.13 -18.76
N GLU A 476 -18.25 14.87 -19.33
CA GLU A 476 -16.95 15.17 -18.73
C GLU A 476 -16.80 16.67 -18.48
N HIS A 477 -17.33 17.51 -19.40
CA HIS A 477 -17.33 18.97 -19.26
C HIS A 477 -18.06 19.45 -18.00
N CYS A 478 -19.22 18.87 -17.68
CA CYS A 478 -19.94 19.18 -16.45
C CYS A 478 -19.15 18.72 -15.21
N CYS A 479 -18.63 17.49 -15.21
CA CYS A 479 -17.79 16.97 -14.13
C CYS A 479 -16.57 17.88 -13.87
N GLN A 480 -15.85 18.28 -14.92
CA GLN A 480 -14.71 19.20 -14.82
C GLN A 480 -15.14 20.58 -14.31
N GLY A 481 -16.21 21.16 -14.88
CA GLY A 481 -16.71 22.47 -14.48
C GLY A 481 -17.15 22.50 -13.01
N TRP A 482 -17.90 21.49 -12.56
CA TRP A 482 -18.30 21.35 -11.16
C TRP A 482 -17.08 21.19 -10.26
N MET A 483 -16.12 20.32 -10.61
CA MET A 483 -14.90 20.15 -9.84
C MET A 483 -14.08 21.45 -9.72
N GLN A 484 -13.95 22.21 -10.80
CA GLN A 484 -13.26 23.51 -10.78
C GLN A 484 -13.94 24.47 -9.80
N GLY A 485 -15.27 24.66 -9.90
CA GLY A 485 -16.02 25.52 -9.00
C GLY A 485 -15.93 25.07 -7.54
N TYR A 486 -16.01 23.76 -7.31
CA TYR A 486 -15.91 23.11 -5.99
C TYR A 486 -14.56 23.37 -5.34
N THR A 487 -13.49 23.30 -6.14
CA THR A 487 -12.09 23.47 -5.72
C THR A 487 -11.72 24.93 -5.53
N LEU A 488 -12.15 25.80 -6.43
CA LEU A 488 -11.92 27.25 -6.37
C LEU A 488 -12.65 27.91 -5.19
N THR A 489 -13.69 27.26 -4.65
CA THR A 489 -14.33 27.67 -3.38
C THR A 489 -13.87 26.84 -2.18
N GLY A 490 -12.70 26.18 -2.29
CA GLY A 490 -11.89 25.75 -1.16
C GLY A 490 -11.92 24.27 -0.83
N ARG A 491 -12.78 23.48 -1.46
CA ARG A 491 -13.01 22.08 -1.07
C ARG A 491 -12.31 21.14 -2.05
N THR A 492 -12.36 19.84 -1.79
CA THR A 492 -11.61 18.86 -2.57
C THR A 492 -12.56 17.96 -3.35
N ALA A 493 -12.27 17.72 -4.61
CA ALA A 493 -13.04 16.79 -5.43
C ALA A 493 -12.14 15.80 -6.17
N LEU A 494 -12.77 14.71 -6.60
CA LEU A 494 -12.16 13.63 -7.36
C LEU A 494 -12.97 13.40 -8.65
N PHE A 495 -12.28 13.26 -9.78
CA PHE A 495 -12.89 12.96 -11.07
C PHE A 495 -12.31 11.66 -11.64
N PRO A 496 -12.93 10.50 -11.36
CA PRO A 496 -12.62 9.25 -12.03
C PRO A 496 -13.32 9.15 -13.38
N SER A 497 -12.56 8.75 -14.41
CA SER A 497 -13.10 8.48 -15.75
C SER A 497 -12.36 7.36 -16.47
N TYR A 498 -12.95 6.86 -17.55
CA TYR A 498 -12.26 6.09 -18.57
C TYR A 498 -11.12 6.91 -19.18
N GLU A 499 -9.94 6.30 -19.29
CA GLU A 499 -8.73 6.94 -19.80
C GLU A 499 -8.92 7.67 -21.14
N SER A 500 -9.55 7.00 -22.12
CA SER A 500 -9.70 7.53 -23.47
C SER A 500 -10.61 8.77 -23.57
N PHE A 501 -11.48 8.99 -22.59
CA PHE A 501 -12.48 10.06 -22.63
C PHE A 501 -12.12 11.25 -21.75
N LEU A 502 -11.21 11.09 -20.78
CA LEU A 502 -10.75 12.21 -19.98
C LEU A 502 -10.09 13.31 -20.82
N GLY A 503 -9.51 12.94 -21.97
CA GLY A 503 -9.00 13.88 -22.98
C GLY A 503 -10.03 14.91 -23.49
N ILE A 504 -11.34 14.65 -23.37
CA ILE A 504 -12.43 15.57 -23.75
C ILE A 504 -12.29 16.92 -23.02
N ILE A 505 -11.81 16.92 -21.77
CA ILE A 505 -11.68 18.14 -20.95
C ILE A 505 -10.29 18.77 -20.97
N HIS A 506 -9.41 18.35 -21.87
CA HIS A 506 -8.03 18.83 -21.95
C HIS A 506 -7.93 20.35 -21.89
N THR A 507 -8.66 21.07 -22.75
CA THR A 507 -8.56 22.53 -22.80
C THR A 507 -9.05 23.18 -21.49
N MET A 508 -10.14 22.68 -20.89
CA MET A 508 -10.63 23.17 -19.59
C MET A 508 -9.58 22.99 -18.47
N MET A 509 -8.93 21.83 -18.40
CA MET A 509 -7.85 21.56 -17.44
C MET A 509 -6.65 22.50 -17.65
N VAL A 510 -6.30 22.80 -18.90
CA VAL A 510 -5.26 23.80 -19.23
C VAL A 510 -5.66 25.19 -18.76
N GLN A 511 -6.91 25.61 -18.95
CA GLN A 511 -7.38 26.92 -18.49
C GLN A 511 -7.37 27.03 -16.96
N TYR A 512 -7.80 25.98 -16.25
CA TYR A 512 -7.68 25.92 -14.79
C TYR A 512 -6.22 26.03 -14.33
N SER A 513 -5.31 25.28 -14.96
CA SER A 513 -3.87 25.33 -14.64
C SER A 513 -3.28 26.72 -14.86
N LYS A 514 -3.63 27.41 -15.95
CA LYS A 514 -3.23 28.82 -16.20
C LYS A 514 -3.77 29.76 -15.13
N PHE A 515 -5.06 29.66 -14.81
CA PHE A 515 -5.70 30.47 -13.78
C PHE A 515 -5.02 30.29 -12.42
N ASN A 516 -4.77 29.04 -12.02
CA ASN A 516 -4.12 28.69 -10.76
C ASN A 516 -2.64 29.12 -10.73
N LYS A 517 -1.91 28.97 -11.83
CA LYS A 517 -0.53 29.49 -11.97
C LYS A 517 -0.49 30.99 -11.68
N MET A 518 -1.40 31.76 -12.27
CA MET A 518 -1.49 33.21 -12.04
C MET A 518 -1.98 33.53 -10.61
N ALA A 519 -2.86 32.71 -10.04
CA ALA A 519 -3.32 32.87 -8.67
C ALA A 519 -2.16 32.76 -7.68
N ARG A 520 -1.25 31.80 -7.89
CA ARG A 520 -0.04 31.61 -7.07
C ARG A 520 0.98 32.75 -7.19
N GLU A 521 1.01 33.43 -8.34
CA GLU A 521 1.84 34.63 -8.53
C GLU A 521 1.19 35.89 -7.92
N THR A 522 -0.08 35.80 -7.53
CA THR A 522 -0.85 36.88 -6.91
C THR A 522 -0.75 36.80 -5.39
N ASN A 523 0.09 37.64 -4.79
CA ASN A 523 0.50 37.55 -3.37
C ASN A 523 -0.63 37.57 -2.31
N TRP A 524 -1.84 38.01 -2.66
CA TRP A 524 -2.98 38.07 -1.74
C TRP A 524 -3.96 36.89 -1.89
N ARG A 525 -3.75 36.00 -2.85
CA ARG A 525 -4.53 34.76 -2.98
C ARG A 525 -3.90 33.64 -2.17
N GLY A 526 -4.72 32.97 -1.37
CA GLY A 526 -4.36 31.77 -0.63
C GLY A 526 -4.26 30.54 -1.54
N ASP A 527 -3.74 29.46 -0.98
CA ASP A 527 -3.67 28.16 -1.63
C ASP A 527 -5.08 27.61 -1.94
N LEU A 528 -5.14 26.66 -2.86
CA LEU A 528 -6.31 25.85 -3.18
C LEU A 528 -5.97 24.37 -3.03
N SER A 529 -6.99 23.54 -2.82
CA SER A 529 -6.85 22.09 -2.99
C SER A 529 -6.43 21.78 -4.43
N SER A 530 -5.68 20.71 -4.62
CA SER A 530 -5.36 20.22 -5.96
C SER A 530 -6.60 19.67 -6.66
N ILE A 531 -6.59 19.74 -7.99
CA ILE A 531 -7.56 19.05 -8.83
C ILE A 531 -7.06 17.62 -9.10
N ASN A 532 -7.93 16.62 -8.91
CA ASN A 532 -7.51 15.21 -8.86
C ASN A 532 -8.28 14.36 -9.86
N TYR A 533 -7.56 13.76 -10.80
CA TYR A 533 -8.08 12.86 -11.81
C TYR A 533 -7.64 11.42 -11.55
N ILE A 534 -8.55 10.47 -11.80
CA ILE A 534 -8.22 9.06 -11.92
C ILE A 534 -8.54 8.61 -13.34
N GLU A 535 -7.54 8.09 -14.03
CA GLU A 535 -7.74 7.30 -15.24
C GLU A 535 -7.71 5.82 -14.87
N THR A 536 -8.81 5.15 -15.17
CA THR A 536 -8.91 3.70 -15.11
C THR A 536 -9.68 3.20 -16.31
N SER A 537 -10.01 1.90 -16.36
CA SER A 537 -10.50 1.28 -17.59
C SER A 537 -9.54 1.62 -18.74
N THR A 538 -8.26 1.36 -18.52
CA THR A 538 -7.16 1.81 -19.38
C THR A 538 -7.16 1.06 -20.71
N TRP A 539 -6.41 1.56 -21.69
CA TRP A 539 -6.28 0.92 -23.01
C TRP A 539 -5.89 -0.56 -22.92
N ALA A 540 -5.14 -0.94 -21.87
CA ALA A 540 -4.71 -2.30 -21.61
C ALA A 540 -5.85 -3.25 -21.22
N ARG A 541 -6.96 -2.74 -20.67
CA ARG A 541 -8.08 -3.50 -20.08
C ARG A 541 -9.45 -2.94 -20.50
N GLN A 542 -9.68 -2.89 -21.81
CA GLN A 542 -10.94 -2.46 -22.44
C GLN A 542 -11.63 -3.60 -23.22
N GLU A 543 -11.83 -4.74 -22.54
CA GLU A 543 -12.21 -6.00 -23.17
C GLU A 543 -13.59 -5.96 -23.86
N HIS A 544 -14.51 -5.12 -23.39
CA HIS A 544 -15.87 -5.00 -23.96
C HIS A 544 -16.00 -3.94 -25.06
N ASN A 545 -15.04 -3.03 -25.18
CA ASN A 545 -15.19 -1.80 -25.96
C ASN A 545 -14.24 -1.74 -27.17
N GLY A 546 -13.00 -2.22 -27.02
CA GLY A 546 -12.01 -2.22 -28.09
C GLY A 546 -11.43 -0.84 -28.42
N PHE A 547 -11.07 -0.64 -29.69
CA PHE A 547 -10.10 0.38 -30.12
C PHE A 547 -10.49 1.83 -29.82
N SER A 548 -11.77 2.22 -29.90
CA SER A 548 -12.19 3.59 -29.61
C SER A 548 -11.98 4.02 -28.16
N HIS A 549 -11.75 3.07 -27.25
CA HIS A 549 -11.52 3.32 -25.83
C HIS A 549 -10.04 3.23 -25.43
N GLN A 550 -9.13 3.15 -26.41
CA GLN A 550 -7.70 2.95 -26.19
C GLN A 550 -6.94 4.24 -26.56
N ASN A 551 -6.70 5.13 -25.58
CA ASN A 551 -5.98 6.38 -25.83
C ASN A 551 -5.43 6.99 -24.51
N PRO A 552 -4.14 6.81 -24.19
CA PRO A 552 -3.51 7.38 -23.00
C PRO A 552 -2.96 8.82 -23.17
N SER A 553 -3.39 9.58 -24.20
CA SER A 553 -2.79 10.90 -24.55
C SER A 553 -3.00 12.03 -23.52
N PHE A 554 -3.90 11.83 -22.55
CA PHE A 554 -4.09 12.83 -21.50
C PHE A 554 -2.83 12.98 -20.61
N ILE A 555 -2.00 11.94 -20.53
CA ILE A 555 -0.69 12.03 -19.88
C ILE A 555 0.15 13.15 -20.51
N GLY A 556 0.32 13.14 -21.83
CA GLY A 556 1.03 14.21 -22.55
C GLY A 556 0.41 15.59 -22.35
N SER A 557 -0.91 15.67 -22.20
CA SER A 557 -1.62 16.92 -21.90
C SER A 557 -1.21 17.50 -20.54
N VAL A 558 -1.09 16.66 -19.51
CA VAL A 558 -0.64 17.08 -18.17
C VAL A 558 0.87 17.37 -18.15
N LEU A 559 1.70 16.60 -18.86
CA LEU A 559 3.15 16.81 -18.95
C LEU A 559 3.53 18.19 -19.50
N ASN A 560 2.70 18.78 -20.36
CA ASN A 560 2.93 20.08 -20.98
C ASN A 560 2.53 21.28 -20.12
N LEU A 561 1.95 21.05 -18.94
CA LEU A 561 1.66 22.10 -17.98
C LEU A 561 2.94 22.65 -17.32
N LYS A 562 2.80 23.76 -16.59
CA LYS A 562 3.89 24.33 -15.80
C LYS A 562 4.39 23.31 -14.76
N ALA A 563 5.69 23.03 -14.75
CA ALA A 563 6.32 21.99 -13.93
C ALA A 563 5.98 22.08 -12.42
N GLU A 564 5.83 23.28 -11.89
CA GLU A 564 5.49 23.51 -10.48
C GLU A 564 4.02 23.19 -10.16
N ALA A 565 3.19 22.86 -11.15
CA ALA A 565 1.75 22.64 -11.01
C ALA A 565 1.28 21.25 -11.48
N ALA A 566 2.11 20.44 -12.15
CA ALA A 566 1.66 19.22 -12.84
C ALA A 566 2.23 17.95 -12.23
N ARG A 567 1.42 16.92 -12.00
CA ARG A 567 1.86 15.62 -11.47
C ARG A 567 1.17 14.49 -12.21
N VAL A 568 1.96 13.50 -12.65
CA VAL A 568 1.46 12.28 -13.32
C VAL A 568 2.00 11.08 -12.57
N TYR A 569 1.10 10.27 -12.03
CA TYR A 569 1.41 9.09 -11.25
C TYR A 569 0.90 7.83 -11.94
N LEU A 570 1.76 6.82 -12.08
CA LEU A 570 1.46 5.50 -12.60
C LEU A 570 1.83 4.42 -11.57
N PRO A 571 1.13 4.37 -10.42
CA PRO A 571 1.44 3.39 -9.38
C PRO A 571 1.31 1.96 -9.93
N PRO A 572 2.24 1.04 -9.65
CA PRO A 572 2.25 -0.29 -10.26
C PRO A 572 1.26 -1.27 -9.65
N ASP A 573 0.73 -0.99 -8.45
CA ASP A 573 -0.15 -1.88 -7.72
C ASP A 573 -1.10 -1.13 -6.77
N ALA A 574 -1.99 -1.88 -6.11
CA ALA A 574 -3.02 -1.34 -5.22
C ALA A 574 -2.45 -0.57 -4.02
N ASN A 575 -1.37 -1.05 -3.40
CA ASN A 575 -0.76 -0.38 -2.24
C ASN A 575 -0.09 0.94 -2.64
N CYS A 576 0.62 0.96 -3.77
CA CYS A 576 1.20 2.19 -4.30
C CYS A 576 0.11 3.19 -4.72
N PHE A 577 -1.01 2.70 -5.27
CA PHE A 577 -2.14 3.55 -5.63
C PHE A 577 -2.81 4.17 -4.40
N LEU A 578 -3.05 3.39 -3.33
CA LEU A 578 -3.58 3.90 -2.05
C LEU A 578 -2.69 5.00 -1.44
N SER A 579 -1.36 4.77 -1.42
CA SER A 579 -0.41 5.79 -0.97
C SER A 579 -0.47 7.06 -1.83
N THR A 580 -0.64 6.90 -3.14
CA THR A 580 -0.66 8.00 -4.10
C THR A 580 -1.94 8.83 -3.98
N ILE A 581 -3.12 8.20 -3.96
CA ILE A 581 -4.38 8.94 -3.81
C ILE A 581 -4.47 9.65 -2.47
N HIS A 582 -3.98 9.03 -1.39
CA HIS A 582 -3.87 9.68 -0.09
C HIS A 582 -3.01 10.95 -0.17
N HIS A 583 -1.85 10.90 -0.86
CA HIS A 583 -1.03 12.09 -1.08
C HIS A 583 -1.76 13.15 -1.92
N CYS A 584 -2.38 12.77 -3.04
CA CYS A 584 -3.05 13.68 -3.96
C CYS A 584 -4.19 14.45 -3.29
N LEU A 585 -5.04 13.75 -2.51
CA LEU A 585 -6.15 14.38 -1.77
C LEU A 585 -5.68 15.38 -0.69
N GLY A 586 -4.47 15.21 -0.18
CA GLY A 586 -3.84 16.14 0.78
C GLY A 586 -2.99 17.24 0.14
N SER A 587 -2.81 17.22 -1.19
CA SER A 587 -1.94 18.15 -1.90
C SER A 587 -2.63 19.48 -2.23
N LYS A 588 -1.83 20.50 -2.55
CA LYS A 588 -2.31 21.87 -2.84
C LYS A 588 -1.82 22.35 -4.20
N ASN A 589 -2.67 23.06 -4.91
CA ASN A 589 -2.37 23.76 -6.15
C ASN A 589 -1.79 22.90 -7.29
N TYR A 590 -1.94 21.58 -7.23
CA TYR A 590 -1.51 20.69 -8.31
C TYR A 590 -2.68 20.28 -9.22
N VAL A 591 -2.32 19.92 -10.44
CA VAL A 591 -3.07 19.09 -11.35
C VAL A 591 -2.51 17.68 -11.21
N ASN A 592 -3.21 16.82 -10.48
CA ASN A 592 -2.81 15.44 -10.23
C ASN A 592 -3.54 14.48 -11.17
N LEU A 593 -2.80 13.71 -11.95
CA LEU A 593 -3.30 12.60 -12.75
C LEU A 593 -2.79 11.28 -12.17
N MET A 594 -3.70 10.38 -11.83
CA MET A 594 -3.39 9.06 -11.29
C MET A 594 -3.95 7.99 -12.22
N ILE A 595 -3.08 7.13 -12.76
CA ILE A 595 -3.47 6.06 -13.67
C ILE A 595 -3.39 4.72 -12.94
N GLY A 596 -4.47 3.95 -12.93
CA GLY A 596 -4.53 2.69 -12.21
C GLY A 596 -5.54 1.70 -12.78
N SER A 597 -5.30 0.41 -12.55
CA SER A 597 -6.17 -0.65 -13.06
C SER A 597 -7.40 -0.87 -12.18
N LYS A 598 -8.55 -1.09 -12.82
CA LYS A 598 -9.76 -1.56 -12.13
C LYS A 598 -9.80 -3.08 -11.98
N GLN A 599 -9.00 -3.80 -12.76
CA GLN A 599 -8.97 -5.25 -12.74
C GLN A 599 -7.98 -5.73 -11.66
N PRO A 600 -8.18 -6.95 -11.11
CA PRO A 600 -7.18 -7.55 -10.23
C PRO A 600 -5.83 -7.69 -10.95
N THR A 601 -4.77 -7.23 -10.30
CA THR A 601 -3.39 -7.29 -10.79
C THR A 601 -2.44 -7.59 -9.62
N GLY A 602 -1.17 -7.90 -9.90
CA GLY A 602 -0.20 -8.27 -8.87
C GLY A 602 0.10 -7.12 -7.90
N VAL A 603 0.15 -7.43 -6.60
CA VAL A 603 0.61 -6.52 -5.55
C VAL A 603 2.02 -6.90 -5.14
N TYR A 604 2.97 -5.98 -5.32
CA TYR A 604 4.41 -6.28 -5.22
C TYR A 604 5.05 -5.74 -3.95
N LEU A 605 4.51 -4.65 -3.40
CA LEU A 605 5.06 -3.99 -2.24
C LEU A 605 4.07 -4.09 -1.06
N SER A 606 4.57 -4.34 0.14
CA SER A 606 3.79 -4.13 1.38
C SER A 606 3.41 -2.65 1.54
N PRO A 607 2.42 -2.30 2.37
CA PRO A 607 2.07 -0.90 2.63
C PRO A 607 3.28 -0.04 3.06
N GLU A 608 4.19 -0.58 3.86
CA GLU A 608 5.42 0.09 4.31
C GLU A 608 6.40 0.34 3.16
N GLU A 609 6.59 -0.65 2.29
CA GLU A 609 7.46 -0.54 1.11
C GLU A 609 6.87 0.42 0.08
N ALA A 610 5.56 0.35 -0.18
CA ALA A 610 4.84 1.24 -1.08
C ALA A 610 4.93 2.70 -0.62
N ALA A 611 4.79 2.98 0.68
CA ALA A 611 4.97 4.32 1.22
C ALA A 611 6.37 4.90 0.92
N LYS A 612 7.42 4.08 1.08
CA LYS A 612 8.81 4.48 0.79
C LYS A 612 9.04 4.66 -0.72
N HIS A 613 8.49 3.77 -1.53
CA HIS A 613 8.59 3.80 -2.98
C HIS A 613 7.90 5.04 -3.57
N CYS A 614 6.62 5.27 -3.25
CA CYS A 614 5.86 6.41 -3.74
C CYS A 614 6.46 7.75 -3.30
N LYS A 615 7.04 7.82 -2.10
CA LYS A 615 7.73 9.04 -1.63
C LYS A 615 8.97 9.39 -2.48
N LYS A 616 9.70 8.39 -2.98
CA LYS A 616 10.84 8.59 -3.89
C LYS A 616 10.40 8.79 -5.34
N GLY A 617 9.21 8.30 -5.71
CA GLY A 617 8.68 8.32 -7.07
C GLY A 617 9.21 7.20 -7.97
N ALA A 618 10.39 6.64 -7.68
CA ALA A 618 10.96 5.47 -8.35
C ALA A 618 11.90 4.71 -7.41
N SER A 619 12.07 3.40 -7.64
CA SER A 619 13.12 2.61 -6.97
C SER A 619 13.46 1.32 -7.71
N THR A 620 14.66 0.79 -7.44
CA THR A 620 15.03 -0.58 -7.78
C THR A 620 14.20 -1.57 -6.95
N TRP A 621 13.78 -2.66 -7.58
CA TRP A 621 13.03 -3.77 -6.97
C TRP A 621 13.93 -4.99 -6.83
N GLU A 622 14.54 -5.14 -5.66
CA GLU A 622 15.51 -6.19 -5.38
C GLU A 622 14.94 -7.61 -5.61
N PHE A 623 13.69 -7.85 -5.21
CA PHE A 623 13.05 -9.17 -5.35
C PHE A 623 13.00 -9.66 -6.81
N ALA A 624 12.86 -8.74 -7.77
CA ALA A 624 12.78 -9.04 -9.19
C ALA A 624 14.15 -8.90 -9.90
N SER A 625 15.18 -8.38 -9.22
CA SER A 625 16.50 -8.16 -9.79
C SER A 625 17.43 -9.38 -9.57
N THR A 626 18.47 -9.55 -10.40
CA THR A 626 19.48 -10.63 -10.28
C THR A 626 20.91 -10.11 -10.16
N ASP A 627 21.10 -8.79 -10.14
CA ASP A 627 22.41 -8.16 -9.97
C ASP A 627 22.90 -8.17 -8.52
N SER A 628 22.03 -8.39 -7.54
CA SER A 628 22.36 -8.40 -6.09
C SER A 628 23.11 -7.13 -5.67
N GLY A 629 22.66 -5.96 -6.15
CA GLY A 629 23.30 -4.67 -5.91
C GLY A 629 24.62 -4.43 -6.65
N LYS A 630 25.09 -5.39 -7.47
CA LYS A 630 26.26 -5.20 -8.34
C LYS A 630 25.85 -4.47 -9.62
N GLU A 631 26.82 -4.17 -10.47
CA GLU A 631 26.55 -3.59 -11.78
C GLU A 631 25.76 -4.59 -12.66
N PRO A 632 24.58 -4.21 -13.19
CA PRO A 632 23.78 -5.09 -14.03
C PRO A 632 24.32 -5.15 -15.46
N ASP A 633 23.87 -6.13 -16.24
CA ASP A 633 24.10 -6.17 -17.69
C ASP A 633 23.03 -5.37 -18.44
N VAL A 634 21.82 -5.25 -17.86
CA VAL A 634 20.70 -4.47 -18.40
C VAL A 634 19.74 -4.02 -17.28
N VAL A 635 19.15 -2.84 -17.46
CA VAL A 635 18.06 -2.33 -16.61
C VAL A 635 16.73 -2.46 -17.35
N VAL A 636 15.72 -3.07 -16.73
CA VAL A 636 14.35 -3.12 -17.24
C VAL A 636 13.43 -2.31 -16.34
N VAL A 637 12.55 -1.49 -16.92
CA VAL A 637 11.77 -0.49 -16.20
C VAL A 637 10.29 -0.65 -16.50
N GLY A 638 9.47 -0.79 -15.46
CA GLY A 638 7.99 -0.78 -15.57
C GLY A 638 7.40 0.54 -15.10
N ILE A 639 6.48 1.11 -15.89
CA ILE A 639 5.79 2.38 -15.57
C ILE A 639 4.30 2.25 -15.91
N GLY A 640 3.46 1.99 -14.90
CA GLY A 640 2.04 1.65 -15.03
C GLY A 640 1.74 0.20 -14.65
N VAL A 641 0.49 -0.09 -14.27
CA VAL A 641 0.09 -1.35 -13.64
C VAL A 641 0.34 -2.56 -14.53
N GLU A 642 -0.33 -2.64 -15.70
CA GLU A 642 -0.26 -3.80 -16.59
C GLU A 642 1.15 -3.99 -17.18
N VAL A 643 1.79 -2.90 -17.62
CA VAL A 643 3.14 -2.98 -18.21
C VAL A 643 4.23 -3.31 -17.19
N THR A 644 4.03 -2.97 -15.90
CA THR A 644 4.94 -3.40 -14.83
C THR A 644 4.79 -4.90 -14.57
N PHE A 645 3.58 -5.45 -14.62
CA PHE A 645 3.38 -6.90 -14.52
C PHE A 645 4.18 -7.65 -15.58
N GLU A 646 4.15 -7.18 -16.83
CA GLU A 646 4.92 -7.75 -17.93
C GLU A 646 6.45 -7.61 -17.74
N VAL A 647 6.93 -6.52 -17.14
CA VAL A 647 8.35 -6.36 -16.79
C VAL A 647 8.80 -7.35 -15.73
N VAL A 648 7.99 -7.54 -14.68
CA VAL A 648 8.30 -8.47 -13.60
C VAL A 648 8.26 -9.92 -14.12
N LYS A 649 7.30 -10.27 -14.98
CA LYS A 649 7.26 -11.57 -15.66
C LYS A 649 8.43 -11.77 -16.63
N ALA A 650 8.88 -10.73 -17.33
CA ALA A 650 10.08 -10.82 -18.16
C ALA A 650 11.32 -11.12 -17.31
N ALA A 651 11.44 -10.50 -16.13
CA ALA A 651 12.54 -10.76 -15.20
C ALA A 651 12.54 -12.22 -14.69
N GLU A 652 11.37 -12.76 -14.36
CA GLU A 652 11.20 -14.20 -14.02
C GLU A 652 11.68 -15.11 -15.16
N LEU A 653 11.23 -14.85 -16.40
CA LEU A 653 11.62 -15.64 -17.57
C LEU A 653 13.14 -15.57 -17.82
N LEU A 654 13.72 -14.37 -17.76
CA LEU A 654 15.15 -14.15 -17.98
C LEU A 654 15.98 -14.86 -16.90
N ARG A 655 15.58 -14.80 -15.63
CA ARG A 655 16.24 -15.51 -14.53
C ARG A 655 16.25 -17.02 -14.77
N ASN A 656 15.13 -17.59 -15.21
CA ASN A 656 14.99 -19.02 -15.43
C ASN A 656 15.71 -19.52 -16.69
N TRP A 657 15.71 -18.74 -17.77
CA TRP A 657 16.32 -19.15 -19.04
C TRP A 657 17.78 -18.76 -19.15
N PHE A 658 18.21 -17.72 -18.43
CA PHE A 658 19.57 -17.21 -18.35
C PHE A 658 19.98 -16.84 -16.92
N PRO A 659 20.36 -17.82 -16.10
CA PRO A 659 20.87 -17.55 -14.75
C PRO A 659 22.14 -16.69 -14.72
N GLU A 660 22.89 -16.62 -15.83
CA GLU A 660 24.10 -15.80 -15.95
C GLU A 660 23.83 -14.31 -16.23
N LEU A 661 22.59 -13.92 -16.57
CA LEU A 661 22.24 -12.55 -16.90
C LEU A 661 21.89 -11.76 -15.63
N ARG A 662 22.60 -10.64 -15.41
CA ARG A 662 22.28 -9.70 -14.33
C ARG A 662 21.29 -8.66 -14.82
N VAL A 663 20.04 -8.79 -14.39
CA VAL A 663 18.94 -7.89 -14.69
C VAL A 663 18.67 -7.03 -13.47
N ARG A 664 18.62 -5.71 -13.63
CA ARG A 664 18.07 -4.81 -12.62
C ARG A 664 16.66 -4.40 -13.00
N VAL A 665 15.71 -4.57 -12.09
CA VAL A 665 14.32 -4.15 -12.28
C VAL A 665 14.08 -2.84 -11.54
N VAL A 666 13.57 -1.85 -12.24
CA VAL A 666 13.18 -0.55 -11.68
C VAL A 666 11.69 -0.32 -11.93
N ASN A 667 11.00 0.22 -10.93
CA ASN A 667 9.66 0.75 -11.13
C ASN A 667 9.63 2.26 -10.94
N VAL A 668 8.78 2.94 -11.70
CA VAL A 668 8.52 4.38 -11.59
C VAL A 668 7.03 4.60 -11.36
N THR A 669 6.69 5.21 -10.22
CA THR A 669 5.35 5.67 -9.87
C THR A 669 5.15 7.14 -10.22
N ASP A 670 6.02 8.07 -9.81
CA ASP A 670 5.93 9.48 -10.23
C ASP A 670 6.73 9.67 -11.51
N LEU A 671 6.04 9.88 -12.63
CA LEU A 671 6.67 10.00 -13.94
C LEU A 671 7.64 11.19 -14.00
N MET A 672 7.34 12.27 -13.26
CA MET A 672 8.07 13.53 -13.33
C MET A 672 9.47 13.46 -12.71
N VAL A 673 9.77 12.42 -11.92
CA VAL A 673 11.11 12.25 -11.34
C VAL A 673 12.16 11.91 -12.40
N LEU A 674 11.74 11.42 -13.57
CA LEU A 674 12.62 11.08 -14.70
C LEU A 674 13.12 12.30 -15.48
N ALA A 675 12.41 13.43 -15.43
CA ALA A 675 12.82 14.66 -16.09
C ALA A 675 14.23 15.09 -15.67
N ALA A 676 14.96 15.83 -16.51
CA ALA A 676 16.25 16.38 -16.10
C ALA A 676 16.11 17.30 -14.86
N GLU A 677 17.09 17.28 -13.96
CA GLU A 677 17.10 18.04 -12.68
C GLU A 677 16.80 19.54 -12.86
N SER A 678 17.18 20.12 -13.99
CA SER A 678 16.92 21.53 -14.33
C SER A 678 15.52 21.83 -14.87
N ARG A 679 14.68 20.82 -15.11
CA ARG A 679 13.37 20.95 -15.80
C ARG A 679 12.16 20.80 -14.89
N HIS A 680 12.26 20.00 -13.83
CA HIS A 680 11.12 19.72 -12.96
C HIS A 680 11.55 19.68 -11.48
N PRO A 681 10.79 20.28 -10.55
CA PRO A 681 11.18 20.38 -9.13
C PRO A 681 11.24 19.03 -8.39
N HIS A 682 10.62 17.97 -8.92
CA HIS A 682 10.66 16.61 -8.36
C HIS A 682 11.69 15.69 -9.04
N ALA A 683 12.41 16.19 -10.05
CA ALA A 683 13.37 15.39 -10.79
C ALA A 683 14.41 14.77 -9.84
N LEU A 684 14.73 13.48 -10.05
CA LEU A 684 15.86 12.85 -9.37
C LEU A 684 17.13 13.65 -9.64
N SER A 685 17.99 13.75 -8.63
CA SER A 685 19.33 14.30 -8.85
C SER A 685 20.05 13.48 -9.91
N ARG A 686 21.03 14.08 -10.59
CA ARG A 686 21.84 13.32 -11.56
C ARG A 686 22.47 12.06 -10.93
N ALA A 687 22.92 12.15 -9.68
CA ALA A 687 23.53 11.02 -8.98
C ALA A 687 22.52 9.89 -8.73
N ASP A 688 21.34 10.20 -8.20
CA ASP A 688 20.30 9.20 -7.92
C ASP A 688 19.79 8.52 -9.21
N PHE A 689 19.70 9.28 -10.30
CA PHE A 689 19.34 8.72 -11.59
C PHE A 689 20.41 7.74 -12.10
N LEU A 690 21.70 8.08 -11.99
CA LEU A 690 22.78 7.20 -12.43
C LEU A 690 22.95 5.97 -11.53
N ASP A 691 22.73 6.11 -10.23
CA ASP A 691 22.72 4.98 -9.30
C ASP A 691 21.65 3.95 -9.68
N MET A 692 20.45 4.44 -10.00
CA MET A 692 19.31 3.59 -10.36
C MET A 692 19.44 2.99 -11.78
N PHE A 693 19.74 3.83 -12.77
CA PHE A 693 19.70 3.49 -14.19
C PHE A 693 21.08 3.21 -14.81
N THR A 694 22.15 3.19 -14.00
CA THR A 694 23.57 3.05 -14.41
C THR A 694 24.07 4.19 -15.31
N GLU A 695 25.37 4.24 -15.58
CA GLU A 695 25.96 5.24 -16.49
C GLU A 695 25.98 4.81 -17.95
N ASP A 696 26.24 3.52 -18.21
CA ASP A 696 26.59 3.01 -19.53
C ASP A 696 25.78 1.79 -19.99
N LYS A 697 25.03 1.11 -19.10
CA LYS A 697 24.26 -0.08 -19.47
C LYS A 697 22.95 0.26 -20.18
N ALA A 698 22.47 -0.67 -21.00
CA ALA A 698 21.19 -0.54 -21.69
C ALA A 698 20.03 -0.43 -20.69
N ILE A 699 19.04 0.41 -21.02
CA ILE A 699 17.82 0.61 -20.23
C ILE A 699 16.62 0.35 -21.14
N CYS A 700 15.73 -0.54 -20.70
CA CYS A 700 14.51 -0.91 -21.42
C CYS A 700 13.28 -0.44 -20.65
N PHE A 701 12.71 0.69 -21.06
CA PHE A 701 11.45 1.20 -20.52
C PHE A 701 10.25 0.50 -21.17
N ASN A 702 9.35 0.00 -20.33
CA ASN A 702 8.01 -0.47 -20.68
C ASN A 702 7.00 0.49 -20.05
N TYR A 703 6.34 1.27 -20.89
CA TYR A 703 5.58 2.45 -20.46
C TYR A 703 4.11 2.34 -20.87
N HIS A 704 3.22 2.77 -19.97
CA HIS A 704 1.79 2.79 -20.21
C HIS A 704 1.35 3.76 -21.33
N GLY A 705 1.95 4.95 -21.40
CA GLY A 705 1.56 5.99 -22.37
C GLY A 705 2.26 5.84 -23.72
N TYR A 706 2.30 6.94 -24.50
CA TYR A 706 3.01 6.94 -25.78
C TYR A 706 4.51 7.10 -25.58
N ALA A 707 5.31 6.27 -26.25
CA ALA A 707 6.77 6.27 -26.11
C ALA A 707 7.41 7.65 -26.35
N ALA A 708 6.87 8.43 -27.30
CA ALA A 708 7.37 9.78 -27.63
C ALA A 708 7.28 10.76 -26.44
N GLU A 709 6.27 10.64 -25.58
CA GLU A 709 6.07 11.50 -24.42
C GLU A 709 7.18 11.28 -23.38
N LEU A 710 7.46 10.02 -23.06
CA LEU A 710 8.53 9.65 -22.14
C LEU A 710 9.91 9.97 -22.71
N GLN A 711 10.13 9.79 -24.01
CA GLN A 711 11.37 10.23 -24.67
C GLN A 711 11.59 11.74 -24.56
N GLY A 712 10.52 12.53 -24.76
CA GLY A 712 10.56 13.99 -24.58
C GLY A 712 10.88 14.39 -23.14
N LEU A 713 10.33 13.67 -22.16
CA LEU A 713 10.57 13.89 -20.74
C LEU A 713 12.02 13.57 -20.33
N LEU A 714 12.57 12.45 -20.84
CA LEU A 714 13.94 12.01 -20.57
C LEU A 714 14.99 12.93 -21.22
N PHE A 715 14.61 13.74 -22.22
CA PHE A 715 15.54 14.63 -22.89
C PHE A 715 16.30 15.52 -21.88
N GLY A 716 17.63 15.49 -21.96
CA GLY A 716 18.55 16.16 -21.03
C GLY A 716 19.18 15.23 -20.00
N ARG A 717 18.70 13.99 -19.84
CA ARG A 717 19.40 12.92 -19.10
C ARG A 717 20.59 12.37 -19.90
N PRO A 718 21.66 11.88 -19.23
CA PRO A 718 22.85 11.38 -19.90
C PRO A 718 22.62 10.04 -20.60
N GLY A 719 23.31 9.82 -21.73
CA GLY A 719 23.37 8.52 -22.39
C GLY A 719 22.06 8.06 -23.05
N LEU A 720 21.22 8.96 -23.57
CA LEU A 720 19.91 8.61 -24.16
C LEU A 720 19.94 7.50 -25.21
N HIS A 721 21.05 7.32 -25.94
CA HIS A 721 21.20 6.28 -26.95
C HIS A 721 21.11 4.85 -26.40
N ARG A 722 21.36 4.65 -25.09
CA ARG A 722 21.24 3.34 -24.43
C ARG A 722 19.82 3.06 -23.91
N MET A 723 18.91 4.04 -24.02
CA MET A 723 17.53 3.95 -23.53
C MET A 723 16.60 3.58 -24.67
N THR A 724 15.87 2.47 -24.50
CA THR A 724 14.77 2.08 -25.38
C THR A 724 13.46 2.30 -24.66
N VAL A 725 12.48 2.89 -25.33
CA VAL A 725 11.15 3.17 -24.77
C VAL A 725 10.11 2.56 -25.69
N GLU A 726 9.31 1.66 -25.14
CA GLU A 726 8.13 1.11 -25.79
C GLU A 726 6.91 1.37 -24.91
N GLY A 727 5.76 1.60 -25.55
CA GLY A 727 4.49 1.86 -24.90
C GLY A 727 3.34 1.65 -25.88
N TYR A 728 2.18 2.28 -25.65
CA TYR A 728 1.04 2.16 -26.56
C TYR A 728 1.37 2.66 -27.98
N LYS A 729 0.92 1.93 -29.00
CA LYS A 729 1.29 2.15 -30.43
C LYS A 729 0.10 2.39 -31.35
N GLU A 730 -1.08 2.72 -30.83
CA GLU A 730 -2.32 2.75 -31.63
C GLU A 730 -2.65 1.37 -32.24
N GLU A 731 -2.31 0.29 -31.54
CA GLU A 731 -2.62 -1.07 -31.97
C GLU A 731 -3.56 -1.72 -30.95
N GLY A 732 -4.67 -2.28 -31.42
CA GLY A 732 -5.61 -2.97 -30.56
C GLY A 732 -7.01 -3.09 -31.15
N THR A 733 -7.82 -3.92 -30.51
CA THR A 733 -9.25 -4.11 -30.78
C THR A 733 -9.87 -4.81 -29.57
N THR A 734 -11.11 -5.28 -29.65
CA THR A 734 -11.62 -6.29 -28.72
C THR A 734 -10.84 -7.59 -28.89
N THR A 735 -9.89 -7.83 -28.00
CA THR A 735 -9.03 -9.03 -27.93
C THR A 735 -8.75 -9.36 -26.46
N THR A 736 -7.96 -10.40 -26.20
CA THR A 736 -7.58 -10.80 -24.84
C THR A 736 -6.57 -9.82 -24.23
N PRO A 737 -6.51 -9.67 -22.89
CA PRO A 737 -5.59 -8.70 -22.29
C PRO A 737 -4.11 -8.95 -22.60
N PHE A 738 -3.68 -10.20 -22.76
CA PHE A 738 -2.29 -10.47 -23.14
C PHE A 738 -2.00 -10.16 -24.61
N ASP A 739 -2.95 -10.40 -25.51
CA ASP A 739 -2.79 -10.03 -26.93
C ASP A 739 -2.66 -8.51 -27.09
N MET A 740 -3.37 -7.71 -26.28
CA MET A 740 -3.17 -6.25 -26.22
C MET A 740 -1.72 -5.87 -25.90
N MET A 741 -1.02 -6.63 -25.05
CA MET A 741 0.40 -6.40 -24.77
C MET A 741 1.29 -6.81 -25.96
N LEU A 742 0.96 -7.91 -26.64
CA LEU A 742 1.70 -8.42 -27.80
C LEU A 742 1.63 -7.47 -29.00
N VAL A 743 0.46 -6.92 -29.33
CA VAL A 743 0.29 -6.04 -30.50
C VAL A 743 0.98 -4.68 -30.30
N ASN A 744 1.12 -4.22 -29.05
CA ASN A 744 1.82 -2.98 -28.71
C ASN A 744 3.32 -3.17 -28.40
N TRP A 745 3.82 -4.40 -28.43
CA TRP A 745 5.22 -4.76 -28.17
C TRP A 745 5.70 -4.45 -26.74
N VAL A 746 4.77 -4.55 -25.79
CA VAL A 746 5.01 -4.33 -24.36
C VAL A 746 4.84 -5.60 -23.53
N SER A 747 4.68 -6.75 -24.17
CA SER A 747 4.59 -8.06 -23.50
C SER A 747 5.91 -8.45 -22.84
N ARG A 748 5.85 -9.38 -21.89
CA ARG A 748 7.03 -10.00 -21.25
C ARG A 748 8.03 -10.56 -22.26
N PHE A 749 7.56 -11.05 -23.40
CA PHE A 749 8.41 -11.57 -24.47
C PHE A 749 9.16 -10.45 -25.18
N ASP A 750 8.51 -9.32 -25.45
CA ASP A 750 9.12 -8.17 -26.10
C ASP A 750 10.12 -7.47 -25.17
N VAL A 751 9.76 -7.34 -23.88
CA VAL A 751 10.68 -6.85 -22.84
C VAL A 751 11.91 -7.77 -22.75
N ALA A 752 11.74 -9.09 -22.70
CA ALA A 752 12.86 -10.04 -22.64
C ALA A 752 13.77 -9.96 -23.88
N LYS A 753 13.20 -9.82 -25.09
CA LYS A 753 13.99 -9.63 -26.33
C LYS A 753 14.82 -8.35 -26.28
N ARG A 754 14.23 -7.23 -25.84
CA ARG A 754 14.95 -5.95 -25.72
C ARG A 754 16.06 -6.04 -24.68
N ALA A 755 15.78 -6.67 -23.53
CA ALA A 755 16.76 -6.87 -22.47
C ALA A 755 17.97 -7.70 -22.93
N LEU A 756 17.74 -8.82 -23.62
CA LEU A 756 18.81 -9.67 -24.15
C LEU A 756 19.66 -8.95 -25.20
N LYS A 757 19.03 -8.21 -26.12
CA LYS A 757 19.73 -7.42 -27.15
C LYS A 757 20.61 -6.35 -26.51
N GLY A 758 20.09 -5.60 -25.53
CA GLY A 758 20.85 -4.58 -24.80
C GLY A 758 22.00 -5.17 -23.98
N ALA A 759 21.75 -6.27 -23.26
CA ALA A 759 22.79 -6.94 -22.49
C ALA A 759 23.91 -7.52 -23.36
N ALA A 760 23.60 -8.01 -24.56
CA ALA A 760 24.58 -8.56 -25.50
C ALA A 760 25.60 -7.52 -26.01
N GLU A 761 25.34 -6.21 -25.86
CA GLU A 761 26.29 -5.16 -26.20
C GLU A 761 27.48 -5.11 -25.24
N SER A 762 27.30 -5.55 -23.99
CA SER A 762 28.31 -5.49 -22.93
C SER A 762 28.66 -6.84 -22.28
N ASN A 763 27.90 -7.91 -22.56
CA ASN A 763 28.13 -9.25 -22.03
C ASN A 763 28.30 -10.29 -23.16
N ASP A 764 29.54 -10.73 -23.38
CA ASP A 764 29.90 -11.69 -24.44
C ASP A 764 29.23 -13.06 -24.29
N LYS A 765 28.92 -13.48 -23.05
CA LYS A 765 28.21 -14.75 -22.82
C LYS A 765 26.77 -14.67 -23.32
N VAL A 766 26.10 -13.55 -23.05
CA VAL A 766 24.75 -13.29 -23.56
C VAL A 766 24.78 -13.19 -25.08
N LYS A 767 25.76 -12.48 -25.64
CA LYS A 767 25.94 -12.33 -27.08
C LYS A 767 26.08 -13.67 -27.80
N THR A 768 26.81 -14.63 -27.22
CA THR A 768 27.03 -15.96 -27.81
C THR A 768 25.76 -16.79 -27.88
N LYS A 769 24.81 -16.60 -26.95
CA LYS A 769 23.55 -17.34 -26.85
C LYS A 769 22.34 -16.56 -27.37
N LEU A 770 22.54 -15.34 -27.89
CA LEU A 770 21.47 -14.40 -28.22
C LEU A 770 20.49 -14.98 -29.25
N ASP A 771 20.98 -15.48 -30.39
CA ASP A 771 20.14 -15.97 -31.48
C ASP A 771 19.30 -17.19 -31.08
N GLU A 772 19.89 -18.13 -30.32
CA GLU A 772 19.19 -19.30 -29.77
C GLU A 772 17.97 -18.86 -28.93
N MET A 773 18.13 -17.78 -28.19
CA MET A 773 17.20 -17.39 -27.15
C MET A 773 16.13 -16.45 -27.66
N LEU A 774 16.47 -15.59 -28.63
CA LEU A 774 15.48 -14.89 -29.43
C LEU A 774 14.56 -15.90 -30.14
N LYS A 775 15.11 -16.96 -30.73
CA LYS A 775 14.32 -18.03 -31.35
C LYS A 775 13.39 -18.72 -30.35
N LYS A 776 13.89 -19.06 -29.16
CA LYS A 776 13.08 -19.66 -28.08
C LYS A 776 11.92 -18.74 -27.66
N ILE A 777 12.15 -17.43 -27.57
CA ILE A 777 11.09 -16.46 -27.27
C ILE A 777 10.08 -16.39 -28.43
N ASP A 778 10.53 -16.36 -29.69
CA ASP A 778 9.65 -16.34 -30.88
C ASP A 778 8.75 -17.58 -30.97
N GLU A 779 9.27 -18.75 -30.64
CA GLU A 779 8.50 -20.00 -30.53
C GLU A 779 7.38 -19.87 -29.49
N LYS A 780 7.68 -19.30 -28.31
CA LYS A 780 6.69 -19.07 -27.25
C LYS A 780 5.64 -18.02 -27.62
N VAL A 781 6.03 -16.93 -28.28
CA VAL A 781 5.07 -15.95 -28.82
C VAL A 781 4.12 -16.62 -29.80
N SER A 782 4.65 -17.46 -30.70
CA SER A 782 3.85 -18.18 -31.70
C SER A 782 2.88 -19.16 -31.06
N GLU A 783 3.32 -19.89 -30.02
CA GLU A 783 2.48 -20.81 -29.23
C GLU A 783 1.31 -20.08 -28.57
N VAL A 784 1.58 -18.97 -27.88
CA VAL A 784 0.55 -18.18 -27.20
C VAL A 784 -0.42 -17.55 -28.19
N LYS A 785 0.06 -16.95 -29.28
CA LYS A 785 -0.81 -16.38 -30.32
C LYS A 785 -1.73 -17.42 -30.94
N LYS A 786 -1.19 -18.62 -31.22
CA LYS A 786 -1.98 -19.72 -31.73
C LYS A 786 -3.07 -20.13 -30.72
N PHE A 787 -2.72 -20.26 -29.44
CA PHE A 787 -3.69 -20.58 -28.40
C PHE A 787 -4.81 -19.54 -28.32
N ILE A 788 -4.48 -18.24 -28.33
CA ILE A 788 -5.48 -17.16 -28.29
C ILE A 788 -6.41 -17.22 -29.50
N GLN A 789 -5.88 -17.51 -30.70
CA GLN A 789 -6.67 -17.66 -31.91
C GLN A 789 -7.58 -18.89 -31.88
N ASP A 790 -7.08 -20.02 -31.37
CA ASP A 790 -7.80 -21.29 -31.35
C ASP A 790 -8.88 -21.32 -30.24
N GLU A 791 -8.59 -20.73 -29.06
CA GLU A 791 -9.42 -20.84 -27.85
C GLU A 791 -10.20 -19.56 -27.50
N GLY A 792 -9.84 -18.42 -28.10
CA GLY A 792 -10.47 -17.12 -27.81
C GLY A 792 -10.23 -16.59 -26.39
N LYS A 793 -9.25 -17.15 -25.67
CA LYS A 793 -8.83 -16.74 -24.32
C LYS A 793 -7.32 -16.84 -24.16
N ASP A 794 -6.79 -16.17 -23.14
CA ASP A 794 -5.38 -16.32 -22.76
C ASP A 794 -5.15 -17.66 -22.02
N PRO A 795 -3.95 -18.25 -22.13
CA PRO A 795 -3.53 -19.35 -21.25
C PRO A 795 -3.63 -18.97 -19.77
N GLU A 796 -4.12 -19.89 -18.94
CA GLU A 796 -4.45 -19.62 -17.53
C GLU A 796 -3.24 -19.21 -16.68
N ASP A 797 -2.06 -19.73 -17.01
CA ASP A 797 -0.80 -19.50 -16.30
C ASP A 797 -0.17 -18.12 -16.58
N LEU A 798 -0.64 -17.37 -17.59
CA LEU A 798 -0.07 -16.07 -17.94
C LEU A 798 -0.23 -15.02 -16.83
N TYR A 799 -1.26 -15.18 -16.00
CA TYR A 799 -1.60 -14.24 -14.93
C TYR A 799 -1.15 -14.72 -13.54
N ASP A 800 -0.51 -15.90 -13.44
CA ASP A 800 0.07 -16.36 -12.20
C ASP A 800 1.02 -15.31 -11.63
N MET A 801 1.00 -15.11 -10.31
CA MET A 801 1.99 -14.24 -9.68
C MET A 801 3.41 -14.71 -10.03
N PRO A 802 4.34 -13.77 -10.34
CA PRO A 802 5.72 -14.12 -10.65
C PRO A 802 6.34 -14.97 -9.53
N LYS A 803 6.86 -16.13 -9.89
CA LYS A 803 7.56 -17.03 -8.97
C LYS A 803 9.04 -16.66 -9.01
N PHE A 804 9.36 -15.65 -8.23
CA PHE A 804 10.74 -15.49 -7.78
C PHE A 804 10.89 -16.45 -6.61
N ASP A 805 11.67 -17.52 -6.77
CA ASP A 805 12.18 -18.23 -5.61
C ASP A 805 12.87 -17.17 -4.74
N ILE A 806 12.20 -16.75 -3.67
CA ILE A 806 12.84 -16.01 -2.59
C ILE A 806 13.80 -17.05 -2.04
N PRO A 807 15.12 -16.88 -2.22
CA PRO A 807 16.06 -17.81 -1.62
C PRO A 807 15.71 -17.91 -0.14
N ILE A 808 15.70 -19.12 0.43
CA ILE A 808 15.42 -19.30 1.86
C ILE A 808 16.27 -18.34 2.72
N ARG A 809 17.44 -17.95 2.23
CA ARG A 809 18.30 -16.88 2.73
C ARG A 809 17.53 -15.59 3.03
N ASP A 810 16.91 -14.98 2.04
CA ASP A 810 16.17 -13.71 2.19
C ASP A 810 14.98 -13.84 3.16
N CYS A 811 14.29 -14.98 3.13
CA CYS A 811 13.17 -15.27 4.02
C CYS A 811 13.63 -15.39 5.49
N LEU A 812 14.77 -16.04 5.75
CA LEU A 812 15.37 -16.17 7.08
C LEU A 812 16.03 -14.85 7.55
N ASP A 813 16.68 -14.11 6.66
CA ASP A 813 17.29 -12.81 6.95
C ASP A 813 16.24 -11.77 7.40
N ALA A 814 15.05 -11.82 6.80
CA ALA A 814 13.92 -10.97 7.18
C ALA A 814 13.44 -11.21 8.61
N ILE A 815 13.35 -12.48 9.05
CA ILE A 815 13.00 -12.85 10.44
C ILE A 815 14.03 -12.23 11.41
N CYS A 816 15.29 -12.25 11.02
CA CYS A 816 16.37 -11.68 11.81
C CYS A 816 16.39 -10.15 11.85
N SER A 817 15.60 -9.45 11.03
CA SER A 817 15.57 -7.97 10.96
C SER A 817 16.97 -7.35 10.81
N ASN A 818 17.86 -8.01 10.05
CA ASN A 818 19.28 -7.66 9.89
C ASN A 818 20.12 -7.64 11.20
N ARG A 819 19.67 -8.31 12.27
CA ARG A 819 20.51 -8.52 13.47
C ARG A 819 21.72 -9.38 13.10
N SER A 820 22.91 -8.89 13.39
CA SER A 820 24.15 -9.66 13.24
C SER A 820 24.12 -10.88 14.16
N ALA A 821 24.60 -12.03 13.66
CA ALA A 821 24.66 -13.28 14.42
C ALA A 821 23.28 -13.80 14.88
N CYS A 822 22.24 -13.61 14.07
CA CYS A 822 20.92 -14.24 14.23
C CYS A 822 20.75 -15.49 13.34
N VAL A 823 21.09 -15.40 12.05
CA VAL A 823 21.13 -16.52 11.10
C VAL A 823 22.51 -16.61 10.45
N THR A 824 22.90 -17.80 10.03
CA THR A 824 24.12 -18.01 9.24
C THR A 824 23.99 -19.15 8.24
N TYR A 825 24.79 -19.08 7.18
CA TYR A 825 24.74 -19.93 6.00
C TYR A 825 26.10 -20.59 5.71
N PRO A 826 26.17 -21.74 5.00
CA PRO A 826 27.41 -22.49 4.78
C PRO A 826 28.59 -21.69 4.19
N ASP A 827 28.31 -20.60 3.47
CA ASP A 827 29.29 -19.70 2.87
C ASP A 827 29.87 -18.64 3.83
N GLU A 828 29.38 -18.59 5.07
CA GLU A 828 29.79 -17.58 6.06
C GLU A 828 30.76 -18.11 7.12
N PRO A 829 31.76 -17.32 7.56
CA PRO A 829 32.74 -17.79 8.55
C PRO A 829 32.15 -18.21 9.90
N ILE A 830 31.04 -17.60 10.33
CA ILE A 830 30.40 -17.91 11.61
C ILE A 830 29.67 -19.25 11.59
N PHE A 831 29.28 -19.74 10.41
CA PHE A 831 28.58 -21.01 10.24
C PHE A 831 29.36 -22.18 10.81
N ALA A 832 30.67 -22.26 10.55
CA ALA A 832 31.53 -23.31 11.09
C ALA A 832 31.54 -23.38 12.63
N TRP A 833 31.26 -22.25 13.31
CA TRP A 833 31.17 -22.20 14.77
C TRP A 833 29.82 -22.68 15.30
N TRP A 834 28.75 -22.56 14.51
CA TRP A 834 27.39 -22.95 14.89
C TRP A 834 27.05 -24.39 14.44
N ALA A 835 27.57 -24.79 13.28
CA ALA A 835 27.48 -26.11 12.67
C ALA A 835 28.54 -27.06 13.25
N LYS A 836 28.55 -27.25 14.57
CA LYS A 836 29.46 -28.18 15.25
C LYS A 836 28.79 -29.56 15.38
N PRO A 837 29.12 -30.55 14.52
CA PRO A 837 28.66 -31.91 14.73
C PRO A 837 29.26 -32.48 16.01
N PHE A 838 28.44 -33.23 16.75
CA PHE A 838 28.87 -33.99 17.92
C PHE A 838 29.50 -35.33 17.50
N ASN A 839 28.83 -36.06 16.60
CA ASN A 839 29.38 -37.28 16.01
C ASN A 839 30.10 -36.97 14.69
N LEU A 840 31.43 -37.12 14.65
CA LEU A 840 32.23 -36.84 13.46
C LEU A 840 32.11 -37.92 12.36
N GLU A 841 31.47 -39.07 12.60
CA GLU A 841 31.15 -40.05 11.56
C GLU A 841 30.10 -39.53 10.57
N PHE A 842 29.24 -38.62 11.02
CA PHE A 842 28.15 -38.04 10.21
C PHE A 842 28.32 -36.53 10.11
N PRO A 843 29.25 -36.04 9.29
CA PRO A 843 29.29 -34.61 8.98
C PRO A 843 27.96 -34.23 8.31
N VAL A 844 27.28 -33.22 8.85
CA VAL A 844 26.01 -32.71 8.34
C VAL A 844 26.16 -31.21 8.11
N ILE A 845 25.71 -30.74 6.96
CA ILE A 845 25.73 -29.34 6.57
C ILE A 845 24.26 -28.85 6.44
N PRO A 846 23.73 -28.17 7.46
CA PRO A 846 22.43 -27.50 7.37
C PRO A 846 22.40 -26.47 6.22
N ALA A 847 21.22 -26.25 5.64
CA ALA A 847 21.01 -25.15 4.70
C ALA A 847 21.16 -23.78 5.35
N ALA A 848 20.75 -23.67 6.62
CA ALA A 848 20.92 -22.51 7.47
C ALA A 848 20.87 -22.93 8.94
N ILE A 849 21.52 -22.15 9.81
CA ILE A 849 21.36 -22.24 11.25
C ILE A 849 20.87 -20.89 11.75
N ILE A 850 19.75 -20.87 12.46
CA ILE A 850 19.18 -19.66 13.06
C ILE A 850 19.13 -19.81 14.58
N ARG A 851 19.32 -18.69 15.30
CA ARG A 851 19.27 -18.57 16.76
C ARG A 851 18.19 -17.58 17.20
N PRO A 852 16.92 -18.02 17.24
CA PRO A 852 15.79 -17.18 17.60
C PRO A 852 15.91 -16.58 19.01
N GLU A 853 15.44 -15.36 19.23
CA GLU A 853 15.36 -14.74 20.57
C GLU A 853 14.05 -15.02 21.30
N ASN A 854 13.02 -15.47 20.59
CA ASN A 854 11.68 -15.72 21.15
C ASN A 854 10.93 -16.78 20.32
N THR A 855 9.78 -17.23 20.86
CA THR A 855 8.93 -18.24 20.23
C THR A 855 8.36 -17.80 18.87
N ILE A 856 8.09 -16.50 18.66
CA ILE A 856 7.57 -15.98 17.39
C ILE A 856 8.58 -16.21 16.27
N GLU A 857 9.86 -15.95 16.53
CA GLU A 857 10.93 -16.17 15.55
C GLU A 857 11.12 -17.66 15.22
N VAL A 858 10.93 -18.57 16.20
CA VAL A 858 10.89 -20.02 15.93
C VAL A 858 9.73 -20.35 14.99
N ALA A 859 8.53 -19.83 15.27
CA ALA A 859 7.34 -20.03 14.46
C ALA A 859 7.48 -19.52 13.02
N GLU A 860 7.97 -18.29 12.83
CA GLU A 860 8.21 -17.72 11.51
C GLU A 860 9.31 -18.48 10.74
N THR A 861 10.32 -19.00 11.45
CA THR A 861 11.35 -19.85 10.83
C THR A 861 10.75 -21.14 10.29
N VAL A 862 9.87 -21.80 11.06
CA VAL A 862 9.19 -23.03 10.60
C VAL A 862 8.31 -22.73 9.39
N LYS A 863 7.56 -21.63 9.39
CA LYS A 863 6.76 -21.19 8.22
C LYS A 863 7.65 -20.97 6.99
N CYS A 864 8.77 -20.30 7.18
CA CYS A 864 9.73 -20.02 6.13
C CYS A 864 10.30 -21.32 5.54
N ALA A 865 10.82 -22.21 6.38
CA ALA A 865 11.38 -23.48 5.95
C ALA A 865 10.34 -24.34 5.22
N ARG A 866 9.14 -24.49 5.79
CA ARG A 866 8.02 -25.24 5.18
C ARG A 866 7.65 -24.66 3.81
N LYS A 867 7.47 -23.34 3.71
CA LYS A 867 7.13 -22.64 2.46
C LYS A 867 8.14 -22.93 1.35
N HIS A 868 9.41 -23.11 1.71
CA HIS A 868 10.51 -23.38 0.79
C HIS A 868 10.86 -24.87 0.65
N GLY A 869 10.08 -25.78 1.24
CA GLY A 869 10.30 -27.23 1.14
C GLY A 869 11.47 -27.76 1.96
N PHE A 870 11.99 -26.98 2.92
CA PHE A 870 13.07 -27.37 3.79
C PHE A 870 12.55 -28.10 5.03
N LYS A 871 13.26 -29.16 5.42
CA LYS A 871 13.02 -29.89 6.67
C LYS A 871 13.62 -29.13 7.84
N VAL A 872 13.02 -29.28 9.01
CA VAL A 872 13.38 -28.52 10.21
C VAL A 872 13.76 -29.45 11.33
N GLN A 873 14.85 -29.13 12.04
CA GLN A 873 15.19 -29.77 13.31
C GLN A 873 15.62 -28.72 14.34
N ALA A 874 15.22 -28.94 15.59
CA ALA A 874 15.67 -28.12 16.70
C ALA A 874 16.98 -28.62 17.28
N LYS A 875 17.84 -27.68 17.68
CA LYS A 875 19.09 -27.94 18.39
C LYS A 875 19.01 -27.32 19.78
N SER A 876 19.08 -28.19 20.79
CA SER A 876 19.23 -27.84 22.21
C SER A 876 20.50 -28.52 22.74
N GLY A 877 21.55 -27.74 22.99
CA GLY A 877 22.87 -28.22 23.45
C GLY A 877 23.74 -28.94 22.40
N GLY A 878 23.15 -29.61 21.41
CA GLY A 878 23.86 -30.24 20.28
C GLY A 878 24.48 -31.62 20.57
N HIS A 879 24.30 -32.15 21.79
CA HIS A 879 24.75 -33.49 22.20
C HIS A 879 23.85 -34.58 21.57
N SER A 880 24.10 -34.92 20.30
CA SER A 880 23.28 -35.88 19.53
C SER A 880 24.16 -36.86 18.77
N TYR A 881 23.99 -38.17 19.01
CA TYR A 881 24.84 -39.20 18.40
C TYR A 881 24.62 -39.33 16.88
N GLY A 882 23.51 -38.84 16.34
CA GLY A 882 23.24 -38.75 14.90
C GLY A 882 23.33 -37.34 14.33
N ASN A 883 23.74 -36.34 15.12
CA ASN A 883 23.69 -34.91 14.76
C ASN A 883 22.32 -34.40 14.29
N TYR A 884 21.22 -34.95 14.84
CA TYR A 884 19.87 -34.63 14.35
C TYR A 884 19.44 -33.18 14.64
N GLY A 885 20.02 -32.52 15.64
CA GLY A 885 19.83 -31.07 15.81
C GLY A 885 20.34 -30.23 14.64
N LEU A 886 21.23 -30.77 13.81
CA LEU A 886 21.70 -30.17 12.55
C LEU A 886 20.93 -30.71 11.32
N GLY A 887 19.86 -31.49 11.53
CA GLY A 887 19.07 -32.14 10.47
C GLY A 887 19.34 -33.63 10.31
N GLY A 888 20.53 -34.11 10.69
CA GLY A 888 20.98 -35.50 10.47
C GLY A 888 21.36 -35.82 9.00
N VAL A 889 20.96 -34.97 8.06
CA VAL A 889 21.33 -34.98 6.64
C VAL A 889 21.50 -33.55 6.15
N ASP A 890 22.23 -33.38 5.06
CA ASP A 890 22.47 -32.06 4.48
C ASP A 890 21.17 -31.38 4.04
N GLY A 891 21.15 -30.05 4.15
CA GLY A 891 20.08 -29.23 3.59
C GLY A 891 18.87 -29.01 4.49
N ALA A 892 18.85 -29.45 5.75
CA ALA A 892 17.81 -29.06 6.70
C ALA A 892 18.06 -27.65 7.29
N VAL A 893 17.01 -26.99 7.79
CA VAL A 893 17.13 -25.79 8.62
C VAL A 893 17.27 -26.21 10.09
N SER A 894 18.36 -25.78 10.71
CA SER A 894 18.61 -26.01 12.14
C SER A 894 18.21 -24.79 12.96
N ILE A 895 17.32 -24.99 13.92
CA ILE A 895 16.89 -23.94 14.85
C ILE A 895 17.61 -24.15 16.19
N ASP A 896 18.64 -23.36 16.44
CA ASP A 896 19.49 -23.43 17.64
C ASP A 896 18.88 -22.59 18.77
N LEU A 897 18.27 -23.27 19.73
CA LEU A 897 17.47 -22.67 20.80
C LEU A 897 18.31 -22.06 21.93
N VAL A 898 19.62 -21.89 21.71
CA VAL A 898 20.59 -21.43 22.72
C VAL A 898 20.24 -20.10 23.41
N ASN A 899 19.39 -19.26 22.80
CA ASN A 899 18.93 -18.01 23.40
C ASN A 899 17.65 -18.15 24.23
N LEU A 900 16.90 -19.24 24.10
CA LEU A 900 15.66 -19.49 24.85
C LEU A 900 15.97 -20.17 26.19
N LYS A 901 16.52 -19.40 27.13
CA LYS A 901 17.01 -19.89 28.43
C LYS A 901 16.26 -19.37 29.64
N ASP A 902 15.11 -18.72 29.44
CA ASP A 902 14.32 -18.18 30.55
C ASP A 902 14.01 -19.25 31.60
N PHE A 903 13.90 -18.84 32.87
CA PHE A 903 13.58 -19.72 33.99
C PHE A 903 12.69 -19.00 35.00
N GLN A 904 11.67 -19.71 35.51
CA GLN A 904 10.78 -19.24 36.56
C GLN A 904 10.38 -20.40 37.48
N MET A 905 10.33 -20.14 38.79
CA MET A 905 9.79 -21.07 39.79
C MET A 905 8.50 -20.52 40.39
N ASP A 906 7.43 -21.31 40.40
CA ASP A 906 6.24 -21.04 41.22
C ASP A 906 6.42 -21.68 42.61
N ASN A 907 6.68 -20.85 43.61
CA ASN A 907 6.92 -21.32 44.99
C ASN A 907 5.65 -21.82 45.71
N ALA A 908 4.45 -21.63 45.14
CA ALA A 908 3.21 -22.17 45.71
C ALA A 908 2.95 -23.61 45.25
N THR A 909 3.23 -23.92 43.99
CA THR A 909 3.00 -25.25 43.39
C THR A 909 4.27 -26.09 43.25
N TRP A 910 5.44 -25.45 43.34
CA TRP A 910 6.76 -25.99 43.00
C TRP A 910 6.87 -26.45 41.55
N TYR A 911 6.16 -25.78 40.65
CA TYR A 911 6.32 -25.97 39.21
C TYR A 911 7.38 -25.01 38.69
N ALA A 912 8.31 -25.52 37.89
CA ALA A 912 9.33 -24.71 37.23
C ALA A 912 8.99 -24.58 35.74
N SER A 913 8.96 -23.34 35.24
CA SER A 913 8.86 -23.03 33.82
C SER A 913 10.24 -22.66 33.29
N PHE A 914 10.68 -23.23 32.17
CA PHE A 914 11.98 -22.89 31.60
C PHE A 914 12.08 -23.12 30.09
N GLY A 915 12.89 -22.29 29.44
CA GLY A 915 13.18 -22.38 28.02
C GLY A 915 14.00 -23.62 27.67
N SER A 916 13.72 -24.21 26.52
CA SER A 916 14.35 -25.46 26.05
C SER A 916 15.82 -25.31 25.63
N GLY A 917 16.35 -24.09 25.61
CA GLY A 917 17.76 -23.79 25.35
C GLY A 917 18.70 -24.11 26.52
N ASN A 918 18.17 -24.37 27.71
CA ASN A 918 18.96 -24.70 28.90
C ASN A 918 19.66 -26.06 28.76
N SER A 919 20.89 -26.18 29.26
CA SER A 919 21.52 -27.47 29.53
C SER A 919 21.03 -28.08 30.86
N LEU A 920 21.30 -29.37 31.09
CA LEU A 920 20.95 -30.01 32.37
C LEU A 920 21.63 -29.33 33.56
N ASP A 921 22.90 -28.97 33.45
CA ASP A 921 23.62 -28.25 34.52
C ASP A 921 23.08 -26.83 34.79
N GLU A 922 22.63 -26.13 33.75
CA GLU A 922 21.95 -24.84 33.93
C GLU A 922 20.62 -25.03 34.68
N LEU A 923 19.83 -26.04 34.28
CA LEU A 923 18.57 -26.37 34.94
C LEU A 923 18.77 -26.76 36.42
N ASP A 924 19.76 -27.60 36.72
CA ASP A 924 20.12 -27.98 38.09
C ASP A 924 20.46 -26.77 38.96
N LYS A 925 21.30 -25.87 38.45
CA LYS A 925 21.67 -24.63 39.16
C LYS A 925 20.44 -23.75 39.41
N HIS A 926 19.54 -23.65 38.44
CA HIS A 926 18.31 -22.89 38.59
C HIS A 926 17.38 -23.51 39.63
N LEU A 927 17.13 -24.82 39.57
CA LEU A 927 16.26 -25.52 40.52
C LEU A 927 16.83 -25.49 41.95
N HIS A 928 18.15 -25.67 42.09
CA HIS A 928 18.83 -25.59 43.38
C HIS A 928 18.72 -24.20 44.00
N ALA A 929 19.01 -23.16 43.23
CA ALA A 929 18.94 -21.77 43.67
C ALA A 929 17.51 -21.34 44.05
N ASN A 930 16.49 -21.96 43.46
CA ASN A 930 15.08 -21.62 43.66
C ASN A 930 14.34 -22.65 44.52
N GLY A 931 14.89 -22.94 45.70
CA GLY A 931 14.21 -23.73 46.73
C GLY A 931 14.73 -25.15 46.91
N LYS A 932 15.99 -25.43 46.51
CA LYS A 932 16.63 -26.75 46.60
C LYS A 932 15.76 -27.84 45.97
N ARG A 933 15.37 -27.58 44.72
CA ARG A 933 14.47 -28.43 43.95
C ARG A 933 15.26 -29.27 42.96
N ALA A 934 14.69 -30.39 42.55
CA ALA A 934 15.25 -31.29 41.53
C ALA A 934 14.14 -31.96 40.71
N ILE A 935 14.51 -32.49 39.55
CA ILE A 935 13.71 -33.43 38.76
C ILE A 935 14.57 -34.63 38.37
N ALA A 936 13.96 -35.71 37.88
CA ALA A 936 14.73 -36.75 37.22
C ALA A 936 15.30 -36.26 35.89
N HIS A 937 16.57 -36.53 35.64
CA HIS A 937 17.26 -36.33 34.35
C HIS A 937 18.59 -37.09 34.35
N GLY A 938 19.28 -37.08 33.21
CA GLY A 938 20.57 -37.72 33.01
C GLY A 938 21.75 -36.97 33.63
N THR A 939 22.93 -37.59 33.60
CA THR A 939 24.10 -37.14 34.37
C THR A 939 25.05 -36.22 33.61
N CYS A 940 24.97 -36.14 32.28
CA CYS A 940 25.90 -35.33 31.49
C CYS A 940 25.51 -33.84 31.45
N PRO A 941 26.32 -32.92 32.03
CA PRO A 941 26.00 -31.50 32.18
C PRO A 941 25.68 -30.73 30.89
N SER A 942 26.29 -31.14 29.78
CA SER A 942 26.25 -30.46 28.47
C SER A 942 25.00 -30.81 27.64
N VAL A 943 24.23 -31.81 28.05
CA VAL A 943 23.03 -32.25 27.33
C VAL A 943 21.96 -31.16 27.42
N GLY A 944 21.34 -30.84 26.28
CA GLY A 944 20.25 -29.86 26.22
C GLY A 944 18.92 -30.44 26.71
N THR A 945 18.20 -29.66 27.51
CA THR A 945 16.90 -30.04 28.08
C THR A 945 15.86 -30.36 26.99
N GLY A 946 15.86 -29.60 25.89
CA GLY A 946 14.91 -29.77 24.77
C GLY A 946 14.87 -31.17 24.19
N GLY A 947 16.03 -31.76 23.91
CA GLY A 947 16.11 -33.14 23.43
C GLY A 947 15.90 -34.15 24.54
N HIS A 948 16.48 -33.92 25.71
CA HIS A 948 16.48 -34.89 26.81
C HIS A 948 15.07 -35.17 27.35
N LEU A 949 14.27 -34.12 27.60
CA LEU A 949 12.92 -34.25 28.15
C LEU A 949 11.90 -34.77 27.12
N THR A 950 12.22 -34.77 25.82
CA THR A 950 11.28 -35.17 24.76
C THR A 950 11.53 -36.58 24.22
N VAL A 951 12.55 -37.29 24.73
CA VAL A 951 12.87 -38.69 24.34
C VAL A 951 12.81 -39.68 25.50
N GLY A 952 12.46 -39.24 26.71
CA GLY A 952 12.45 -40.06 27.94
C GLY A 952 13.16 -39.34 29.08
N GLY A 953 14.44 -39.06 28.87
CA GLY A 953 15.34 -38.48 29.85
C GLY A 953 15.65 -39.44 31.00
N LEU A 954 16.51 -40.41 30.73
CA LEU A 954 16.94 -41.42 31.71
C LEU A 954 18.13 -40.92 32.55
N GLY A 955 18.12 -41.27 33.84
CA GLY A 955 19.24 -41.06 34.75
C GLY A 955 19.04 -41.79 36.08
N PRO A 956 20.02 -41.71 37.00
CA PRO A 956 20.05 -42.53 38.21
C PRO A 956 18.80 -42.39 39.09
N VAL A 957 18.26 -41.17 39.22
CA VAL A 957 17.07 -40.93 40.07
C VAL A 957 15.75 -41.34 39.39
N SER A 958 15.78 -41.78 38.12
CA SER A 958 14.57 -42.20 37.41
C SER A 958 13.83 -43.34 38.10
N ARG A 959 14.58 -44.25 38.76
CA ARG A 959 13.98 -45.31 39.58
C ARG A 959 13.19 -44.78 40.77
N THR A 960 13.54 -43.61 41.29
CA THR A 960 12.86 -43.03 42.45
C THR A 960 11.65 -42.19 42.05
N TRP A 961 11.75 -41.42 40.96
CA TRP A 961 10.76 -40.39 40.62
C TRP A 961 10.05 -40.57 39.27
N GLY A 962 10.43 -41.56 38.46
CA GLY A 962 10.07 -41.64 37.06
C GLY A 962 11.12 -40.95 36.19
N SER A 963 11.02 -41.08 34.87
CA SER A 963 11.90 -40.43 33.90
C SER A 963 11.68 -38.92 33.82
N ALA A 964 12.59 -38.17 33.19
CA ALA A 964 12.48 -36.71 33.09
C ALA A 964 11.16 -36.23 32.51
N LEU A 965 10.64 -36.95 31.51
CA LEU A 965 9.37 -36.60 30.87
C LEU A 965 8.14 -36.79 31.76
N ASP A 966 8.25 -37.53 32.87
CA ASP A 966 7.16 -37.75 33.83
C ASP A 966 6.97 -36.54 34.75
N HIS A 967 7.95 -35.65 34.80
CA HIS A 967 7.84 -34.38 35.49
C HIS A 967 7.09 -33.33 34.65
N LEU A 968 6.90 -33.54 33.34
CA LEU A 968 6.26 -32.55 32.46
C LEU A 968 4.77 -32.40 32.76
N ILE A 969 4.35 -31.15 32.92
CA ILE A 969 2.95 -30.75 33.12
C ILE A 969 2.41 -30.07 31.86
N GLU A 970 3.22 -29.25 31.21
CA GLU A 970 2.86 -28.47 30.03
C GLU A 970 4.10 -28.16 29.17
N MET A 971 3.90 -27.97 27.87
CA MET A 971 4.90 -27.49 26.92
C MET A 971 4.32 -26.42 26.01
N GLU A 972 5.11 -25.40 25.69
CA GLU A 972 4.86 -24.51 24.56
C GLU A 972 5.57 -25.09 23.32
N VAL A 973 4.79 -25.41 22.28
CA VAL A 973 5.25 -26.14 21.09
C VAL A 973 4.94 -25.34 19.83
N VAL A 974 5.94 -25.15 18.98
CA VAL A 974 5.76 -24.66 17.61
C VAL A 974 5.50 -25.84 16.67
N THR A 975 4.34 -25.84 16.00
CA THR A 975 3.88 -26.90 15.07
C THR A 975 4.41 -26.71 13.65
N ALA A 976 4.15 -27.66 12.75
CA ALA A 976 4.65 -27.64 11.37
C ALA A 976 4.08 -26.48 10.53
N GLU A 977 2.90 -26.00 10.90
CA GLU A 977 2.27 -24.80 10.35
C GLU A 977 2.90 -23.50 10.87
N GLY A 978 3.86 -23.60 11.81
CA GLY A 978 4.42 -22.46 12.52
C GLY A 978 3.40 -21.77 13.43
N THR A 979 2.52 -22.56 14.06
CA THR A 979 1.61 -22.04 15.10
C THR A 979 2.16 -22.38 16.48
N ILE A 980 1.95 -21.49 17.45
CA ILE A 980 2.37 -21.68 18.84
C ILE A 980 1.22 -22.32 19.59
N GLN A 981 1.45 -23.52 20.13
CA GLN A 981 0.47 -24.32 20.84
C GLN A 981 0.91 -24.62 22.26
N THR A 982 -0.04 -24.64 23.17
CA THR A 982 0.16 -25.23 24.49
C THR A 982 -0.21 -26.71 24.43
N ALA A 983 0.69 -27.59 24.84
CA ALA A 983 0.45 -29.02 24.94
C ALA A 983 0.52 -29.46 26.41
N SER A 984 -0.60 -29.95 26.95
CA SER A 984 -0.74 -30.46 28.31
C SER A 984 -1.77 -31.58 28.36
N GLN A 985 -2.03 -32.15 29.54
CA GLN A 985 -3.07 -33.17 29.71
C GLN A 985 -4.46 -32.68 29.29
N ASP A 986 -4.73 -31.38 29.44
CA ASP A 986 -6.06 -30.77 29.23
C ASP A 986 -6.17 -30.02 27.88
N LYS A 987 -5.05 -29.78 27.19
CA LYS A 987 -5.01 -29.01 25.94
C LYS A 987 -4.03 -29.63 24.96
N ASN A 988 -4.51 -29.99 23.75
CA ASN A 988 -3.71 -30.70 22.74
C ASN A 988 -3.01 -31.95 23.32
N SER A 989 -3.79 -32.80 24.01
CA SER A 989 -3.28 -33.90 24.82
C SER A 989 -2.66 -35.04 24.00
N ASP A 990 -3.06 -35.18 22.75
CA ASP A 990 -2.45 -36.04 21.75
C ASP A 990 -1.02 -35.57 21.38
N LEU A 991 -0.87 -34.26 21.10
CA LEU A 991 0.44 -33.64 20.87
C LEU A 991 1.31 -33.76 22.13
N PHE A 992 0.76 -33.50 23.32
CA PHE A 992 1.48 -33.65 24.59
C PHE A 992 1.93 -35.09 24.85
N TRP A 993 1.11 -36.08 24.49
CA TRP A 993 1.47 -37.50 24.56
C TRP A 993 2.62 -37.84 23.59
N ALA A 994 2.56 -37.36 22.35
CA ALA A 994 3.58 -37.61 21.32
C ALA A 994 4.92 -36.92 21.63
N MET A 995 4.88 -35.66 22.11
CA MET A 995 6.08 -34.90 22.48
C MET A 995 6.85 -35.54 23.65
N ARG A 996 6.17 -36.33 24.50
CA ARG A 996 6.79 -37.12 25.58
C ARG A 996 7.28 -38.48 25.07
N GLY A 997 8.32 -38.45 24.24
CA GLY A 997 9.04 -39.65 23.76
C GLY A 997 9.42 -39.60 22.28
N ALA A 998 8.80 -38.73 21.48
CA ALA A 998 9.08 -38.59 20.05
C ALA A 998 9.19 -37.13 19.58
N GLY A 999 9.45 -36.17 20.47
CA GLY A 999 9.24 -34.73 20.20
C GLY A 999 9.92 -34.16 18.96
N ALA A 1000 11.13 -34.63 18.61
CA ALA A 1000 11.85 -34.21 17.40
C ALA A 1000 11.10 -34.50 16.07
N SER A 1001 10.01 -35.28 16.13
CA SER A 1001 9.15 -35.60 15.00
C SER A 1001 7.88 -34.75 14.92
N PHE A 1002 7.52 -33.93 15.91
CA PHE A 1002 6.18 -33.30 15.95
C PHE A 1002 6.21 -31.78 16.12
N GLY A 1003 7.27 -31.24 16.71
CA GLY A 1003 7.34 -29.80 16.97
C GLY A 1003 8.61 -29.38 17.67
N ILE A 1004 8.72 -28.08 17.88
CA ILE A 1004 9.82 -27.48 18.62
C ILE A 1004 9.27 -26.96 19.94
N VAL A 1005 9.72 -27.54 21.05
CA VAL A 1005 9.39 -27.00 22.37
C VAL A 1005 10.21 -25.75 22.61
N THR A 1006 9.57 -24.63 22.91
CA THR A 1006 10.23 -23.36 23.26
C THR A 1006 10.27 -23.15 24.77
N ASN A 1007 9.28 -23.66 25.51
CA ASN A 1007 9.22 -23.60 26.97
C ASN A 1007 8.60 -24.87 27.56
N PHE A 1008 9.16 -25.36 28.67
CA PHE A 1008 8.64 -26.47 29.46
C PHE A 1008 8.07 -25.98 30.78
N VAL A 1009 7.05 -26.66 31.30
CA VAL A 1009 6.62 -26.55 32.70
C VAL A 1009 6.71 -27.93 33.35
N VAL A 1010 7.51 -28.04 34.40
CA VAL A 1010 7.76 -29.30 35.12
C VAL A 1010 7.36 -29.22 36.58
N LYS A 1011 6.89 -30.33 37.13
CA LYS A 1011 6.69 -30.53 38.56
C LYS A 1011 7.99 -30.98 39.23
N THR A 1012 8.47 -30.18 40.17
CA THR A 1012 9.75 -30.45 40.86
C THR A 1012 9.57 -31.20 42.18
N ARG A 1013 10.65 -31.82 42.67
CA ARG A 1013 10.76 -32.48 43.98
C ARG A 1013 11.77 -31.74 44.85
N GLU A 1014 11.74 -31.95 46.16
CA GLU A 1014 12.85 -31.53 47.03
C GLU A 1014 14.09 -32.34 46.69
N GLU A 1015 15.25 -31.69 46.69
CA GLU A 1015 16.53 -32.38 46.59
C GLU A 1015 16.69 -33.39 47.72
N PRO A 1016 17.23 -34.60 47.45
CA PRO A 1016 17.61 -35.54 48.49
C PRO A 1016 18.68 -34.90 49.40
N GLY A 1017 18.45 -34.93 50.72
CA GLY A 1017 19.35 -34.30 51.69
C GLY A 1017 20.72 -34.97 51.76
N ASN A 1018 20.73 -36.29 51.85
CA ASN A 1018 21.93 -37.13 51.77
C ASN A 1018 21.81 -38.06 50.56
N VAL A 1019 22.93 -38.29 49.89
CA VAL A 1019 23.07 -39.23 48.78
C VAL A 1019 24.28 -40.11 49.09
N VAL A 1020 24.09 -41.43 49.11
CA VAL A 1020 25.18 -42.39 49.32
C VAL A 1020 25.65 -42.87 47.96
N GLN A 1021 26.95 -42.76 47.68
CA GLN A 1021 27.57 -43.26 46.46
C GLN A 1021 28.64 -44.29 46.80
N TYR A 1022 28.78 -45.26 45.90
CA TYR A 1022 29.92 -46.18 45.92
C TYR A 1022 30.39 -46.40 44.49
N ALA A 1023 31.70 -46.52 44.31
CA ALA A 1023 32.30 -46.90 43.04
C ALA A 1023 33.58 -47.70 43.27
N TYR A 1024 33.80 -48.74 42.48
CA TYR A 1024 35.10 -49.42 42.47
C TYR A 1024 35.44 -50.00 41.10
N ASN A 1025 36.72 -49.88 40.77
CA ASN A 1025 37.29 -50.42 39.54
C ASN A 1025 37.76 -51.86 39.77
N ILE A 1026 37.44 -52.72 38.82
CA ILE A 1026 37.87 -54.11 38.77
C ILE A 1026 38.99 -54.16 37.72
N ALA A 1027 40.24 -54.34 38.18
CA ALA A 1027 41.37 -54.57 37.29
C ALA A 1027 41.25 -55.93 36.59
N LEU A 1028 41.75 -56.04 35.36
CA LEU A 1028 41.72 -57.27 34.55
C LEU A 1028 42.33 -58.49 35.28
N GLY A 1029 41.46 -59.37 35.78
CA GLY A 1029 41.72 -60.78 36.13
C GLY A 1029 41.17 -61.73 35.05
N SER A 1030 41.01 -63.03 35.36
CA SER A 1030 40.43 -64.02 34.42
C SER A 1030 38.94 -63.75 34.15
N GLN A 1031 38.49 -64.06 32.92
CA GLN A 1031 37.12 -63.89 32.42
C GLN A 1031 36.01 -64.49 33.32
N ASP A 1032 36.32 -65.51 34.11
CA ASP A 1032 35.41 -66.07 35.11
C ASP A 1032 35.03 -65.06 36.22
N ASP A 1033 35.92 -64.13 36.57
CA ASP A 1033 35.68 -63.15 37.66
C ASP A 1033 34.71 -62.04 37.22
N THR A 1034 34.89 -61.45 36.04
CA THR A 1034 34.01 -60.36 35.54
C THR A 1034 32.61 -60.88 35.20
N ALA A 1035 32.50 -62.07 34.60
CA ALA A 1035 31.22 -62.71 34.31
C ALA A 1035 30.46 -63.06 35.60
N SER A 1036 31.16 -63.50 36.65
CA SER A 1036 30.57 -63.78 37.97
C SER A 1036 30.08 -62.50 38.64
N LEU A 1037 30.86 -61.42 38.61
CA LEU A 1037 30.44 -60.12 39.15
C LEU A 1037 29.23 -59.55 38.42
N TYR A 1038 29.15 -59.71 37.09
CA TYR A 1038 27.96 -59.31 36.34
C TYR A 1038 26.74 -60.16 36.70
N LYS A 1039 26.90 -61.49 36.94
CA LYS A 1039 25.79 -62.35 37.41
C LYS A 1039 25.28 -61.87 38.77
N GLU A 1040 26.17 -61.59 39.72
CA GLU A 1040 25.81 -61.06 41.04
C GLU A 1040 25.12 -59.70 40.92
N TRP A 1041 25.66 -58.81 40.09
CA TRP A 1041 25.08 -57.50 39.83
C TRP A 1041 23.69 -57.62 39.20
N GLN A 1042 23.54 -58.40 38.14
CA GLN A 1042 22.27 -58.63 37.44
C GLN A 1042 21.22 -59.25 38.37
N ALA A 1043 21.63 -60.16 39.26
CA ALA A 1043 20.75 -60.75 40.26
C ALA A 1043 20.25 -59.75 41.30
N LEU A 1044 21.09 -58.77 41.69
CA LEU A 1044 20.69 -57.67 42.57
C LEU A 1044 19.71 -56.73 41.84
N VAL A 1045 20.04 -56.28 40.64
CA VAL A 1045 19.24 -55.28 39.92
C VAL A 1045 17.96 -55.85 39.33
N GLY A 1046 17.92 -57.16 39.08
CA GLY A 1046 16.73 -57.91 38.65
C GLY A 1046 15.75 -58.29 39.75
N ASP A 1047 16.08 -58.00 41.02
CA ASP A 1047 15.20 -58.26 42.16
C ASP A 1047 13.99 -57.31 42.13
N PRO A 1048 12.74 -57.83 42.07
CA PRO A 1048 11.54 -56.99 42.10
C PRO A 1048 11.39 -56.20 43.41
N GLU A 1049 12.02 -56.65 44.50
CA GLU A 1049 11.99 -55.99 45.81
C GLU A 1049 13.18 -55.04 46.02
N LEU A 1050 13.99 -54.79 44.98
CA LEU A 1050 15.09 -53.82 45.07
C LEU A 1050 14.53 -52.41 45.35
N ASP A 1051 15.08 -51.76 46.38
CA ASP A 1051 14.66 -50.41 46.75
C ASP A 1051 14.73 -49.46 45.54
N ARG A 1052 13.66 -48.67 45.35
CA ARG A 1052 13.52 -47.73 44.24
C ARG A 1052 14.44 -46.50 44.38
N GLN A 1053 14.98 -46.26 45.58
CA GLN A 1053 15.99 -45.23 45.83
C GLN A 1053 17.39 -45.65 45.38
N PHE A 1054 17.58 -46.92 45.02
CA PHE A 1054 18.86 -47.44 44.56
C PHE A 1054 18.94 -47.51 43.04
N ALA A 1055 20.03 -47.01 42.47
CA ALA A 1055 20.40 -47.16 41.08
C ALA A 1055 21.88 -47.55 40.96
N SER A 1056 22.23 -48.33 39.94
CA SER A 1056 23.58 -48.81 39.72
C SER A 1056 23.91 -48.92 38.23
N LEU A 1057 25.19 -48.71 37.88
CA LEU A 1057 25.72 -48.92 36.55
C LEU A 1057 26.82 -50.00 36.61
N PHE A 1058 26.80 -50.91 35.64
CA PHE A 1058 27.92 -51.80 35.34
C PHE A 1058 28.56 -51.37 34.02
N VAL A 1059 29.78 -50.84 34.08
CA VAL A 1059 30.50 -50.25 32.95
C VAL A 1059 31.69 -51.14 32.60
N VAL A 1060 31.73 -51.68 31.39
CA VAL A 1060 32.90 -52.38 30.83
C VAL A 1060 33.66 -51.45 29.91
N HIS A 1061 34.97 -51.35 30.11
CA HIS A 1061 35.87 -50.52 29.31
C HIS A 1061 37.22 -51.24 29.10
N PRO A 1062 38.14 -50.73 28.26
CA PRO A 1062 39.35 -51.48 27.85
C PRO A 1062 40.40 -51.72 28.94
N LEU A 1063 40.14 -51.27 30.17
CA LEU A 1063 41.03 -51.46 31.33
C LEU A 1063 40.39 -52.34 32.42
N GLY A 1064 39.15 -52.81 32.23
CA GLY A 1064 38.42 -53.61 33.19
C GLY A 1064 36.92 -53.32 33.24
N ALA A 1065 36.33 -53.48 34.42
CA ALA A 1065 34.93 -53.15 34.68
C ALA A 1065 34.81 -52.20 35.89
N LEU A 1066 33.84 -51.31 35.85
CA LEU A 1066 33.50 -50.39 36.93
C LEU A 1066 32.06 -50.67 37.36
N ILE A 1067 31.86 -50.90 38.66
CA ILE A 1067 30.54 -50.96 39.26
C ILE A 1067 30.38 -49.71 40.12
N THR A 1068 29.35 -48.95 39.83
CA THR A 1068 28.96 -47.77 40.59
C THR A 1068 27.51 -47.87 41.01
N GLY A 1069 27.14 -47.23 42.09
CA GLY A 1069 25.74 -47.03 42.41
C GLY A 1069 25.49 -45.89 43.38
N THR A 1070 24.26 -45.41 43.32
CA THR A 1070 23.75 -44.30 44.08
C THR A 1070 22.50 -44.74 44.83
N PHE A 1071 22.44 -44.42 46.11
CA PHE A 1071 21.25 -44.52 46.94
C PHE A 1071 20.79 -43.11 47.35
N PHE A 1072 19.58 -42.73 46.95
CA PHE A 1072 18.99 -41.42 47.24
C PHE A 1072 18.35 -41.37 48.63
N GLY A 1073 19.19 -41.42 49.66
CA GLY A 1073 18.80 -41.38 51.07
C GLY A 1073 19.99 -41.30 52.01
N THR A 1074 19.73 -41.44 53.31
CA THR A 1074 20.76 -41.45 54.35
C THR A 1074 21.57 -42.75 54.35
N GLU A 1075 22.77 -42.71 54.94
CA GLU A 1075 23.61 -43.91 55.09
C GLU A 1075 22.92 -45.00 55.93
N ASP A 1076 22.21 -44.61 56.99
CA ASP A 1076 21.45 -45.56 57.82
C ASP A 1076 20.35 -46.27 57.01
N GLU A 1077 19.58 -45.53 56.22
CA GLU A 1077 18.58 -46.11 55.31
C GLU A 1077 19.24 -47.09 54.33
N TYR A 1078 20.34 -46.68 53.70
CA TYR A 1078 21.10 -47.52 52.79
C TYR A 1078 21.56 -48.84 53.45
N GLN A 1079 22.08 -48.80 54.67
CA GLN A 1079 22.48 -50.00 55.42
C GLN A 1079 21.30 -50.93 55.72
N THR A 1080 20.13 -50.37 56.05
CA THR A 1080 18.93 -51.16 56.38
C THR A 1080 18.31 -51.89 55.20
N THR A 1081 18.57 -51.44 53.97
CA THR A 1081 18.08 -52.10 52.74
C THR A 1081 18.65 -53.50 52.51
N GLY A 1082 19.78 -53.83 53.15
CA GLY A 1082 20.53 -55.06 52.88
C GLY A 1082 21.25 -55.08 51.52
N ILE A 1083 21.14 -54.01 50.71
CA ILE A 1083 21.86 -53.86 49.45
C ILE A 1083 23.39 -53.92 49.63
N PRO A 1084 24.01 -53.26 50.64
CA PRO A 1084 25.46 -53.29 50.81
C PRO A 1084 26.06 -54.71 50.92
N ALA A 1085 25.31 -55.65 51.52
CA ALA A 1085 25.73 -57.04 51.69
C ALA A 1085 25.56 -57.90 50.43
N ARG A 1086 24.72 -57.46 49.49
CA ARG A 1086 24.40 -58.14 48.23
C ARG A 1086 25.18 -57.59 47.04
N LEU A 1087 25.91 -56.48 47.24
CA LEU A 1087 26.72 -55.89 46.18
C LEU A 1087 27.87 -56.83 45.81
N PRO A 1088 28.16 -56.99 44.50
CA PRO A 1088 29.29 -57.77 44.06
C PRO A 1088 30.58 -57.25 44.71
N GLY A 1089 31.53 -58.12 45.05
CA GLY A 1089 32.86 -57.70 45.52
C GLY A 1089 32.93 -56.96 46.87
N VAL A 1090 32.00 -57.24 47.81
CA VAL A 1090 31.92 -56.67 49.18
C VAL A 1090 33.29 -56.31 49.78
N GLY A 1091 33.48 -55.03 50.13
CA GLY A 1091 34.67 -54.50 50.81
C GLY A 1091 35.80 -53.96 49.91
N LYS A 1092 35.60 -53.89 48.58
CA LYS A 1092 36.62 -53.47 47.59
C LYS A 1092 36.48 -52.03 47.04
N GLY A 1093 35.59 -51.21 47.58
CA GLY A 1093 35.32 -49.86 47.08
C GLY A 1093 35.19 -48.80 48.15
N ASP A 1094 35.36 -47.54 47.74
CA ASP A 1094 35.11 -46.38 48.59
C ASP A 1094 33.60 -46.08 48.61
N VAL A 1095 33.04 -45.89 49.80
CA VAL A 1095 31.67 -45.40 50.02
C VAL A 1095 31.79 -44.01 50.62
N TRP A 1096 31.06 -43.04 50.08
CA TRP A 1096 30.98 -41.70 50.66
C TRP A 1096 29.57 -41.15 50.58
N VAL A 1097 29.26 -40.26 51.53
CA VAL A 1097 27.98 -39.55 51.61
C VAL A 1097 28.19 -38.12 51.10
N THR A 1098 27.33 -37.70 50.20
CA THR A 1098 27.36 -36.37 49.59
C THR A 1098 25.97 -35.73 49.57
N ASN A 1099 25.85 -34.51 49.06
CA ASN A 1099 24.58 -33.84 48.79
C ASN A 1099 24.22 -33.94 47.29
N TRP A 1100 23.03 -33.48 46.91
CA TRP A 1100 22.56 -33.51 45.52
C TRP A 1100 23.57 -32.98 44.49
N VAL A 1101 24.11 -31.76 44.70
CA VAL A 1101 25.06 -31.13 43.78
C VAL A 1101 26.38 -31.91 43.70
N GLY A 1102 26.88 -32.38 44.83
CA GLY A 1102 28.10 -33.19 44.88
C GLY A 1102 27.93 -34.54 44.19
N HIS A 1103 26.74 -35.14 44.28
CA HIS A 1103 26.38 -36.36 43.56
C HIS A 1103 26.42 -36.16 42.04
N LEU A 1104 25.79 -35.09 41.53
CA LEU A 1104 25.76 -34.81 40.09
C LEU A 1104 27.16 -34.62 39.50
N LEU A 1105 28.05 -33.93 40.22
CA LEU A 1105 29.45 -33.75 39.81
C LEU A 1105 30.20 -35.10 39.76
N HIS A 1106 30.01 -35.94 40.78
CA HIS A 1106 30.65 -37.24 40.84
C HIS A 1106 30.14 -38.18 39.74
N GLU A 1107 28.83 -38.24 39.50
CA GLU A 1107 28.26 -39.05 38.42
C GLU A 1107 28.71 -38.60 37.05
N ALA A 1108 28.82 -37.28 36.81
CA ALA A 1108 29.34 -36.76 35.54
C ALA A 1108 30.80 -37.18 35.30
N GLU A 1109 31.62 -37.25 36.36
CA GLU A 1109 33.00 -37.73 36.28
C GLU A 1109 33.05 -39.24 36.01
N VAL A 1110 32.28 -40.03 36.76
CA VAL A 1110 32.20 -41.51 36.61
C VAL A 1110 31.66 -41.92 35.25
N ALA A 1111 30.65 -41.23 34.74
CA ALA A 1111 30.10 -41.48 33.40
C ALA A 1111 31.02 -41.00 32.28
N GLY A 1112 32.16 -40.36 32.60
CA GLY A 1112 33.12 -39.86 31.62
C GLY A 1112 32.57 -38.70 30.78
N CYS A 1113 31.54 -37.99 31.26
CA CYS A 1113 30.84 -36.95 30.50
C CYS A 1113 31.76 -35.80 30.06
N THR A 1114 32.87 -35.55 30.76
CA THR A 1114 33.87 -34.54 30.39
C THR A 1114 34.58 -34.89 29.07
N PHE A 1115 34.89 -36.17 28.84
CA PHE A 1115 35.44 -36.65 27.56
C PHE A 1115 34.34 -36.91 26.53
N GLY A 1116 33.19 -37.43 26.99
CA GLY A 1116 32.02 -37.70 26.14
C GLY A 1116 31.36 -36.45 25.55
N SER A 1117 31.57 -35.27 26.13
CA SER A 1117 31.03 -34.00 25.58
C SER A 1117 31.85 -33.41 24.43
N MET A 1118 33.00 -34.01 24.09
CA MET A 1118 33.84 -33.54 22.99
C MET A 1118 33.46 -34.21 21.66
N PRO A 1119 33.36 -33.45 20.54
CA PRO A 1119 33.11 -34.01 19.23
C PRO A 1119 34.12 -35.10 18.84
N ASN A 1120 33.65 -36.30 18.52
CA ASN A 1120 34.47 -37.44 18.11
C ASN A 1120 33.73 -38.33 17.11
N ALA A 1121 34.46 -39.14 16.34
CA ALA A 1121 33.83 -40.18 15.52
C ALA A 1121 33.26 -41.24 16.47
N PHE A 1122 31.97 -41.51 16.39
CA PHE A 1122 31.23 -42.20 17.44
C PHE A 1122 30.30 -43.26 16.86
N TYR A 1123 30.31 -44.49 17.38
CA TYR A 1123 29.40 -45.58 16.99
C TYR A 1123 28.69 -46.13 18.21
N SER A 1124 27.37 -46.34 18.17
CA SER A 1124 26.59 -46.74 19.34
C SER A 1124 25.53 -47.79 19.06
N LYS A 1125 25.21 -48.56 20.09
CA LYS A 1125 24.10 -49.51 20.15
C LYS A 1125 23.38 -49.36 21.49
N SER A 1126 22.09 -49.66 21.54
CA SER A 1126 21.35 -49.78 22.79
C SER A 1126 20.23 -50.82 22.70
N LEU A 1127 19.83 -51.39 23.84
CA LEU A 1127 18.68 -52.27 23.99
C LEU A 1127 18.06 -52.07 25.37
N SER A 1128 16.73 -52.05 25.41
CA SER A 1128 15.99 -52.15 26.67
C SER A 1128 15.76 -53.62 27.03
N LEU A 1129 16.15 -54.02 28.24
CA LEU A 1129 15.95 -55.38 28.75
C LEU A 1129 14.89 -55.35 29.86
N SER A 1130 13.74 -55.96 29.60
CA SER A 1130 12.74 -56.26 30.62
C SER A 1130 13.22 -57.36 31.58
N LYS A 1131 12.43 -57.67 32.60
CA LYS A 1131 12.74 -58.78 33.52
C LYS A 1131 12.86 -60.12 32.80
N GLN A 1132 12.07 -60.36 31.75
CA GLN A 1132 12.11 -61.62 30.98
C GLN A 1132 13.31 -61.68 30.03
N ASP A 1133 13.92 -60.53 29.73
CA ASP A 1133 15.03 -60.35 28.81
C ASP A 1133 16.41 -60.34 29.50
N LEU A 1134 16.45 -60.47 30.84
CA LEU A 1134 17.71 -60.55 31.58
C LEU A 1134 18.52 -61.77 31.12
N LEU A 1135 19.83 -61.60 30.99
CA LEU A 1135 20.71 -62.60 30.39
C LEU A 1135 20.83 -63.83 31.30
N ASN A 1136 20.68 -65.02 30.74
CA ASN A 1136 20.96 -66.24 31.50
C ASN A 1136 22.48 -66.48 31.64
N ASP A 1137 22.88 -67.37 32.54
CA ASP A 1137 24.29 -67.64 32.83
C ASP A 1137 25.15 -67.99 31.61
N SER A 1138 24.58 -68.74 30.66
CA SER A 1138 25.29 -69.12 29.42
C SER A 1138 25.51 -67.91 28.52
N ALA A 1139 24.54 -67.01 28.43
CA ALA A 1139 24.62 -65.80 27.63
C ALA A 1139 25.59 -64.78 28.24
N ILE A 1140 25.59 -64.62 29.56
CA ILE A 1140 26.58 -63.79 30.27
C ILE A 1140 27.99 -64.32 29.99
N THR A 1141 28.18 -65.64 30.09
CA THR A 1141 29.48 -66.26 29.83
C THR A 1141 29.92 -66.07 28.37
N ASP A 1142 29.04 -66.27 27.38
CA ASP A 1142 29.34 -66.01 25.96
C ASP A 1142 29.66 -64.52 25.68
N LEU A 1143 28.94 -63.60 26.32
CA LEU A 1143 29.20 -62.17 26.20
C LEU A 1143 30.60 -61.80 26.70
N PHE A 1144 30.97 -62.21 27.91
CA PHE A 1144 32.28 -61.86 28.47
C PHE A 1144 33.44 -62.62 27.82
N ASN A 1145 33.23 -63.85 27.31
CA ASN A 1145 34.19 -64.54 26.45
C ASN A 1145 34.51 -63.72 25.19
N TYR A 1146 33.46 -63.23 24.53
CA TYR A 1146 33.62 -62.42 23.34
C TYR A 1146 34.36 -61.09 23.60
N LEU A 1147 34.14 -60.50 24.78
CA LEU A 1147 34.81 -59.27 25.19
C LEU A 1147 36.29 -59.50 25.55
N GLU A 1148 36.66 -60.68 26.06
CA GLU A 1148 38.05 -61.05 26.34
C GLU A 1148 38.86 -61.19 25.04
N ASP A 1149 38.32 -61.91 24.05
CA ASP A 1149 38.93 -62.05 22.72
C ASP A 1149 39.19 -60.68 22.08
N ALA A 1150 38.26 -59.74 22.24
CA ALA A 1150 38.36 -58.38 21.71
C ALA A 1150 39.28 -57.45 22.53
N HIS A 1151 39.49 -57.74 23.82
CA HIS A 1151 40.40 -57.01 24.70
C HIS A 1151 41.87 -57.13 24.24
N SER A 1152 42.21 -58.25 23.60
CA SER A 1152 43.54 -58.46 22.99
C SER A 1152 43.90 -57.40 21.93
N GLU A 1153 42.89 -56.76 21.32
CA GLU A 1153 43.05 -55.74 20.26
C GLU A 1153 43.06 -54.29 20.79
N LYS A 1154 42.87 -54.06 22.10
CA LYS A 1154 42.84 -52.73 22.77
C LYS A 1154 41.88 -51.70 22.13
N THR A 1155 40.73 -52.16 21.64
CA THR A 1155 39.76 -51.29 20.97
C THR A 1155 39.07 -50.34 21.96
N PRO A 1156 38.98 -49.02 21.70
CA PRO A 1156 38.39 -48.04 22.62
C PRO A 1156 36.84 -48.08 22.60
N VAL A 1157 36.27 -49.04 23.31
CA VAL A 1157 34.81 -49.20 23.50
C VAL A 1157 34.40 -49.04 24.96
N THR A 1158 33.17 -48.59 25.19
CA THR A 1158 32.53 -48.55 26.51
C THR A 1158 31.17 -49.22 26.39
N ILE A 1159 30.89 -50.15 27.30
CA ILE A 1159 29.62 -50.87 27.38
C ILE A 1159 29.04 -50.61 28.76
N ILE A 1160 27.80 -50.18 28.83
CA ILE A 1160 27.14 -49.72 30.03
C ILE A 1160 25.84 -50.49 30.18
N PHE A 1161 25.61 -51.05 31.36
CA PHE A 1161 24.33 -51.61 31.77
C PHE A 1161 23.81 -50.74 32.92
N ASN A 1162 22.75 -50.00 32.66
CA ASN A 1162 22.12 -49.12 33.64
C ASN A 1162 20.95 -49.82 34.30
N THR A 1163 20.84 -49.72 35.61
CA THR A 1163 19.67 -50.22 36.34
C THR A 1163 18.50 -49.27 36.13
N GLU A 1164 17.44 -49.78 35.52
CA GLU A 1164 16.17 -49.10 35.31
C GLU A 1164 15.08 -49.71 36.20
N GLY A 1165 13.84 -49.25 36.10
CA GLY A 1165 12.70 -49.79 36.85
C GLY A 1165 12.21 -48.86 37.97
N GLY A 1166 11.81 -49.40 39.12
CA GLY A 1166 11.25 -48.61 40.22
C GLY A 1166 10.00 -47.83 39.80
N ALA A 1167 9.96 -46.54 40.10
CA ALA A 1167 8.86 -45.62 39.78
C ALA A 1167 8.53 -45.54 38.28
N MET A 1168 9.47 -45.87 37.38
CA MET A 1168 9.16 -45.93 35.94
C MET A 1168 8.14 -47.03 35.60
N MET A 1169 8.11 -48.13 36.36
CA MET A 1169 7.17 -49.24 36.17
C MET A 1169 5.78 -48.95 36.74
N ASP A 1170 5.64 -47.89 37.55
CA ASP A 1170 4.32 -47.43 38.05
C ASP A 1170 3.50 -46.78 36.90
N ILE A 1171 4.14 -46.47 35.76
CA ILE A 1171 3.56 -45.76 34.62
C ILE A 1171 3.36 -46.75 33.45
N PRO A 1172 2.15 -46.88 32.88
CA PRO A 1172 1.91 -47.77 31.74
C PRO A 1172 2.78 -47.44 30.51
N ALA A 1173 3.21 -48.48 29.77
CA ALA A 1173 4.06 -48.34 28.57
C ALA A 1173 3.46 -47.46 27.47
N ASN A 1174 2.13 -47.33 27.42
CA ASN A 1174 1.41 -46.49 26.46
C ASN A 1174 0.94 -45.14 27.06
N ALA A 1175 1.33 -44.80 28.29
CA ALA A 1175 0.94 -43.53 28.91
C ALA A 1175 1.59 -42.30 28.24
N THR A 1176 2.68 -42.54 27.52
CA THR A 1176 3.47 -41.56 26.75
C THR A 1176 4.03 -42.24 25.50
N ALA A 1177 4.55 -41.48 24.54
CA ALA A 1177 5.23 -42.06 23.37
C ALA A 1177 6.47 -42.90 23.73
N TYR A 1178 7.12 -42.65 24.87
CA TYR A 1178 8.25 -43.42 25.37
C TYR A 1178 7.85 -44.83 25.85
N PRO A 1179 8.31 -45.92 25.18
CA PRO A 1179 7.77 -47.27 25.43
C PRO A 1179 8.50 -48.06 26.53
N HIS A 1180 9.73 -47.70 26.90
CA HIS A 1180 10.61 -48.53 27.74
C HIS A 1180 10.31 -48.43 29.25
N ARG A 1181 9.04 -48.57 29.65
CA ARG A 1181 8.59 -48.44 31.05
C ARG A 1181 8.86 -49.67 31.91
N ASP A 1182 8.93 -50.84 31.29
CA ASP A 1182 9.18 -52.14 31.92
C ASP A 1182 10.66 -52.55 31.91
N SER A 1183 11.54 -51.64 31.47
CA SER A 1183 12.98 -51.85 31.46
C SER A 1183 13.51 -52.04 32.88
N VAL A 1184 14.27 -53.11 33.09
CA VAL A 1184 15.01 -53.38 34.33
C VAL A 1184 16.49 -53.07 34.12
N VAL A 1185 17.01 -53.31 32.91
CA VAL A 1185 18.36 -52.94 32.52
C VAL A 1185 18.34 -52.27 31.15
N MET A 1186 18.89 -51.05 31.05
CA MET A 1186 19.16 -50.40 29.78
C MET A 1186 20.62 -50.66 29.38
N TYR A 1187 20.81 -51.46 28.33
CA TYR A 1187 22.11 -51.68 27.72
C TYR A 1187 22.42 -50.55 26.74
N GLN A 1188 23.61 -49.98 26.85
CA GLN A 1188 24.20 -49.08 25.87
C GLN A 1188 25.63 -49.52 25.61
N SER A 1189 26.09 -49.41 24.37
CA SER A 1189 27.52 -49.44 24.08
C SER A 1189 27.87 -48.39 23.07
N TYR A 1190 29.09 -47.86 23.18
CA TYR A 1190 29.63 -46.95 22.21
C TYR A 1190 31.14 -47.10 22.04
N GLY A 1191 31.63 -46.71 20.87
CA GLY A 1191 33.03 -46.72 20.51
C GLY A 1191 33.42 -45.39 19.90
N VAL A 1192 34.58 -44.88 20.29
CA VAL A 1192 35.12 -43.60 19.82
C VAL A 1192 36.35 -43.81 18.94
N GLY A 1193 36.50 -42.99 17.91
CA GLY A 1193 37.64 -43.04 16.99
C GLY A 1193 38.26 -41.67 16.73
N VAL A 1194 39.55 -41.65 16.41
CA VAL A 1194 40.24 -40.44 15.95
C VAL A 1194 39.92 -40.25 14.47
N GLY A 1195 39.05 -39.28 14.17
CA GLY A 1195 38.59 -38.98 12.80
C GLY A 1195 37.56 -39.96 12.25
N LYS A 1196 37.76 -41.27 12.41
CA LYS A 1196 36.77 -42.32 12.10
C LYS A 1196 36.79 -43.48 13.09
N VAL A 1197 35.64 -44.13 13.28
CA VAL A 1197 35.48 -45.38 14.03
C VAL A 1197 36.00 -46.54 13.18
N SER A 1198 36.85 -47.37 13.77
CA SER A 1198 37.44 -48.50 13.07
C SER A 1198 36.40 -49.59 12.75
N ALA A 1199 36.63 -50.35 11.69
CA ALA A 1199 35.77 -51.49 11.36
C ALA A 1199 35.77 -52.57 12.47
N ALA A 1200 36.89 -52.73 13.18
CA ALA A 1200 37.00 -53.63 14.32
C ALA A 1200 36.11 -53.17 15.49
N THR A 1201 36.09 -51.87 15.79
CA THR A 1201 35.21 -51.27 16.81
C THR A 1201 33.74 -51.50 16.49
N ARG A 1202 33.31 -51.26 15.23
CA ARG A 1202 31.93 -51.52 14.81
C ARG A 1202 31.57 -52.99 14.95
N LYS A 1203 32.40 -53.88 14.41
CA LYS A 1203 32.20 -55.34 14.49
C LYS A 1203 32.12 -55.84 15.93
N LEU A 1204 32.94 -55.29 16.82
CA LEU A 1204 32.90 -55.60 18.25
C LEU A 1204 31.55 -55.23 18.87
N LEU A 1205 31.11 -53.99 18.69
CA LEU A 1205 29.86 -53.51 19.27
C LEU A 1205 28.63 -54.19 18.66
N ASP A 1206 28.66 -54.48 17.36
CA ASP A 1206 27.65 -55.31 16.69
C ASP A 1206 27.60 -56.71 17.30
N GLY A 1207 28.76 -57.35 17.50
CA GLY A 1207 28.83 -58.69 18.09
C GLY A 1207 28.42 -58.76 19.56
N VAL A 1208 28.58 -57.67 20.32
CA VAL A 1208 28.02 -57.52 21.68
C VAL A 1208 26.50 -57.43 21.61
N HIS A 1209 25.99 -56.51 20.78
CA HIS A 1209 24.56 -56.29 20.61
C HIS A 1209 23.83 -57.56 20.14
N GLU A 1210 24.39 -58.27 19.15
CA GLU A 1210 23.85 -59.54 18.65
C GLU A 1210 23.84 -60.67 19.71
N ARG A 1211 24.80 -60.71 20.62
CA ARG A 1211 24.82 -61.70 21.71
C ARG A 1211 23.74 -61.45 22.74
N ILE A 1212 23.59 -60.19 23.14
CA ILE A 1212 22.52 -59.76 24.06
C ILE A 1212 21.16 -60.07 23.42
N LEU A 1213 20.94 -59.64 22.17
CA LEU A 1213 19.69 -59.86 21.45
C LEU A 1213 19.35 -61.35 21.25
N ARG A 1214 20.36 -62.20 21.00
CA ARG A 1214 20.14 -63.67 20.89
C ARG A 1214 19.63 -64.30 22.19
N SER A 1215 20.07 -63.80 23.34
CA SER A 1215 19.59 -64.27 24.65
C SER A 1215 18.28 -63.62 25.08
N ALA A 1216 17.93 -62.48 24.49
CA ALA A 1216 16.78 -61.66 24.82
C ALA A 1216 15.94 -61.35 23.55
N PRO A 1217 15.32 -62.36 22.90
CA PRO A 1217 14.56 -62.14 21.67
C PRO A 1217 13.28 -61.30 21.87
N GLY A 1218 12.88 -61.05 23.13
CA GLY A 1218 11.81 -60.15 23.53
C GLY A 1218 12.24 -58.67 23.57
N ALA A 1219 13.54 -58.38 23.70
CA ALA A 1219 14.10 -57.04 23.69
C ALA A 1219 14.11 -56.45 22.27
N ARG A 1220 12.94 -55.95 21.82
CA ARG A 1220 12.68 -55.51 20.45
C ARG A 1220 12.82 -54.01 20.22
N SER A 1221 13.26 -53.25 21.22
CA SER A 1221 13.35 -51.78 21.11
C SER A 1221 14.67 -51.19 21.60
N THR A 1222 15.03 -50.06 21.01
CA THR A 1222 16.25 -49.27 21.27
C THR A 1222 15.86 -47.86 21.71
N TYR A 1223 16.74 -47.20 22.45
CA TYR A 1223 16.42 -45.93 23.10
C TYR A 1223 16.77 -44.72 22.23
N ALA A 1224 15.79 -43.82 22.01
CA ALA A 1224 15.97 -42.62 21.21
C ALA A 1224 16.95 -41.59 21.81
N GLY A 1225 17.30 -41.72 23.10
CA GLY A 1225 18.39 -40.95 23.70
C GLY A 1225 19.78 -41.53 23.40
N TYR A 1226 19.88 -42.80 23.00
CA TYR A 1226 21.12 -43.51 22.64
C TYR A 1226 21.10 -43.92 21.16
N ILE A 1227 20.93 -42.92 20.30
CA ILE A 1227 20.71 -43.09 18.86
C ILE A 1227 21.73 -44.05 18.24
N ASP A 1228 21.26 -45.07 17.55
CA ASP A 1228 22.06 -45.85 16.60
C ASP A 1228 21.87 -45.21 15.22
N ALA A 1229 22.78 -44.34 14.79
CA ALA A 1229 22.62 -43.61 13.53
C ALA A 1229 22.74 -44.50 12.26
N TRP A 1230 23.08 -45.79 12.40
CA TRP A 1230 23.23 -46.71 11.28
C TRP A 1230 21.96 -47.48 10.91
N ILE A 1231 20.93 -47.44 11.76
CA ILE A 1231 19.62 -48.00 11.39
C ILE A 1231 18.85 -46.96 10.57
N GLY A 1232 18.42 -47.33 9.37
CA GLY A 1232 17.62 -46.44 8.51
C GLY A 1232 16.23 -46.15 9.10
N ARG A 1233 15.53 -45.16 8.53
CA ARG A 1233 14.22 -44.70 9.00
C ARG A 1233 13.20 -45.83 9.18
N GLU A 1234 13.16 -46.79 8.25
CA GLU A 1234 12.24 -47.93 8.30
C GLU A 1234 12.47 -48.82 9.54
N ALA A 1235 13.73 -49.10 9.88
CA ALA A 1235 14.08 -49.87 11.07
C ALA A 1235 13.81 -49.04 12.34
N ALA A 1236 14.14 -47.75 12.31
CA ALA A 1236 13.90 -46.81 13.40
C ALA A 1236 12.41 -46.72 13.78
N GLN A 1237 11.49 -46.72 12.79
CA GLN A 1237 10.04 -46.75 13.05
C GLN A 1237 9.66 -47.88 14.03
N LYS A 1238 10.20 -49.09 13.81
CA LYS A 1238 9.86 -50.29 14.59
C LYS A 1238 10.60 -50.35 15.92
N LEU A 1239 11.84 -49.88 15.94
CA LEU A 1239 12.75 -50.10 17.07
C LEU A 1239 12.65 -49.02 18.16
N TYR A 1240 12.34 -47.75 17.87
CA TYR A 1240 12.36 -46.70 18.91
C TYR A 1240 11.06 -46.58 19.70
N TRP A 1241 9.91 -46.87 19.09
CA TRP A 1241 8.59 -46.61 19.68
C TRP A 1241 7.76 -47.87 19.96
N ALA A 1242 8.24 -49.06 19.56
CA ALA A 1242 7.57 -50.33 19.79
C ALA A 1242 6.06 -50.28 19.45
N ASP A 1243 5.20 -50.73 20.37
CA ASP A 1243 3.74 -50.78 20.18
C ASP A 1243 3.07 -49.40 20.12
N ASN A 1244 3.78 -48.31 20.44
CA ASN A 1244 3.27 -46.94 20.39
C ASN A 1244 3.35 -46.30 18.99
N LEU A 1245 4.08 -46.91 18.04
CA LEU A 1245 4.28 -46.36 16.68
C LEU A 1245 2.97 -46.05 15.93
N PRO A 1246 1.95 -46.94 15.87
CA PRO A 1246 0.74 -46.67 15.08
C PRO A 1246 0.03 -45.38 15.50
N GLN A 1247 -0.07 -45.14 16.81
CA GLN A 1247 -0.67 -43.91 17.34
C GLN A 1247 0.18 -42.67 16.99
N LEU A 1248 1.51 -42.78 17.04
CA LEU A 1248 2.41 -41.70 16.64
C LEU A 1248 2.23 -41.31 15.16
N ARG A 1249 2.07 -42.29 14.25
CA ARG A 1249 1.86 -42.02 12.83
C ARG A 1249 0.54 -41.27 12.56
N GLU A 1250 -0.52 -41.63 13.27
CA GLU A 1250 -1.82 -40.94 13.18
C GLU A 1250 -1.74 -39.51 13.73
N ILE A 1251 -1.07 -39.30 14.86
CA ILE A 1251 -0.85 -37.95 15.40
C ILE A 1251 0.01 -37.12 14.44
N LYS A 1252 1.02 -37.73 13.81
CA LYS A 1252 1.93 -37.05 12.88
C LYS A 1252 1.18 -36.57 11.63
N LYS A 1253 0.24 -37.38 11.14
CA LYS A 1253 -0.66 -37.00 10.03
C LYS A 1253 -1.50 -35.76 10.35
N VAL A 1254 -1.83 -35.52 11.62
CA VAL A 1254 -2.59 -34.34 12.05
C VAL A 1254 -1.69 -33.11 12.21
N TRP A 1255 -0.58 -33.25 12.93
CA TRP A 1255 0.24 -32.12 13.37
C TRP A 1255 1.41 -31.76 12.44
N ASP A 1256 1.78 -32.67 11.53
CA ASP A 1256 2.81 -32.46 10.54
C ASP A 1256 2.64 -33.40 9.32
N PRO A 1257 1.57 -33.22 8.52
CA PRO A 1257 1.27 -34.06 7.36
C PRO A 1257 2.31 -33.97 6.24
N GLU A 1258 3.05 -32.85 6.16
CA GLU A 1258 4.09 -32.61 5.14
C GLU A 1258 5.49 -33.10 5.59
N ASP A 1259 5.55 -33.73 6.77
CA ASP A 1259 6.77 -34.23 7.38
C ASP A 1259 7.87 -33.15 7.49
N VAL A 1260 7.51 -31.93 7.90
CA VAL A 1260 8.41 -30.77 8.07
C VAL A 1260 9.47 -31.06 9.12
N PHE A 1261 9.08 -31.58 10.29
CA PHE A 1261 9.99 -32.03 11.34
C PHE A 1261 10.48 -33.43 11.03
N GLN A 1262 11.53 -33.49 10.21
CA GLN A 1262 12.13 -34.73 9.73
C GLN A 1262 13.61 -34.81 10.05
N ASN A 1263 14.04 -35.99 10.50
CA ASN A 1263 15.43 -36.44 10.50
C ASN A 1263 15.50 -37.90 10.00
N PRO A 1264 16.68 -38.52 9.85
CA PRO A 1264 16.81 -39.89 9.32
C PRO A 1264 16.04 -40.97 10.08
N GLN A 1265 15.54 -40.68 11.28
CA GLN A 1265 14.88 -41.66 12.15
C GLN A 1265 13.59 -41.13 12.77
N SER A 1266 13.06 -39.97 12.34
CA SER A 1266 11.81 -39.40 12.86
C SER A 1266 10.57 -40.19 12.42
N VAL A 1267 9.47 -40.08 13.17
CA VAL A 1267 8.20 -40.75 12.88
C VAL A 1267 7.71 -40.36 11.48
N GLU A 1268 7.21 -41.31 10.71
CA GLU A 1268 6.55 -41.06 9.42
C GLU A 1268 5.04 -40.82 9.60
N PRO A 1269 4.42 -39.89 8.85
CA PRO A 1269 2.96 -39.74 8.88
C PRO A 1269 2.26 -41.04 8.43
N ALA A 1270 1.03 -41.25 8.91
CA ALA A 1270 0.18 -42.33 8.40
C ALA A 1270 -0.25 -42.04 6.95
N ASP A 1271 -0.36 -43.11 6.14
CA ASP A 1271 -0.68 -43.06 4.71
C ASP A 1271 -2.04 -42.40 4.40
#